data_AF-A0A956DMK0-F1
#
_entry.id   AF-A0A956DMK0-F1
#
_cell.length_a   1.000
_cell.length_b   1.000
_cell.length_c   1.000
_cell.angle_alpha   90.00
_cell.angle_beta   90.00
_cell.angle_gamma   90.00
#
_symmetry.space_group_name_H-M   'P 1'
#
loop_
_entity.id
_entity.type
_entity.pdbx_description
1 polymer ?
#
loop_
_entity_poly.entity_id
_entity_poly.type
_entity_poly.pdbx_seq_one_letter_code
_entity_poly.pdbx_strand_id
1 'polypeptide(L)'
;MTRYVRSLAALVFACATLLLAARAEASHFRYGNIAWKVPDPINAPLTVEFTVTHGWRSDFVDSVLLDFGDGQSESSTDVTIGTGLDAAGESYTIQRFVTTHTYASPGSYTAFFENCCRVGTLQNAPSADFRVEADLSLEADGSNTSGPISGIPVIIQMEIGGIRQFVLPVLEPDNDPIACRFSTVLESGIPVNPPTVNANPVTFVSPGCTIEWDLSSLTSANVGQKNAISIEVESTHAGSVSSTTIDYIIEFVPEDTVPTCTGSGNFTATVGQPFSHNLAFTEPGDGILNLAVNDAPVGSVTTPGDGSVLTVPYPTAVNFSWTPTVSDAGTSRLIQFVGTNATNLFGFCTLIITVPQCNGFGTPCSAGVGECASSGQIVCQGVNSVCSAVAGTPTAEVCDGLDNDCNGTADDAPSDVGQSCSSGFPGVCAAGTTACATGSLVCTPNVAPGSLAETCNNADDDCNGAVDEGFNLGLTCSQGIGACENTGTIVCDGMGGATCSATPGAPTTEICANDIDESCDGVLNDGCVDTDGDGIIDDVEILIGSDPNDADTDDDGVVDGQEPTFGSCVYAPSCFGDGDGDGLNSVLDPDSDNDGLLDGTEMGFDCSHPDTDVARCVPDADMGATTTDPLDADSDDGGVSDGSEDHNLDGKLDPGETDPTAGQGGDDVGVIDTDGDGLSDDLETFLGSDPNDADTDDDGVLDGQEPNPSVDHDGDGLIGVLDVDSDDDGLYDGTEMGLDCAHPSTDAGPPSHCTADGDGGTTTTSPLLWDTDGGGVADGSEDADLDGVVGAGELDPNDGSDDGNATDSDGDGLSDDLESFLGSDPNDADSDDDGVLDGDEPNPADDVDGDGLVNLRDVDSDDDGLYDGTELGLDCANPSTDPGPPSHCRPDADMGATTTHPLLADTDRGGVRDGSEDANLDGAVDAGELDPNASGDDQGATDSDGDGLSDDLEGFLGSDANDADSDDDGLLDGDEHNPADNHDTDWFINLLDVDSDDDGLYDGTEAGKDCNHDDTDPGPPSHCIPDADPSSLTSPLDRDTDRGGVIDGSEDHNLDGAVNGAETDPTAGHRSDDTDPENLDTDMDGLSDALETFIGSNPMDIDSDDDGLLDGDENNPADDRDGDGHANAADEDADGDGLFDGTENGLGCDHPATDASLGHCIPDGDMGATTTNHLDPDTDGSGTPDGEEDVDHDGVVDDGETDPNDPTDDGIECFVDAHCPDLEVCEDHQCQPGCRVDTDCDPAEFCLLATNATVGTCTPEDPGTGGAGGTGGEGGGDAE
;
A
#
# COMPACT_ATOMS: atom_id res chain seq x y z
N MET A 1 53.52 -46.80 -5.84
CA MET A 1 52.52 -47.31 -4.86
C MET A 1 51.55 -46.21 -4.42
N THR A 2 51.90 -44.94 -4.58
CA THR A 2 51.10 -43.76 -4.21
C THR A 2 49.92 -43.45 -5.15
N ARG A 3 49.88 -44.04 -6.36
CA ARG A 3 48.78 -43.84 -7.33
C ARG A 3 47.54 -44.71 -7.09
N TYR A 4 47.64 -45.83 -6.35
CA TYR A 4 46.47 -46.71 -6.11
C TYR A 4 45.70 -46.38 -4.82
N VAL A 5 46.28 -45.58 -3.90
CA VAL A 5 45.60 -45.17 -2.66
C VAL A 5 44.77 -43.89 -2.90
N ARG A 6 45.21 -43.01 -3.82
CA ARG A 6 44.45 -41.81 -4.20
C ARG A 6 43.17 -42.13 -4.98
N SER A 7 43.17 -43.16 -5.84
CA SER A 7 41.97 -43.54 -6.58
C SER A 7 40.87 -44.22 -5.74
N LEU A 8 41.20 -44.76 -4.54
CA LEU A 8 40.17 -45.30 -3.64
C LEU A 8 39.63 -44.22 -2.69
N ALA A 9 40.43 -43.21 -2.34
CA ALA A 9 39.96 -42.05 -1.59
C ALA A 9 39.10 -41.12 -2.46
N ALA A 10 39.49 -40.91 -3.72
CA ALA A 10 38.68 -40.16 -4.70
C ALA A 10 37.34 -40.84 -5.01
N LEU A 11 37.26 -42.18 -5.03
CA LEU A 11 35.98 -42.87 -5.25
C LEU A 11 35.05 -42.83 -4.02
N VAL A 12 35.60 -42.69 -2.80
CA VAL A 12 34.80 -42.52 -1.58
C VAL A 12 34.39 -41.06 -1.38
N PHE A 13 35.19 -40.10 -1.86
CA PHE A 13 34.87 -38.67 -1.86
C PHE A 13 33.88 -38.30 -2.98
N ALA A 14 34.02 -38.88 -4.17
CA ALA A 14 33.06 -38.76 -5.27
C ALA A 14 31.69 -39.38 -4.93
N CYS A 15 31.66 -40.46 -4.15
CA CYS A 15 30.39 -41.05 -3.68
C CYS A 15 29.77 -40.28 -2.50
N ALA A 16 30.50 -39.34 -1.89
CA ALA A 16 30.03 -38.46 -0.81
C ALA A 16 29.62 -37.07 -1.33
N THR A 17 30.14 -36.65 -2.49
CA THR A 17 29.80 -35.39 -3.19
C THR A 17 28.64 -35.57 -4.17
N LEU A 18 28.47 -36.75 -4.78
CA LEU A 18 27.22 -37.15 -5.48
C LEU A 18 26.00 -37.37 -4.54
N LEU A 19 26.12 -37.01 -3.26
CA LEU A 19 25.01 -36.98 -2.30
C LEU A 19 24.71 -35.54 -1.83
N LEU A 20 25.33 -34.52 -2.44
CA LEU A 20 25.23 -33.13 -2.03
C LEU A 20 24.80 -32.16 -3.15
N ALA A 21 24.41 -32.64 -4.33
CA ALA A 21 23.79 -31.80 -5.36
C ALA A 21 22.31 -32.18 -5.53
N ALA A 22 21.44 -31.26 -5.14
CA ALA A 22 20.08 -30.99 -5.63
C ALA A 22 19.31 -30.28 -4.50
N ARG A 23 19.55 -28.97 -4.35
CA ARG A 23 18.62 -28.01 -3.76
C ARG A 23 18.83 -26.70 -4.52
N ALA A 24 18.44 -26.72 -5.79
CA ALA A 24 18.17 -25.52 -6.56
C ALA A 24 16.86 -24.93 -6.05
N GLU A 25 16.77 -23.61 -6.16
CA GLU A 25 15.79 -22.75 -5.54
C GLU A 25 14.36 -23.08 -6.00
N ALA A 26 13.42 -22.93 -5.08
CA ALA A 26 12.03 -23.27 -5.29
C ALA A 26 11.24 -22.00 -5.04
N SER A 27 10.46 -21.50 -6.00
CA SER A 27 9.47 -20.49 -5.65
C SER A 27 8.49 -21.03 -4.59
N HIS A 28 7.88 -20.07 -3.90
CA HIS A 28 7.30 -20.27 -2.58
C HIS A 28 5.79 -20.48 -2.61
N PHE A 29 5.25 -20.84 -3.79
CA PHE A 29 3.81 -21.00 -4.01
C PHE A 29 3.20 -22.08 -3.10
N ARG A 30 2.14 -21.71 -2.40
CA ARG A 30 1.40 -22.56 -1.46
C ARG A 30 -0.06 -22.75 -1.85
N TYR A 31 -0.65 -21.81 -2.60
CA TYR A 31 -2.07 -21.81 -2.88
C TYR A 31 -2.42 -21.01 -4.14
N GLY A 32 -3.43 -21.47 -4.88
CA GLY A 32 -4.04 -20.66 -5.92
C GLY A 32 -5.44 -21.12 -6.32
N ASN A 33 -6.26 -20.14 -6.67
CA ASN A 33 -7.62 -20.31 -7.15
C ASN A 33 -8.03 -19.15 -8.07
N ILE A 34 -8.73 -19.45 -9.17
CA ILE A 34 -9.37 -18.46 -10.03
C ILE A 34 -10.89 -18.65 -9.97
N ALA A 35 -11.60 -17.63 -9.49
CA ALA A 35 -13.05 -17.54 -9.56
C ALA A 35 -13.45 -16.54 -10.66
N TRP A 36 -14.59 -16.78 -11.33
CA TRP A 36 -15.09 -15.86 -12.34
C TRP A 36 -16.62 -15.71 -12.29
N LYS A 37 -17.10 -14.53 -12.68
CA LYS A 37 -18.53 -14.22 -12.84
C LYS A 37 -18.77 -13.23 -13.98
N VAL A 38 -19.97 -13.20 -14.53
CA VAL A 38 -20.44 -12.18 -15.49
C VAL A 38 -21.31 -11.17 -14.72
N PRO A 39 -20.83 -9.94 -14.45
CA PRO A 39 -21.55 -9.00 -13.58
C PRO A 39 -22.85 -8.48 -14.18
N ASP A 40 -22.90 -8.25 -15.50
CA ASP A 40 -24.10 -7.82 -16.23
C ASP A 40 -24.43 -8.79 -17.37
N PRO A 41 -25.02 -9.95 -17.07
CA PRO A 41 -25.30 -10.98 -18.08
C PRO A 41 -26.41 -10.59 -19.07
N ILE A 42 -27.10 -9.46 -18.83
CA ILE A 42 -28.19 -8.98 -19.70
C ILE A 42 -27.65 -8.00 -20.74
N ASN A 43 -26.81 -7.05 -20.33
CA ASN A 43 -26.32 -5.99 -21.22
C ASN A 43 -24.87 -6.21 -21.68
N ALA A 44 -24.06 -6.97 -20.93
CA ALA A 44 -22.66 -7.27 -21.22
C ALA A 44 -22.31 -8.76 -20.97
N PRO A 45 -22.93 -9.72 -21.70
CA PRO A 45 -22.78 -11.16 -21.45
C PRO A 45 -21.39 -11.74 -21.75
N LEU A 46 -20.44 -10.93 -22.24
CA LEU A 46 -19.07 -11.33 -22.56
C LEU A 46 -18.04 -10.58 -21.70
N THR A 47 -18.48 -9.74 -20.76
CA THR A 47 -17.61 -9.08 -19.79
C THR A 47 -17.59 -9.91 -18.52
N VAL A 48 -16.42 -10.43 -18.18
CA VAL A 48 -16.19 -11.36 -17.08
C VAL A 48 -15.31 -10.65 -16.05
N GLU A 49 -15.69 -10.74 -14.78
CA GLU A 49 -14.86 -10.37 -13.64
C GLU A 49 -14.16 -11.63 -13.13
N PHE A 50 -12.85 -11.56 -12.99
CA PHE A 50 -11.98 -12.58 -12.43
C PHE A 50 -11.56 -12.16 -11.02
N THR A 51 -11.56 -13.13 -10.11
CA THR A 51 -10.98 -12.98 -8.77
C THR A 51 -9.92 -14.06 -8.63
N VAL A 52 -8.66 -13.64 -8.62
CA VAL A 52 -7.52 -14.50 -8.39
C VAL A 52 -7.17 -14.42 -6.91
N THR A 53 -6.96 -15.57 -6.27
CA THR A 53 -6.46 -15.63 -4.90
C THR A 53 -5.31 -16.60 -4.85
N HIS A 54 -4.15 -16.14 -4.41
CA HIS A 54 -2.93 -16.92 -4.35
C HIS A 54 -2.24 -16.72 -3.00
N GLY A 55 -1.40 -17.68 -2.63
CA GLY A 55 -0.69 -17.66 -1.37
C GLY A 55 0.76 -18.10 -1.52
N TRP A 56 1.65 -17.32 -0.94
CA TRP A 56 3.10 -17.42 -1.04
C TRP A 56 3.74 -17.52 0.35
N ARG A 57 5.01 -17.86 0.46
CA ARG A 57 5.75 -17.64 1.73
C ARG A 57 5.87 -16.11 1.91
N SER A 58 5.79 -15.62 3.14
CA SER A 58 5.63 -14.18 3.37
C SER A 58 6.84 -13.31 2.99
N ASP A 59 8.02 -13.91 2.90
CA ASP A 59 9.29 -13.26 2.54
C ASP A 59 9.69 -13.51 1.07
N PHE A 60 8.74 -14.01 0.27
CA PHE A 60 8.91 -14.22 -1.16
C PHE A 60 7.52 -14.30 -1.80
N VAL A 61 6.92 -13.11 -1.92
CA VAL A 61 5.59 -12.89 -2.48
C VAL A 61 5.77 -12.44 -3.92
N ASP A 62 5.10 -13.11 -4.84
CA ASP A 62 5.30 -12.93 -6.29
C ASP A 62 4.00 -12.49 -6.94
N SER A 63 4.11 -11.71 -8.02
CA SER A 63 2.99 -11.23 -8.80
C SER A 63 2.45 -12.34 -9.70
N VAL A 64 1.23 -12.16 -10.21
CA VAL A 64 0.52 -13.15 -11.02
C VAL A 64 0.11 -12.53 -12.35
N LEU A 65 0.72 -13.02 -13.42
CA LEU A 65 0.27 -12.74 -14.78
C LEU A 65 -0.93 -13.63 -15.15
N LEU A 66 -2.13 -13.06 -15.19
CA LEU A 66 -3.35 -13.77 -15.56
C LEU A 66 -3.57 -13.71 -17.07
N ASP A 67 -3.44 -14.85 -17.77
CA ASP A 67 -3.85 -15.00 -19.17
C ASP A 67 -5.36 -15.26 -19.24
N PHE A 68 -6.08 -14.53 -20.09
CA PHE A 68 -7.53 -14.67 -20.25
C PHE A 68 -7.96 -15.77 -21.24
N GLY A 69 -7.02 -16.42 -21.91
CA GLY A 69 -7.24 -17.50 -22.87
C GLY A 69 -7.65 -17.03 -24.26
N ASP A 70 -7.49 -15.73 -24.57
CA ASP A 70 -7.73 -15.15 -25.89
C ASP A 70 -6.54 -14.36 -26.47
N GLY A 71 -5.35 -14.55 -25.88
CA GLY A 71 -4.10 -13.89 -26.27
C GLY A 71 -3.94 -12.49 -25.68
N GLN A 72 -4.64 -12.21 -24.59
CA GLN A 72 -4.47 -11.03 -23.75
C GLN A 72 -4.22 -11.52 -22.32
N SER A 73 -3.36 -10.80 -21.61
CA SER A 73 -2.99 -11.05 -20.22
C SER A 73 -2.94 -9.73 -19.45
N GLU A 74 -2.92 -9.83 -18.13
CA GLU A 74 -2.83 -8.69 -17.23
C GLU A 74 -2.03 -9.10 -15.99
N SER A 75 -1.08 -8.26 -15.57
CA SER A 75 -0.32 -8.47 -14.33
C SER A 75 -1.16 -8.06 -13.12
N SER A 76 -0.95 -8.71 -11.99
CA SER A 76 -1.73 -8.44 -10.78
C SER A 76 -1.28 -7.16 -10.07
N THR A 77 -2.25 -6.34 -9.69
CA THR A 77 -2.10 -5.32 -8.63
C THR A 77 -2.68 -5.89 -7.34
N ASP A 78 -1.84 -6.59 -6.58
CA ASP A 78 -2.30 -7.45 -5.49
C ASP A 78 -2.57 -6.71 -4.19
N VAL A 79 -3.73 -6.99 -3.58
CA VAL A 79 -4.03 -6.57 -2.21
C VAL A 79 -3.78 -7.73 -1.26
N THR A 80 -2.97 -7.50 -0.22
CA THR A 80 -2.77 -8.48 0.86
C THR A 80 -4.06 -8.63 1.67
N ILE A 81 -4.65 -9.83 1.65
CA ILE A 81 -5.93 -10.12 2.33
C ILE A 81 -5.78 -11.01 3.56
N GLY A 82 -4.55 -11.37 3.92
CA GLY A 82 -4.24 -12.02 5.18
C GLY A 82 -2.91 -12.78 5.18
N THR A 83 -2.49 -13.19 6.37
CA THR A 83 -1.29 -13.99 6.59
C THR A 83 -1.61 -15.23 7.42
N GLY A 84 -0.70 -16.21 7.45
CA GLY A 84 -0.85 -17.37 8.29
C GLY A 84 0.46 -18.08 8.58
N LEU A 85 0.43 -18.98 9.57
CA LEU A 85 1.57 -19.81 9.97
C LEU A 85 1.27 -21.28 9.69
N ASP A 86 2.26 -22.03 9.25
CA ASP A 86 2.19 -23.49 9.24
C ASP A 86 2.59 -24.11 10.59
N ALA A 87 2.49 -25.45 10.74
CA ALA A 87 2.81 -26.10 12.01
C ALA A 87 4.30 -26.02 12.39
N ALA A 88 5.18 -25.62 11.47
CA ALA A 88 6.59 -25.36 11.75
C ALA A 88 6.86 -23.90 12.15
N GLY A 89 5.87 -23.01 11.99
CA GLY A 89 5.99 -21.58 12.29
C GLY A 89 6.46 -20.75 11.09
N GLU A 90 6.49 -21.31 9.89
CA GLU A 90 6.81 -20.54 8.69
C GLU A 90 5.57 -19.74 8.26
N SER A 91 5.77 -18.45 8.00
CA SER A 91 4.74 -17.54 7.53
C SER A 91 4.42 -17.70 6.05
N TYR A 92 3.18 -17.37 5.71
CA TYR A 92 2.69 -17.27 4.35
C TYR A 92 1.72 -16.10 4.23
N THR A 93 1.77 -15.40 3.10
CA THR A 93 0.92 -14.25 2.77
C THR A 93 -0.09 -14.69 1.73
N ILE A 94 -1.31 -14.15 1.81
CA ILE A 94 -2.42 -14.40 0.90
C ILE A 94 -2.77 -13.08 0.23
N GLN A 95 -2.74 -13.08 -1.09
CA GLN A 95 -3.07 -11.92 -1.91
C GLN A 95 -4.29 -12.20 -2.77
N ARG A 96 -4.96 -11.11 -3.16
CA ARG A 96 -6.11 -11.13 -4.04
C ARG A 96 -6.01 -9.99 -5.04
N PHE A 97 -6.17 -10.37 -6.30
CA PHE A 97 -6.30 -9.46 -7.43
C PHE A 97 -7.66 -9.68 -8.12
N VAL A 98 -8.31 -8.58 -8.50
CA VAL A 98 -9.62 -8.58 -9.17
C VAL A 98 -9.53 -7.74 -10.44
N THR A 99 -9.82 -8.37 -11.59
CA THR A 99 -9.83 -7.68 -12.88
C THR A 99 -11.09 -8.01 -13.69
N THR A 100 -11.40 -7.21 -14.70
CA THR A 100 -12.48 -7.46 -15.66
C THR A 100 -11.96 -7.52 -17.09
N HIS A 101 -12.29 -8.59 -17.82
CA HIS A 101 -11.97 -8.73 -19.24
C HIS A 101 -13.22 -8.88 -20.10
N THR A 102 -13.19 -8.36 -21.33
CA THR A 102 -14.31 -8.46 -22.28
C THR A 102 -13.94 -9.24 -23.53
N TYR A 103 -14.49 -10.45 -23.66
CA TYR A 103 -14.23 -11.32 -24.80
C TYR A 103 -14.93 -10.84 -26.08
N ALA A 104 -14.22 -10.93 -27.21
CA ALA A 104 -14.74 -10.48 -28.50
C ALA A 104 -15.90 -11.34 -29.05
N SER A 105 -16.04 -12.59 -28.59
CA SER A 105 -17.10 -13.50 -29.03
C SER A 105 -17.50 -14.53 -27.96
N PRO A 106 -18.69 -15.11 -28.03
CA PRO A 106 -19.06 -16.27 -27.20
C PRO A 106 -18.21 -17.50 -27.56
N GLY A 107 -17.75 -18.25 -26.57
CA GLY A 107 -16.81 -19.36 -26.76
C GLY A 107 -16.39 -20.03 -25.46
N SER A 108 -15.49 -21.00 -25.57
CA SER A 108 -14.78 -21.58 -24.44
C SER A 108 -13.41 -20.93 -24.36
N TYR A 109 -13.03 -20.50 -23.17
CA TYR A 109 -11.78 -19.82 -22.86
C TYR A 109 -11.18 -20.47 -21.62
N THR A 110 -9.86 -20.52 -21.52
CA THR A 110 -9.18 -21.03 -20.34
C THR A 110 -8.38 -19.87 -19.80
N ALA A 111 -8.84 -19.27 -18.70
CA ALA A 111 -8.06 -18.27 -18.01
C ALA A 111 -7.11 -19.00 -17.04
N PHE A 112 -5.83 -18.66 -17.04
CA PHE A 112 -4.86 -19.35 -16.21
C PHE A 112 -3.72 -18.44 -15.81
N PHE A 113 -3.08 -18.80 -14.71
CA PHE A 113 -1.74 -18.34 -14.39
C PHE A 113 -0.90 -19.54 -13.98
N GLU A 114 0.36 -19.49 -14.31
CA GLU A 114 1.33 -20.53 -14.03
C GLU A 114 2.69 -19.89 -13.79
N ASN A 115 3.45 -20.48 -12.89
CA ASN A 115 4.83 -20.14 -12.69
C ASN A 115 5.54 -21.37 -12.12
N CYS A 116 6.86 -21.34 -12.15
CA CYS A 116 7.67 -22.12 -11.24
C CYS A 116 7.72 -21.38 -9.89
N CYS A 117 7.87 -22.00 -8.73
CA CYS A 117 7.89 -23.36 -8.28
C CYS A 117 7.01 -23.44 -7.01
N ARG A 118 6.73 -24.65 -6.56
CA ARG A 118 6.11 -24.86 -5.25
C ARG A 118 7.17 -25.01 -4.18
N VAL A 119 6.79 -24.73 -2.93
CA VAL A 119 7.68 -24.90 -1.77
C VAL A 119 8.45 -26.24 -1.81
N GLY A 120 9.79 -26.17 -1.83
CA GLY A 120 10.67 -27.33 -2.00
C GLY A 120 10.59 -28.41 -0.90
N THR A 121 9.88 -28.14 0.20
CA THR A 121 9.64 -29.12 1.29
C THR A 121 8.52 -30.12 1.00
N LEU A 122 7.77 -29.93 -0.09
CA LEU A 122 6.69 -30.82 -0.51
C LEU A 122 7.21 -32.23 -0.85
N GLN A 123 6.41 -33.26 -0.54
CA GLN A 123 6.82 -34.65 -0.75
C GLN A 123 6.49 -35.20 -2.15
N ASN A 124 5.46 -34.66 -2.81
CA ASN A 124 4.97 -35.15 -4.11
C ASN A 124 5.18 -34.17 -5.27
N ALA A 125 5.55 -32.93 -4.97
CA ALA A 125 5.81 -31.85 -5.92
C ALA A 125 6.82 -30.82 -5.35
N PRO A 126 7.99 -31.26 -4.81
CA PRO A 126 9.01 -30.32 -4.33
C PRO A 126 9.54 -29.51 -5.50
N SER A 127 9.49 -28.17 -5.39
CA SER A 127 10.01 -27.27 -6.43
C SER A 127 9.41 -27.54 -7.81
N ALA A 128 8.23 -28.17 -7.88
CA ALA A 128 7.56 -28.42 -9.13
C ALA A 128 6.76 -27.18 -9.53
N ASP A 129 6.57 -27.00 -10.82
CA ASP A 129 5.74 -25.92 -11.35
C ASP A 129 4.30 -26.05 -10.84
N PHE A 130 3.61 -24.93 -10.89
CA PHE A 130 2.19 -24.89 -10.64
C PHE A 130 1.47 -24.25 -11.81
N ARG A 131 0.23 -24.67 -12.00
CA ARG A 131 -0.69 -24.08 -12.94
C ARG A 131 -2.04 -24.03 -12.25
N VAL A 132 -2.69 -22.88 -12.32
CA VAL A 132 -4.02 -22.67 -11.78
C VAL A 132 -4.86 -22.14 -12.92
N GLU A 133 -5.91 -22.87 -13.28
CA GLU A 133 -6.76 -22.50 -14.41
C GLU A 133 -8.24 -22.47 -14.03
N ALA A 134 -8.99 -21.72 -14.82
CA ALA A 134 -10.43 -21.74 -14.85
C ALA A 134 -10.90 -21.84 -16.31
N ASP A 135 -11.63 -22.91 -16.62
CA ASP A 135 -12.30 -23.05 -17.90
C ASP A 135 -13.64 -22.30 -17.88
N LEU A 136 -13.78 -21.32 -18.76
CA LEU A 136 -14.98 -20.55 -18.99
C LEU A 136 -15.74 -21.08 -20.19
N SER A 137 -17.06 -21.09 -20.09
CA SER A 137 -17.95 -21.38 -21.22
C SER A 137 -18.97 -20.26 -21.35
N LEU A 138 -18.64 -19.25 -22.14
CA LEU A 138 -19.46 -18.05 -22.32
C LEU A 138 -20.51 -18.25 -23.41
N GLU A 139 -21.78 -18.04 -23.06
CA GLU A 139 -22.91 -18.23 -23.95
C GLU A 139 -23.45 -16.88 -24.47
N ALA A 140 -23.81 -16.83 -25.75
CA ALA A 140 -24.27 -15.60 -26.42
C ALA A 140 -25.57 -15.02 -25.84
N ASP A 141 -26.33 -15.82 -25.09
CA ASP A 141 -27.59 -15.43 -24.45
C ASP A 141 -27.43 -15.13 -22.95
N GLY A 142 -26.19 -15.13 -22.42
CA GLY A 142 -25.88 -14.83 -21.02
C GLY A 142 -26.45 -15.86 -20.05
N SER A 143 -26.60 -17.12 -20.46
CA SER A 143 -27.21 -18.15 -19.62
C SER A 143 -26.27 -18.75 -18.56
N ASN A 144 -24.96 -18.77 -18.83
CA ASN A 144 -23.91 -19.20 -17.90
C ASN A 144 -23.22 -17.95 -17.36
N THR A 145 -23.31 -17.71 -16.05
CA THR A 145 -22.98 -16.42 -15.42
C THR A 145 -21.92 -16.51 -14.34
N SER A 146 -21.49 -17.71 -13.94
CA SER A 146 -20.36 -17.89 -13.02
C SER A 146 -19.71 -19.27 -13.11
N GLY A 147 -18.47 -19.36 -12.62
CA GLY A 147 -17.77 -20.60 -12.34
C GLY A 147 -17.91 -21.05 -10.87
N PRO A 148 -17.45 -22.28 -10.54
CA PRO A 148 -17.32 -22.72 -9.16
C PRO A 148 -16.38 -21.84 -8.34
N ILE A 149 -16.72 -21.63 -7.07
CA ILE A 149 -15.91 -20.93 -6.09
C ILE A 149 -15.54 -21.86 -4.92
N SER A 150 -14.41 -21.59 -4.28
CA SER A 150 -13.88 -22.35 -3.15
C SER A 150 -13.49 -21.41 -2.01
N GLY A 151 -13.49 -21.92 -0.79
CA GLY A 151 -12.84 -21.26 0.34
C GLY A 151 -12.14 -22.29 1.21
N ILE A 152 -11.40 -23.16 0.53
CA ILE A 152 -10.41 -24.01 1.16
C ILE A 152 -9.24 -23.12 1.63
N PRO A 153 -8.65 -23.35 2.82
CA PRO A 153 -7.48 -22.60 3.24
C PRO A 153 -6.23 -23.03 2.46
N VAL A 154 -5.20 -22.16 2.47
CA VAL A 154 -3.87 -22.37 1.86
C VAL A 154 -3.27 -23.72 2.28
N ILE A 155 -3.34 -24.02 3.58
CA ILE A 155 -2.82 -25.26 4.17
C ILE A 155 -3.96 -26.00 4.89
N ILE A 156 -4.03 -27.32 4.74
CA ILE A 156 -4.87 -28.20 5.56
C ILE A 156 -3.99 -29.07 6.44
N GLN A 157 -4.11 -28.90 7.75
CA GLN A 157 -3.43 -29.75 8.72
C GLN A 157 -4.25 -31.02 9.01
N MET A 158 -3.67 -32.18 8.66
CA MET A 158 -4.35 -33.47 8.73
C MET A 158 -3.69 -34.42 9.73
N GLU A 159 -4.44 -34.82 10.74
CA GLU A 159 -3.96 -35.72 11.78
C GLU A 159 -3.65 -37.13 11.26
N ILE A 160 -2.48 -37.66 11.62
CA ILE A 160 -2.10 -39.06 11.34
C ILE A 160 -2.93 -40.06 12.17
N GLY A 161 -2.79 -41.38 11.89
CA GLY A 161 -3.26 -42.44 12.81
C GLY A 161 -4.67 -43.00 12.54
N GLY A 162 -5.39 -42.48 11.55
CA GLY A 162 -6.76 -42.94 11.23
C GLY A 162 -7.20 -42.65 9.80
N ILE A 163 -8.45 -43.01 9.49
CA ILE A 163 -9.10 -42.63 8.23
C ILE A 163 -9.70 -41.23 8.44
N ARG A 164 -9.31 -40.28 7.59
CA ARG A 164 -9.82 -38.90 7.60
C ARG A 164 -10.76 -38.71 6.42
N GLN A 165 -11.87 -38.03 6.66
CA GLN A 165 -12.81 -37.61 5.63
C GLN A 165 -12.92 -36.09 5.70
N PHE A 166 -12.77 -35.43 4.55
CA PHE A 166 -12.86 -33.99 4.43
C PHE A 166 -13.79 -33.64 3.27
N VAL A 167 -14.71 -32.70 3.51
CA VAL A 167 -15.66 -32.20 2.50
C VAL A 167 -15.11 -30.88 2.00
N LEU A 168 -14.83 -30.79 0.70
CA LEU A 168 -14.33 -29.57 0.08
C LEU A 168 -15.42 -28.49 0.15
N PRO A 169 -15.10 -27.29 0.64
CA PRO A 169 -16.04 -26.18 0.71
C PRO A 169 -16.14 -25.51 -0.66
N VAL A 170 -16.89 -26.12 -1.58
CA VAL A 170 -17.09 -25.63 -2.94
C VAL A 170 -18.56 -25.31 -3.20
N LEU A 171 -18.78 -24.27 -3.99
CA LEU A 171 -20.09 -23.78 -4.37
C LEU A 171 -20.07 -23.37 -5.84
N GLU A 172 -21.18 -23.56 -6.53
CA GLU A 172 -21.39 -22.98 -7.86
C GLU A 172 -22.58 -22.03 -7.76
N PRO A 173 -22.39 -20.71 -7.98
CA PRO A 173 -23.43 -19.69 -7.80
C PRO A 173 -24.64 -19.81 -8.75
N ASP A 174 -24.48 -20.35 -9.97
CA ASP A 174 -25.56 -20.61 -10.93
C ASP A 174 -26.39 -21.87 -10.62
N ASN A 175 -25.97 -22.58 -9.57
CA ASN A 175 -26.57 -23.79 -9.05
C ASN A 175 -26.50 -24.98 -10.03
N ASP A 176 -25.48 -25.00 -10.88
CA ASP A 176 -25.16 -26.07 -11.82
C ASP A 176 -24.60 -27.32 -11.12
N PRO A 177 -24.73 -28.51 -11.73
CA PRO A 177 -24.20 -29.74 -11.15
C PRO A 177 -22.67 -29.71 -11.12
N ILE A 178 -22.09 -29.73 -9.91
CA ILE A 178 -20.65 -29.84 -9.72
C ILE A 178 -20.15 -31.29 -9.61
N ALA A 179 -18.95 -31.53 -10.14
CA ALA A 179 -18.17 -32.74 -9.94
C ALA A 179 -16.73 -32.37 -9.59
N CYS A 180 -16.15 -33.03 -8.59
CA CYS A 180 -14.75 -32.85 -8.25
C CYS A 180 -13.92 -34.03 -8.71
N ARG A 181 -12.74 -33.74 -9.26
CA ARG A 181 -11.69 -34.71 -9.59
C ARG A 181 -10.33 -34.15 -9.22
N PHE A 182 -9.33 -35.01 -9.11
CA PHE A 182 -7.96 -34.52 -9.02
C PHE A 182 -7.56 -33.99 -10.38
N SER A 183 -6.90 -32.84 -10.40
CA SER A 183 -6.32 -32.25 -11.60
C SER A 183 -5.27 -33.19 -12.18
N THR A 184 -5.17 -33.21 -13.50
CA THR A 184 -4.10 -33.91 -14.20
C THR A 184 -2.79 -33.14 -14.06
N VAL A 185 -1.67 -33.76 -14.46
CA VAL A 185 -0.37 -33.10 -14.40
C VAL A 185 -0.34 -31.82 -15.23
N LEU A 186 -1.03 -31.78 -16.38
CA LEU A 186 -1.11 -30.61 -17.26
C LEU A 186 -1.97 -29.47 -16.69
N GLU A 187 -2.87 -29.78 -15.76
CA GLU A 187 -3.80 -28.80 -15.19
C GLU A 187 -3.29 -28.25 -13.86
N SER A 188 -2.17 -28.77 -13.32
CA SER A 188 -1.69 -28.33 -12.01
C SER A 188 -0.18 -28.33 -11.79
N GLY A 189 0.61 -28.87 -12.73
CA GLY A 189 2.05 -29.08 -12.55
C GLY A 189 2.44 -30.14 -11.51
N ILE A 190 1.48 -30.78 -10.82
CA ILE A 190 1.75 -31.76 -9.75
C ILE A 190 2.06 -33.14 -10.36
N PRO A 191 3.30 -33.67 -10.24
CA PRO A 191 3.67 -34.91 -10.92
C PRO A 191 2.90 -36.15 -10.42
N VAL A 192 2.51 -36.14 -9.14
CA VAL A 192 1.73 -37.21 -8.52
C VAL A 192 0.54 -36.61 -7.78
N ASN A 193 -0.55 -36.40 -8.52
CA ASN A 193 -1.84 -35.96 -8.01
C ASN A 193 -2.91 -37.07 -8.17
N PRO A 194 -3.51 -37.56 -7.08
CA PRO A 194 -3.23 -37.20 -5.70
C PRO A 194 -1.97 -37.87 -5.11
N PRO A 195 -1.43 -37.34 -4.00
CA PRO A 195 -0.26 -37.92 -3.33
C PRO A 195 -0.53 -39.35 -2.84
N THR A 196 0.49 -40.21 -2.99
CA THR A 196 0.46 -41.58 -2.50
C THR A 196 1.41 -41.76 -1.32
N VAL A 197 0.90 -41.63 -0.10
CA VAL A 197 1.70 -41.78 1.13
C VAL A 197 1.50 -43.19 1.71
N ASN A 198 2.57 -43.99 1.76
CA ASN A 198 2.61 -45.32 2.39
C ASN A 198 1.49 -46.30 1.97
N ALA A 199 1.30 -46.47 0.65
CA ALA A 199 0.41 -47.44 -0.01
C ALA A 199 -1.12 -47.22 0.16
N ASN A 200 -1.52 -46.09 0.77
CA ASN A 200 -2.93 -45.70 0.91
C ASN A 200 -3.19 -44.43 0.07
N PRO A 201 -3.85 -44.54 -1.09
CA PRO A 201 -4.20 -43.37 -1.91
C PRO A 201 -5.36 -42.60 -1.26
N VAL A 202 -5.35 -41.27 -1.37
CA VAL A 202 -6.54 -40.47 -1.15
C VAL A 202 -7.51 -40.66 -2.32
N THR A 203 -8.80 -40.73 -2.02
CA THR A 203 -9.84 -41.01 -3.02
C THR A 203 -11.06 -40.15 -2.78
N PHE A 204 -11.79 -39.82 -3.85
CA PHE A 204 -13.11 -39.21 -3.73
C PHE A 204 -14.17 -40.23 -3.31
N VAL A 205 -14.97 -39.87 -2.33
CA VAL A 205 -16.18 -40.60 -1.94
C VAL A 205 -17.29 -40.24 -2.92
N SER A 206 -17.40 -41.01 -4.01
CA SER A 206 -18.42 -40.78 -5.03
C SER A 206 -19.85 -41.09 -4.54
N PRO A 207 -20.86 -40.25 -4.87
CA PRO A 207 -20.77 -38.99 -5.61
C PRO A 207 -20.56 -37.78 -4.68
N GLY A 208 -19.64 -36.88 -5.04
CA GLY A 208 -19.45 -35.59 -4.37
C GLY A 208 -17.99 -35.16 -4.23
N CYS A 209 -17.79 -33.96 -3.68
CA CYS A 209 -16.51 -33.32 -3.41
C CYS A 209 -16.01 -33.65 -1.99
N THR A 210 -15.99 -34.94 -1.65
CA THR A 210 -15.49 -35.42 -0.35
C THR A 210 -14.28 -36.30 -0.56
N ILE A 211 -13.14 -35.93 0.02
CA ILE A 211 -11.91 -36.73 0.01
C ILE A 211 -11.88 -37.65 1.24
N GLU A 212 -11.50 -38.90 1.04
CA GLU A 212 -11.21 -39.87 2.09
C GLU A 212 -9.75 -40.30 1.97
N TRP A 213 -9.01 -40.20 3.07
CA TRP A 213 -7.61 -40.62 3.15
C TRP A 213 -7.37 -41.53 4.35
N ASP A 214 -6.90 -42.76 4.09
CA ASP A 214 -6.43 -43.68 5.13
C ASP A 214 -4.99 -43.36 5.57
N LEU A 215 -4.84 -42.58 6.64
CA LEU A 215 -3.56 -42.23 7.26
C LEU A 215 -3.15 -43.17 8.41
N SER A 216 -3.83 -44.33 8.56
CA SER A 216 -3.56 -45.26 9.67
C SER A 216 -2.18 -45.93 9.62
N SER A 217 -1.50 -45.86 8.48
CA SER A 217 -0.14 -46.37 8.30
C SER A 217 0.95 -45.36 8.66
N LEU A 218 0.59 -44.08 8.84
CA LEU A 218 1.54 -43.01 9.17
C LEU A 218 1.89 -43.02 10.66
N THR A 219 3.11 -42.58 10.97
CA THR A 219 3.64 -42.54 12.33
C THR A 219 4.14 -41.14 12.66
N SER A 220 4.58 -40.88 13.90
CA SER A 220 5.14 -39.58 14.30
C SER A 220 6.35 -39.12 13.47
N ALA A 221 6.98 -40.02 12.69
CA ALA A 221 8.04 -39.66 11.75
C ALA A 221 7.53 -38.97 10.47
N ASN A 222 6.21 -38.94 10.26
CA ASN A 222 5.54 -38.30 9.13
C ASN A 222 4.97 -36.92 9.49
N VAL A 223 5.02 -36.52 10.77
CA VAL A 223 4.59 -35.19 11.21
C VAL A 223 5.50 -34.13 10.58
N GLY A 224 4.93 -33.04 10.09
CA GLY A 224 5.59 -31.96 9.36
C GLY A 224 5.80 -32.24 7.86
N GLN A 225 5.37 -33.40 7.35
CA GLN A 225 5.42 -33.64 5.91
C GLN A 225 4.29 -32.89 5.19
N LYS A 226 4.63 -32.13 4.15
CA LYS A 226 3.72 -31.37 3.32
C LYS A 226 3.53 -32.04 1.94
N ASN A 227 2.32 -32.04 1.40
CA ASN A 227 2.02 -32.57 0.05
C ASN A 227 1.06 -31.60 -0.66
N ALA A 228 1.32 -31.29 -1.92
CA ALA A 228 0.41 -30.48 -2.72
C ALA A 228 -0.74 -31.35 -3.22
N ILE A 229 -1.95 -30.79 -3.25
CA ILE A 229 -3.12 -31.38 -3.87
C ILE A 229 -3.76 -30.32 -4.74
N SER A 230 -4.06 -30.71 -5.98
CA SER A 230 -4.84 -29.87 -6.90
C SER A 230 -6.13 -30.57 -7.25
N ILE A 231 -7.23 -29.82 -7.23
CA ILE A 231 -8.57 -30.34 -7.46
C ILE A 231 -9.27 -29.49 -8.49
N GLU A 232 -9.81 -30.15 -9.51
CA GLU A 232 -10.65 -29.52 -10.50
C GLU A 232 -12.10 -29.64 -10.09
N VAL A 233 -12.77 -28.50 -9.96
CA VAL A 233 -14.21 -28.42 -9.70
C VAL A 233 -14.90 -28.12 -11.02
N GLU A 234 -15.54 -29.13 -11.60
CA GLU A 234 -16.24 -29.00 -12.87
C GLU A 234 -17.71 -28.64 -12.62
N SER A 235 -18.16 -27.52 -13.18
CA SER A 235 -19.57 -27.13 -13.35
C SER A 235 -20.07 -27.54 -14.73
N THR A 236 -21.32 -28.01 -14.85
CA THR A 236 -21.91 -28.35 -16.15
C THR A 236 -23.17 -27.54 -16.44
N HIS A 237 -23.02 -26.47 -17.23
CA HIS A 237 -24.13 -25.62 -17.69
C HIS A 237 -24.62 -26.05 -19.08
N ALA A 238 -25.89 -26.47 -19.19
CA ALA A 238 -26.54 -26.81 -20.46
C ALA A 238 -25.80 -27.82 -21.39
N GLY A 239 -24.79 -28.53 -20.89
CA GLY A 239 -23.96 -29.49 -21.64
C GLY A 239 -22.55 -28.98 -21.97
N SER A 240 -22.28 -27.69 -21.74
CA SER A 240 -20.93 -27.12 -21.68
C SER A 240 -20.37 -27.30 -20.26
N VAL A 241 -19.05 -27.40 -20.14
CA VAL A 241 -18.35 -27.58 -18.87
C VAL A 241 -17.51 -26.34 -18.62
N SER A 242 -17.65 -25.78 -17.43
CA SER A 242 -16.74 -24.78 -16.87
C SER A 242 -16.05 -25.39 -15.67
N SER A 243 -14.88 -24.90 -15.31
CA SER A 243 -14.17 -25.44 -14.18
C SER A 243 -13.27 -24.39 -13.51
N THR A 244 -12.85 -24.71 -12.29
CA THR A 244 -11.94 -23.90 -11.49
C THR A 244 -11.02 -24.86 -10.74
N THR A 245 -9.72 -24.61 -10.87
CA THR A 245 -8.68 -25.31 -10.12
C THR A 245 -8.58 -24.75 -8.70
N ILE A 246 -8.41 -25.66 -7.74
CA ILE A 246 -8.10 -25.35 -6.35
C ILE A 246 -6.80 -26.04 -6.01
N ASP A 247 -5.75 -25.24 -5.86
CA ASP A 247 -4.42 -25.72 -5.51
C ASP A 247 -4.06 -25.37 -4.07
N TYR A 248 -3.70 -26.37 -3.26
CA TYR A 248 -3.43 -26.17 -1.84
C TYR A 248 -2.50 -27.25 -1.25
N ILE A 249 -1.96 -26.96 -0.06
CA ILE A 249 -1.04 -27.86 0.64
C ILE A 249 -1.76 -28.64 1.76
N ILE A 250 -1.41 -29.93 1.92
CA ILE A 250 -1.74 -30.72 3.10
C ILE A 250 -0.50 -30.96 3.94
N GLU A 251 -0.57 -30.63 5.22
CA GLU A 251 0.47 -30.87 6.21
C GLU A 251 0.05 -31.96 7.21
N PHE A 252 0.91 -32.95 7.47
CA PHE A 252 0.61 -33.98 8.47
C PHE A 252 0.99 -33.55 9.88
N VAL A 253 0.06 -33.71 10.82
CA VAL A 253 0.22 -33.27 12.21
C VAL A 253 -0.06 -34.43 13.18
N PRO A 254 0.34 -34.31 14.47
CA PRO A 254 0.10 -35.35 15.47
C PRO A 254 -1.39 -35.72 15.62
N GLU A 255 -1.67 -36.90 16.19
CA GLU A 255 -3.04 -37.35 16.45
C GLU A 255 -3.61 -36.65 17.70
N ASP A 256 -4.89 -36.25 17.65
CA ASP A 256 -5.65 -35.59 18.72
C ASP A 256 -5.07 -34.21 19.15
N THR A 257 -4.53 -33.42 18.21
CA THR A 257 -3.90 -32.11 18.52
C THR A 257 -4.48 -30.92 17.76
N VAL A 258 -5.22 -31.15 16.67
CA VAL A 258 -5.74 -30.05 15.85
C VAL A 258 -7.06 -29.55 16.44
N PRO A 259 -7.28 -28.22 16.55
CA PRO A 259 -8.60 -27.68 16.84
C PRO A 259 -9.64 -28.25 15.86
N THR A 260 -10.82 -28.61 16.36
CA THR A 260 -11.90 -29.08 15.50
C THR A 260 -13.05 -28.09 15.56
N CYS A 261 -13.58 -27.75 14.39
CA CYS A 261 -14.79 -26.95 14.29
C CYS A 261 -15.96 -27.78 13.78
N THR A 262 -17.14 -27.58 14.38
CA THR A 262 -18.39 -28.19 13.92
C THR A 262 -19.45 -27.11 13.69
N GLY A 263 -20.20 -27.26 12.61
CA GLY A 263 -21.23 -26.27 12.23
C GLY A 263 -21.19 -25.89 10.75
N SER A 264 -20.20 -26.33 9.98
CA SER A 264 -20.15 -26.08 8.54
C SER A 264 -21.41 -26.54 7.81
N GLY A 265 -21.79 -25.83 6.75
CA GLY A 265 -22.91 -26.23 5.91
C GLY A 265 -23.33 -25.16 4.91
N ASN A 266 -24.29 -25.57 4.07
CA ASN A 266 -24.91 -24.70 3.08
C ASN A 266 -26.26 -24.25 3.62
N PHE A 267 -26.41 -22.94 3.70
CA PHE A 267 -27.57 -22.27 4.25
C PHE A 267 -28.15 -21.32 3.21
N THR A 268 -29.44 -21.03 3.38
CA THR A 268 -30.12 -20.06 2.55
C THR A 268 -30.59 -18.95 3.47
N ALA A 269 -30.08 -17.75 3.25
CA ALA A 269 -30.55 -16.56 3.96
C ALA A 269 -31.59 -15.84 3.09
N THR A 270 -32.55 -15.19 3.75
CA THR A 270 -33.63 -14.48 3.06
C THR A 270 -33.47 -12.99 3.33
N VAL A 271 -33.52 -12.19 2.27
CA VAL A 271 -33.49 -10.74 2.36
C VAL A 271 -34.46 -10.20 3.41
N GLY A 272 -33.97 -9.35 4.30
CA GLY A 272 -34.73 -8.71 5.39
C GLY A 272 -35.11 -9.67 6.52
N GLN A 273 -34.54 -10.87 6.60
CA GLN A 273 -34.71 -11.80 7.72
C GLN A 273 -33.36 -12.06 8.41
N PRO A 274 -33.29 -11.96 9.75
CA PRO A 274 -32.05 -12.25 10.46
C PRO A 274 -31.69 -13.73 10.32
N PHE A 275 -30.48 -13.98 9.82
CA PHE A 275 -29.82 -15.27 9.80
C PHE A 275 -28.87 -15.35 10.99
N SER A 276 -28.87 -16.48 11.71
CA SER A 276 -27.88 -16.75 12.73
C SER A 276 -27.57 -18.23 12.77
N HIS A 277 -26.30 -18.54 12.96
CA HIS A 277 -25.81 -19.90 13.01
C HIS A 277 -24.71 -20.03 14.06
N ASN A 278 -24.67 -21.19 14.74
CA ASN A 278 -23.68 -21.45 15.77
C ASN A 278 -22.66 -22.47 15.27
N LEU A 279 -21.40 -22.09 15.41
CA LEU A 279 -20.23 -22.90 15.22
C LEU A 279 -19.71 -23.31 16.60
N ALA A 280 -19.09 -24.48 16.69
CA ALA A 280 -18.52 -24.98 17.93
C ALA A 280 -17.10 -25.48 17.69
N PHE A 281 -16.15 -24.77 18.31
CA PHE A 281 -14.74 -25.11 18.30
C PHE A 281 -14.38 -25.96 19.52
N THR A 282 -13.52 -26.95 19.32
CA THR A 282 -12.95 -27.81 20.36
C THR A 282 -11.45 -27.87 20.15
N GLU A 283 -10.68 -27.36 21.08
CA GLU A 283 -9.22 -27.45 21.05
C GLU A 283 -8.75 -28.53 22.05
N PRO A 284 -7.95 -29.52 21.60
CA PRO A 284 -7.60 -30.69 22.41
C PRO A 284 -6.32 -30.52 23.26
N GLY A 285 -5.62 -29.39 23.14
CA GLY A 285 -4.29 -29.11 23.70
C GLY A 285 -4.29 -28.11 24.87
N ASP A 286 -3.78 -26.90 24.63
CA ASP A 286 -3.23 -25.97 25.62
C ASP A 286 -4.26 -25.09 26.33
N GLY A 287 -5.49 -24.99 25.82
CA GLY A 287 -6.52 -24.12 26.39
C GLY A 287 -6.72 -22.78 25.68
N ILE A 288 -5.97 -22.50 24.60
CA ILE A 288 -5.95 -21.23 23.86
C ILE A 288 -6.42 -21.48 22.42
N LEU A 289 -7.29 -20.60 21.92
CA LEU A 289 -7.76 -20.62 20.54
C LEU A 289 -7.93 -19.18 20.02
N ASN A 290 -7.14 -18.80 19.02
CA ASN A 290 -7.23 -17.54 18.29
C ASN A 290 -8.23 -17.73 17.14
N LEU A 291 -9.27 -16.90 17.08
CA LEU A 291 -10.33 -16.98 16.07
C LEU A 291 -10.07 -15.96 14.96
N ALA A 292 -10.11 -16.40 13.70
CA ALA A 292 -10.11 -15.54 12.52
C ALA A 292 -11.37 -15.81 11.66
N VAL A 293 -11.98 -14.78 11.08
CA VAL A 293 -13.18 -14.88 10.24
C VAL A 293 -12.98 -14.22 8.88
N ASN A 294 -12.77 -15.04 7.85
CA ASN A 294 -12.45 -14.55 6.51
C ASN A 294 -13.71 -14.43 5.63
N ASP A 295 -13.76 -13.37 4.79
CA ASP A 295 -14.81 -13.06 3.81
C ASP A 295 -16.23 -12.90 4.43
N ALA A 296 -16.32 -12.31 5.63
CA ALA A 296 -17.60 -12.01 6.27
C ALA A 296 -18.33 -10.84 5.58
N PRO A 297 -19.64 -10.94 5.30
CA PRO A 297 -20.37 -9.85 4.63
C PRO A 297 -20.50 -8.63 5.56
N VAL A 298 -20.43 -7.42 4.97
CA VAL A 298 -20.63 -6.14 5.66
C VAL A 298 -21.91 -6.16 6.48
N GLY A 299 -21.83 -5.69 7.74
CA GLY A 299 -22.94 -5.71 8.69
C GLY A 299 -23.25 -7.08 9.31
N SER A 300 -22.39 -8.08 9.11
CA SER A 300 -22.43 -9.32 9.90
C SER A 300 -21.67 -9.16 11.22
N VAL A 301 -22.05 -9.93 12.22
CA VAL A 301 -21.45 -9.91 13.56
C VAL A 301 -21.10 -11.33 13.97
N THR A 302 -19.86 -11.53 14.40
CA THR A 302 -19.38 -12.76 15.02
C THR A 302 -19.20 -12.56 16.53
N THR A 303 -19.66 -13.50 17.36
CA THR A 303 -19.50 -13.44 18.82
C THR A 303 -18.97 -14.77 19.37
N PRO A 304 -17.78 -14.81 20.00
CA PRO A 304 -16.77 -13.75 20.15
C PRO A 304 -16.32 -13.14 18.80
N GLY A 305 -15.82 -11.91 18.82
CA GLY A 305 -15.45 -11.14 17.62
C GLY A 305 -14.32 -11.78 16.83
N ASP A 306 -14.07 -11.25 15.63
CA ASP A 306 -12.86 -11.59 14.88
C ASP A 306 -11.60 -11.20 15.69
N GLY A 307 -10.47 -11.88 15.46
CA GLY A 307 -9.22 -11.70 16.21
C GLY A 307 -9.24 -12.17 17.68
N SER A 308 -10.38 -12.65 18.20
CA SER A 308 -10.52 -12.98 19.63
C SER A 308 -9.66 -14.17 20.09
N VAL A 309 -8.95 -14.01 21.21
CA VAL A 309 -8.24 -15.09 21.93
C VAL A 309 -9.14 -15.73 22.98
N LEU A 310 -9.43 -17.03 22.84
CA LEU A 310 -10.43 -17.74 23.65
C LEU A 310 -9.77 -18.67 24.68
N THR A 311 -10.04 -18.46 25.98
CA THR A 311 -9.53 -19.30 27.08
C THR A 311 -10.66 -19.90 27.95
N VAL A 312 -10.74 -21.25 28.03
CA VAL A 312 -11.64 -22.17 28.81
C VAL A 312 -13.19 -22.12 28.62
N PRO A 313 -13.97 -23.25 28.78
CA PRO A 313 -13.72 -24.68 28.52
C PRO A 313 -14.46 -25.20 27.27
N TYR A 314 -13.89 -26.23 26.62
CA TYR A 314 -14.40 -26.81 25.38
C TYR A 314 -15.73 -27.59 25.51
N PRO A 315 -16.63 -27.52 24.51
CA PRO A 315 -16.52 -26.73 23.26
C PRO A 315 -16.91 -25.25 23.45
N THR A 316 -16.19 -24.35 22.77
CA THR A 316 -16.44 -22.91 22.72
C THR A 316 -17.38 -22.60 21.55
N ALA A 317 -18.48 -21.90 21.82
CA ALA A 317 -19.46 -21.55 20.81
C ALA A 317 -19.11 -20.20 20.17
N VAL A 318 -19.10 -20.16 18.84
CA VAL A 318 -18.96 -18.95 18.01
C VAL A 318 -20.30 -18.74 17.30
N ASN A 319 -20.95 -17.61 17.53
CA ASN A 319 -22.21 -17.26 16.87
C ASN A 319 -21.92 -16.32 15.71
N PHE A 320 -22.35 -16.70 14.51
CA PHE A 320 -22.40 -15.82 13.36
C PHE A 320 -23.84 -15.30 13.19
N SER A 321 -24.00 -14.00 12.96
CA SER A 321 -25.29 -13.38 12.68
C SER A 321 -25.19 -12.36 11.56
N TRP A 322 -26.20 -12.33 10.69
CA TRP A 322 -26.24 -11.45 9.53
C TRP A 322 -27.69 -11.24 9.06
N THR A 323 -28.04 -10.04 8.60
CA THR A 323 -29.36 -9.77 7.98
C THR A 323 -29.15 -9.32 6.54
N PRO A 324 -29.31 -10.22 5.54
CA PRO A 324 -29.10 -9.86 4.15
C PRO A 324 -30.07 -8.77 3.71
N THR A 325 -29.59 -7.82 2.93
CA THR A 325 -30.33 -6.72 2.34
C THR A 325 -30.72 -7.02 0.89
N VAL A 326 -31.37 -6.09 0.21
CA VAL A 326 -31.80 -6.26 -1.19
C VAL A 326 -30.63 -6.28 -2.17
N SER A 327 -29.49 -5.65 -1.84
CA SER A 327 -28.27 -5.73 -2.66
C SER A 327 -27.62 -7.11 -2.58
N ASP A 328 -27.87 -7.86 -1.50
CA ASP A 328 -27.36 -9.22 -1.35
C ASP A 328 -28.18 -10.25 -2.16
N ALA A 329 -29.31 -9.87 -2.75
CA ALA A 329 -30.16 -10.79 -3.49
C ALA A 329 -29.45 -11.33 -4.74
N GLY A 330 -29.42 -12.66 -4.87
CA GLY A 330 -28.76 -13.35 -5.97
C GLY A 330 -27.30 -13.69 -5.75
N THR A 331 -26.75 -13.28 -4.62
CA THR A 331 -25.38 -13.58 -4.25
C THR A 331 -25.31 -14.92 -3.53
N SER A 332 -24.15 -15.55 -3.63
CA SER A 332 -23.73 -16.54 -2.64
C SER A 332 -22.43 -16.08 -2.00
N ARG A 333 -22.31 -16.31 -0.70
CA ARG A 333 -21.11 -15.99 0.08
C ARG A 333 -20.56 -17.27 0.71
N LEU A 334 -19.24 -17.37 0.74
CA LEU A 334 -18.53 -18.43 1.44
C LEU A 334 -17.72 -17.74 2.53
N ILE A 335 -18.04 -18.05 3.79
CA ILE A 335 -17.42 -17.43 4.97
C ILE A 335 -16.63 -18.50 5.70
N GLN A 336 -15.35 -18.25 5.98
CA GLN A 336 -14.46 -19.19 6.64
C GLN A 336 -14.20 -18.74 8.08
N PHE A 337 -14.26 -19.69 9.03
CA PHE A 337 -13.95 -19.46 10.44
C PHE A 337 -12.78 -20.35 10.80
N VAL A 338 -11.64 -19.77 11.16
CA VAL A 338 -10.40 -20.48 11.48
C VAL A 338 -10.10 -20.32 12.96
N GLY A 339 -9.78 -21.42 13.63
CA GLY A 339 -9.38 -21.42 15.02
C GLY A 339 -8.00 -22.04 15.18
N THR A 340 -7.03 -21.24 15.63
CA THR A 340 -5.61 -21.60 15.74
C THR A 340 -5.20 -21.69 17.21
N ASN A 341 -4.50 -22.76 17.62
CA ASN A 341 -3.96 -22.88 18.98
C ASN A 341 -2.54 -22.31 19.11
N ALA A 342 -1.97 -22.27 20.31
CA ALA A 342 -0.64 -21.67 20.54
C ALA A 342 0.54 -22.49 19.97
N THR A 343 0.26 -23.58 19.25
CA THR A 343 1.26 -24.37 18.51
C THR A 343 1.06 -24.28 17.00
N ASN A 344 0.35 -23.26 16.51
CA ASN A 344 0.01 -23.02 15.11
C ASN A 344 -0.78 -24.17 14.47
N LEU A 345 -1.47 -24.97 15.29
CA LEU A 345 -2.39 -25.97 14.79
C LEU A 345 -3.78 -25.36 14.66
N PHE A 346 -4.42 -25.51 13.51
CA PHE A 346 -5.71 -24.89 13.25
C PHE A 346 -6.73 -25.84 12.63
N GLY A 347 -7.99 -25.57 12.95
CA GLY A 347 -9.13 -26.17 12.27
C GLY A 347 -10.12 -25.10 11.87
N PHE A 348 -10.91 -25.38 10.84
CA PHE A 348 -11.82 -24.41 10.28
C PHE A 348 -13.23 -24.95 10.07
N CYS A 349 -14.19 -24.04 10.01
CA CYS A 349 -15.53 -24.28 9.50
C CYS A 349 -15.83 -23.33 8.36
N THR A 350 -16.77 -23.73 7.51
CA THR A 350 -17.22 -22.89 6.40
C THR A 350 -18.74 -22.78 6.41
N LEU A 351 -19.25 -21.55 6.31
CA LEU A 351 -20.65 -21.26 6.06
C LEU A 351 -20.81 -20.81 4.62
N ILE A 352 -21.53 -21.59 3.83
CA ILE A 352 -21.96 -21.17 2.50
C ILE A 352 -23.37 -20.61 2.64
N ILE A 353 -23.56 -19.32 2.41
CA ILE A 353 -24.85 -18.65 2.53
C ILE A 353 -25.27 -18.16 1.15
N THR A 354 -26.27 -18.81 0.57
CA THR A 354 -26.89 -18.37 -0.68
C THR A 354 -28.09 -17.48 -0.37
N VAL A 355 -28.13 -16.30 -0.97
CA VAL A 355 -29.30 -15.41 -1.00
C VAL A 355 -29.89 -15.53 -2.42
N PRO A 356 -30.91 -16.36 -2.64
CA PRO A 356 -31.28 -16.77 -4.00
C PRO A 356 -31.95 -15.65 -4.82
N GLN A 357 -31.64 -15.59 -6.12
CA GLN A 357 -32.33 -14.78 -7.14
C GLN A 357 -33.12 -15.63 -8.14
N CYS A 358 -34.22 -15.11 -8.66
CA CYS A 358 -35.02 -15.76 -9.69
C CYS A 358 -35.82 -14.73 -10.48
N ASN A 359 -36.22 -15.06 -11.71
CA ASN A 359 -36.85 -14.09 -12.61
C ASN A 359 -38.17 -13.55 -12.02
N GLY A 360 -38.25 -12.24 -11.83
CA GLY A 360 -39.35 -11.58 -11.13
C GLY A 360 -39.35 -11.78 -9.62
N PHE A 361 -38.23 -12.14 -8.98
CA PHE A 361 -38.09 -12.20 -7.53
C PHE A 361 -38.59 -10.91 -6.88
N GLY A 362 -39.37 -11.04 -5.80
CA GLY A 362 -40.05 -9.91 -5.15
C GLY A 362 -41.29 -9.38 -5.89
N THR A 363 -41.49 -9.73 -7.18
CA THR A 363 -42.70 -9.36 -7.92
C THR A 363 -43.91 -10.22 -7.55
N PRO A 364 -45.13 -9.67 -7.59
CA PRO A 364 -46.33 -10.40 -7.22
C PRO A 364 -46.73 -11.47 -8.25
N CYS A 365 -47.09 -12.67 -7.78
CA CYS A 365 -47.53 -13.81 -8.59
C CYS A 365 -48.81 -14.46 -8.05
N SER A 366 -49.41 -15.38 -8.83
CA SER A 366 -50.60 -16.15 -8.40
C SER A 366 -50.64 -17.58 -8.95
N ALA A 367 -51.13 -18.55 -8.18
CA ALA A 367 -51.30 -19.95 -8.58
C ALA A 367 -52.70 -20.50 -8.27
N GLY A 368 -53.35 -21.17 -9.23
CA GLY A 368 -54.72 -21.69 -9.16
C GLY A 368 -55.69 -21.00 -10.12
N VAL A 369 -56.90 -21.57 -10.31
CA VAL A 369 -57.96 -20.99 -11.15
C VAL A 369 -59.21 -20.80 -10.27
N GLY A 370 -59.87 -19.66 -10.34
CA GLY A 370 -61.03 -19.37 -9.50
C GLY A 370 -60.66 -19.03 -8.06
N GLU A 371 -61.45 -19.49 -7.08
CA GLU A 371 -61.10 -19.27 -5.66
C GLU A 371 -59.95 -20.13 -5.16
N CYS A 372 -59.54 -21.08 -5.99
CA CYS A 372 -58.37 -21.90 -5.74
C CYS A 372 -57.08 -21.12 -6.06
N ALA A 373 -57.20 -19.88 -6.56
CA ALA A 373 -56.11 -18.95 -6.84
C ALA A 373 -55.61 -18.28 -5.56
N SER A 374 -54.37 -18.54 -5.20
CA SER A 374 -53.65 -17.87 -4.12
C SER A 374 -52.60 -16.93 -4.70
N SER A 375 -52.41 -15.78 -4.06
CA SER A 375 -51.39 -14.79 -4.41
C SER A 375 -50.19 -14.91 -3.48
N GLY A 376 -49.01 -14.84 -4.07
CA GLY A 376 -47.73 -14.86 -3.36
C GLY A 376 -46.78 -13.90 -4.04
N GLN A 377 -45.54 -13.89 -3.58
CA GLN A 377 -44.44 -13.33 -4.35
C GLN A 377 -43.71 -14.47 -5.05
N ILE A 378 -43.11 -14.14 -6.18
CA ILE A 378 -42.13 -15.03 -6.78
C ILE A 378 -41.01 -15.18 -5.75
N VAL A 379 -40.86 -16.41 -5.27
CA VAL A 379 -39.76 -16.82 -4.40
C VAL A 379 -38.97 -17.88 -5.13
N CYS A 380 -37.69 -17.95 -4.82
CA CYS A 380 -36.81 -18.86 -5.50
C CYS A 380 -36.88 -20.23 -4.81
N GLN A 381 -37.15 -21.27 -5.61
CA GLN A 381 -37.04 -22.67 -5.17
C GLN A 381 -36.04 -23.35 -6.10
N GLY A 382 -34.76 -23.24 -5.77
CA GLY A 382 -33.67 -23.38 -6.74
C GLY A 382 -33.75 -22.27 -7.81
N VAL A 383 -33.29 -22.56 -9.03
CA VAL A 383 -33.27 -21.63 -10.18
C VAL A 383 -34.65 -21.30 -10.79
N ASN A 384 -35.73 -21.94 -10.30
CA ASN A 384 -37.08 -21.71 -10.83
C ASN A 384 -37.83 -20.68 -9.99
N SER A 385 -38.39 -19.67 -10.67
CA SER A 385 -39.36 -18.73 -10.09
C SER A 385 -40.63 -19.50 -9.74
N VAL A 386 -40.78 -19.93 -8.49
CA VAL A 386 -42.02 -20.52 -8.02
C VAL A 386 -42.84 -19.45 -7.36
N CYS A 387 -44.14 -19.46 -7.66
CA CYS A 387 -45.02 -18.68 -6.85
C CYS A 387 -45.07 -19.34 -5.47
N SER A 388 -44.73 -18.60 -4.42
CA SER A 388 -44.88 -19.04 -3.02
C SER A 388 -46.32 -19.48 -2.69
N ALA A 389 -47.27 -19.19 -3.57
CA ALA A 389 -48.67 -19.56 -3.49
C ALA A 389 -48.94 -21.02 -3.90
N VAL A 390 -49.54 -21.82 -3.01
CA VAL A 390 -50.03 -23.18 -3.30
C VAL A 390 -51.52 -23.13 -3.65
N ALA A 391 -51.92 -23.72 -4.78
CA ALA A 391 -53.32 -23.72 -5.23
C ALA A 391 -54.23 -24.54 -4.30
N GLY A 392 -55.41 -24.00 -3.97
CA GLY A 392 -56.38 -24.64 -3.06
C GLY A 392 -57.03 -25.92 -3.63
N THR A 393 -57.48 -26.84 -2.76
CA THR A 393 -58.19 -28.07 -3.17
C THR A 393 -59.67 -27.80 -3.55
N PRO A 394 -60.17 -28.27 -4.71
CA PRO A 394 -61.52 -27.96 -5.18
C PRO A 394 -62.64 -28.43 -4.24
N THR A 395 -63.66 -27.59 -4.05
CA THR A 395 -64.90 -27.93 -3.32
C THR A 395 -66.13 -27.83 -4.23
N ALA A 396 -67.36 -27.86 -3.69
CA ALA A 396 -68.59 -27.89 -4.50
C ALA A 396 -69.26 -26.51 -4.54
N GLU A 397 -69.79 -26.12 -5.71
CA GLU A 397 -70.16 -24.72 -6.02
C GLU A 397 -71.22 -24.06 -5.13
N VAL A 398 -70.86 -22.87 -4.64
CA VAL A 398 -71.65 -21.96 -3.79
C VAL A 398 -71.71 -20.60 -4.49
N CYS A 399 -72.73 -19.76 -4.23
CA CYS A 399 -72.79 -18.46 -4.90
C CYS A 399 -71.86 -17.47 -4.19
N ASP A 400 -70.67 -17.30 -4.73
CA ASP A 400 -69.56 -16.50 -4.17
C ASP A 400 -68.62 -15.94 -5.23
N GLY A 401 -68.96 -16.05 -6.52
CA GLY A 401 -68.31 -15.26 -7.59
C GLY A 401 -66.99 -15.80 -8.01
N LEU A 402 -66.71 -16.94 -7.44
CA LEU A 402 -65.46 -17.59 -7.43
C LEU A 402 -65.77 -19.00 -7.87
N ASP A 403 -64.83 -19.53 -8.63
CA ASP A 403 -64.93 -20.85 -9.23
C ASP A 403 -64.35 -21.83 -8.20
N ASN A 404 -65.22 -22.34 -7.33
CA ASN A 404 -64.85 -23.07 -6.10
C ASN A 404 -64.55 -24.55 -6.36
N ASP A 405 -65.06 -25.08 -7.47
CA ASP A 405 -64.71 -26.38 -8.03
C ASP A 405 -63.53 -26.32 -9.02
N CYS A 406 -62.94 -25.12 -9.18
CA CYS A 406 -61.75 -24.78 -9.95
C CYS A 406 -61.79 -25.24 -11.42
N ASN A 407 -62.97 -25.24 -12.06
CA ASN A 407 -63.16 -25.76 -13.42
C ASN A 407 -63.02 -24.71 -14.54
N GLY A 408 -62.86 -23.44 -14.18
CA GLY A 408 -62.67 -22.29 -15.05
C GLY A 408 -63.91 -21.43 -15.26
N THR A 409 -65.02 -21.66 -14.55
CA THR A 409 -66.25 -20.85 -14.68
C THR A 409 -66.98 -20.63 -13.34
N ALA A 410 -67.02 -19.38 -12.85
CA ALA A 410 -67.63 -19.04 -11.56
C ALA A 410 -69.18 -19.11 -11.55
N ASP A 411 -69.74 -19.63 -10.45
CA ASP A 411 -71.17 -19.72 -10.09
C ASP A 411 -72.11 -20.39 -11.11
N ASP A 412 -71.66 -21.43 -11.79
CA ASP A 412 -72.46 -22.06 -12.86
C ASP A 412 -73.65 -22.91 -12.33
N ALA A 413 -73.71 -23.20 -11.03
CA ALA A 413 -74.87 -23.85 -10.37
C ALA A 413 -74.95 -23.73 -8.81
N PRO A 414 -75.04 -22.52 -8.22
CA PRO A 414 -74.92 -22.35 -6.76
C PRO A 414 -76.15 -22.77 -5.95
N SER A 415 -75.93 -23.40 -4.80
CA SER A 415 -76.95 -24.16 -4.06
C SER A 415 -77.68 -23.42 -2.92
N ASP A 416 -77.45 -22.12 -2.71
CA ASP A 416 -77.68 -21.40 -1.44
C ASP A 416 -78.60 -20.14 -1.42
N VAL A 417 -79.29 -19.72 -2.50
CA VAL A 417 -80.09 -18.44 -2.58
C VAL A 417 -81.53 -18.39 -2.03
N GLY A 418 -81.97 -17.23 -1.49
CA GLY A 418 -83.39 -16.80 -1.35
C GLY A 418 -84.02 -16.69 0.06
N GLN A 419 -83.23 -16.37 1.10
CA GLN A 419 -83.63 -16.41 2.53
C GLN A 419 -83.58 -15.04 3.23
N SER A 420 -84.34 -14.86 4.33
CA SER A 420 -84.28 -13.64 5.17
C SER A 420 -83.01 -13.61 6.02
N CYS A 421 -82.35 -12.46 6.15
CA CYS A 421 -81.05 -12.38 6.81
C CYS A 421 -80.85 -11.04 7.53
N SER A 422 -80.02 -11.03 8.57
CA SER A 422 -79.46 -9.78 9.06
C SER A 422 -78.36 -9.41 8.08
N SER A 423 -78.36 -8.18 7.57
CA SER A 423 -77.32 -7.73 6.65
C SER A 423 -75.96 -7.62 7.32
N GLY A 424 -75.89 -7.82 8.65
CA GLY A 424 -74.65 -7.95 9.40
C GLY A 424 -73.99 -6.62 9.72
N PHE A 425 -74.26 -5.60 8.91
CA PHE A 425 -73.77 -4.25 9.07
C PHE A 425 -74.22 -3.64 10.40
N PRO A 426 -73.30 -3.21 11.27
CA PRO A 426 -73.64 -2.68 12.58
C PRO A 426 -74.16 -1.24 12.48
N GLY A 427 -74.22 -0.55 13.61
CA GLY A 427 -74.81 0.79 13.66
C GLY A 427 -76.22 0.84 13.07
N VAL A 428 -76.45 1.78 12.16
CA VAL A 428 -77.78 2.08 11.63
C VAL A 428 -78.26 1.14 10.49
N CYS A 429 -77.47 0.14 10.04
CA CYS A 429 -77.73 -0.64 8.80
C CYS A 429 -78.05 -2.14 8.95
N ALA A 430 -78.37 -2.63 10.15
CA ALA A 430 -78.38 -4.07 10.49
C ALA A 430 -79.42 -5.05 9.87
N ALA A 431 -80.35 -4.65 8.99
CA ALA A 431 -81.42 -5.53 8.48
C ALA A 431 -81.43 -5.75 6.93
N GLY A 432 -81.55 -7.01 6.39
CA GLY A 432 -81.51 -7.35 4.93
C GLY A 432 -82.16 -8.67 4.36
N THR A 433 -81.88 -9.07 3.09
CA THR A 433 -82.41 -10.29 2.36
C THR A 433 -81.43 -10.96 1.34
N THR A 434 -81.29 -12.31 1.27
CA THR A 434 -80.25 -13.02 0.46
C THR A 434 -80.55 -13.25 -1.03
N ALA A 435 -79.60 -12.95 -1.91
CA ALA A 435 -79.64 -13.16 -3.37
C ALA A 435 -78.23 -13.37 -3.96
N CYS A 436 -78.11 -14.13 -5.06
CA CYS A 436 -76.84 -14.34 -5.77
C CYS A 436 -76.64 -13.23 -6.79
N ALA A 437 -75.69 -12.34 -6.53
CA ALA A 437 -75.38 -11.20 -7.38
C ALA A 437 -73.88 -11.09 -7.52
N THR A 438 -73.40 -11.11 -8.78
CA THR A 438 -71.97 -11.10 -9.11
C THR A 438 -71.18 -12.09 -8.26
N GLY A 439 -71.85 -13.21 -7.99
CA GLY A 439 -71.31 -14.25 -7.17
C GLY A 439 -70.98 -13.84 -5.75
N SER A 440 -72.02 -13.73 -4.96
CA SER A 440 -71.96 -13.81 -3.51
C SER A 440 -73.38 -13.93 -3.06
N LEU A 441 -73.60 -14.68 -1.99
CA LEU A 441 -74.91 -14.83 -1.39
C LEU A 441 -75.25 -13.59 -0.59
N VAL A 442 -75.47 -12.50 -1.31
CA VAL A 442 -75.59 -11.18 -0.74
C VAL A 442 -76.90 -11.05 0.02
N CYS A 443 -76.79 -10.96 1.35
CA CYS A 443 -77.83 -10.41 2.20
C CYS A 443 -77.93 -8.89 1.98
N THR A 444 -78.76 -8.46 1.05
CA THR A 444 -78.91 -7.04 0.72
C THR A 444 -79.56 -6.24 1.88
N PRO A 445 -78.85 -5.28 2.50
CA PRO A 445 -79.37 -4.42 3.57
C PRO A 445 -80.45 -3.44 3.08
N ASN A 446 -81.33 -3.02 3.99
CA ASN A 446 -82.38 -2.04 3.68
C ASN A 446 -81.88 -0.58 3.65
N VAL A 447 -80.73 -0.29 4.28
CA VAL A 447 -79.98 0.97 4.22
C VAL A 447 -78.55 0.61 3.84
N ALA A 448 -77.99 1.20 2.79
CA ALA A 448 -76.71 0.76 2.22
C ALA A 448 -75.52 1.23 3.09
N PRO A 449 -74.64 0.30 3.51
CA PRO A 449 -73.37 0.62 4.18
C PRO A 449 -72.51 1.52 3.28
N GLY A 450 -71.79 2.48 3.87
CA GLY A 450 -70.99 3.47 3.15
C GLY A 450 -71.79 4.59 2.46
N SER A 451 -73.09 4.74 2.75
CA SER A 451 -73.91 5.82 2.17
C SER A 451 -73.86 7.15 2.92
N LEU A 452 -73.26 7.15 4.11
CA LEU A 452 -72.87 8.30 4.92
C LEU A 452 -71.36 8.18 5.15
N ALA A 453 -70.63 9.29 5.16
CA ALA A 453 -69.19 9.26 5.43
C ALA A 453 -68.94 9.22 6.94
N GLU A 454 -67.95 8.44 7.35
CA GLU A 454 -67.55 8.33 8.75
C GLU A 454 -67.04 9.65 9.33
N THR A 455 -67.36 9.89 10.59
CA THR A 455 -67.01 11.13 11.29
C THR A 455 -66.61 10.80 12.72
N CYS A 456 -65.36 11.06 13.12
CA CYS A 456 -64.78 10.66 14.41
C CYS A 456 -65.57 11.24 15.62
N ASN A 457 -66.61 10.54 16.08
CA ASN A 457 -67.64 11.03 17.00
C ASN A 457 -68.15 9.99 18.02
N ASN A 458 -67.56 8.79 18.05
CA ASN A 458 -67.96 7.60 18.80
C ASN A 458 -69.26 6.92 18.33
N ALA A 459 -69.57 6.96 17.03
CA ALA A 459 -70.67 6.20 16.41
C ALA A 459 -70.23 5.53 15.09
N ASP A 460 -70.90 4.43 14.72
CA ASP A 460 -70.72 3.71 13.44
C ASP A 460 -71.76 4.22 12.43
N ASP A 461 -71.40 5.32 11.76
CA ASP A 461 -72.27 6.14 10.91
C ASP A 461 -72.37 5.59 9.47
N ASP A 462 -71.33 4.90 8.98
CA ASP A 462 -71.28 4.23 7.69
C ASP A 462 -71.65 2.74 7.77
N CYS A 463 -71.82 2.22 8.99
CA CYS A 463 -72.30 0.90 9.34
C CYS A 463 -71.35 -0.26 9.02
N ASN A 464 -70.04 -0.03 8.96
CA ASN A 464 -69.07 -1.09 8.70
C ASN A 464 -68.66 -1.88 9.95
N GLY A 465 -69.07 -1.42 11.14
CA GLY A 465 -69.03 -2.22 12.36
C GLY A 465 -67.88 -1.98 13.30
N ALA A 466 -66.95 -1.14 12.90
CA ALA A 466 -66.12 -0.44 13.85
C ALA A 466 -66.83 0.87 14.22
N VAL A 467 -66.29 1.56 15.22
CA VAL A 467 -66.74 2.90 15.56
C VAL A 467 -65.55 3.80 15.27
N ASP A 468 -65.74 4.80 14.42
CA ASP A 468 -64.73 5.77 13.98
C ASP A 468 -63.49 5.12 13.31
N GLU A 469 -63.70 4.17 12.41
CA GLU A 469 -62.67 3.50 11.62
C GLU A 469 -62.24 4.26 10.36
N GLY A 470 -61.06 3.93 9.86
CA GLY A 470 -60.38 4.72 8.82
C GLY A 470 -59.63 5.93 9.39
N PHE A 471 -59.73 6.17 10.70
CA PHE A 471 -59.05 7.23 11.44
C PHE A 471 -57.82 6.75 12.24
N ASN A 472 -57.44 5.47 12.11
CA ASN A 472 -56.26 4.84 12.76
C ASN A 472 -56.20 4.97 14.30
N LEU A 473 -57.36 5.08 14.94
CA LEU A 473 -57.45 5.36 16.38
C LEU A 473 -56.79 4.25 17.22
N GLY A 474 -55.91 4.65 18.14
CA GLY A 474 -55.18 3.74 19.03
C GLY A 474 -53.89 3.14 18.46
N LEU A 475 -53.59 3.36 17.17
CA LEU A 475 -52.26 3.06 16.62
C LEU A 475 -51.25 4.09 17.12
N THR A 476 -50.01 3.62 17.32
CA THR A 476 -48.90 4.50 17.67
C THR A 476 -48.67 5.48 16.53
N CYS A 477 -48.65 6.76 16.87
CA CYS A 477 -48.26 7.84 16.00
C CYS A 477 -47.17 8.61 16.70
N SER A 478 -46.14 9.00 15.98
CA SER A 478 -45.18 9.99 16.44
C SER A 478 -45.56 11.37 15.91
N GLN A 479 -45.31 12.39 16.72
CA GLN A 479 -45.36 13.79 16.33
C GLN A 479 -44.20 14.53 17.01
N GLY A 480 -43.57 15.43 16.27
CA GLY A 480 -42.27 16.04 16.61
C GLY A 480 -41.29 15.78 15.46
N ILE A 481 -40.22 16.56 15.42
CA ILE A 481 -39.03 16.38 14.59
C ILE A 481 -37.86 16.26 15.59
N GLY A 482 -36.79 15.53 15.23
CA GLY A 482 -35.63 15.33 16.10
C GLY A 482 -35.96 14.76 17.49
N ALA A 483 -35.32 15.28 18.54
CA ALA A 483 -35.48 14.85 19.92
C ALA A 483 -36.91 15.04 20.47
N CYS A 484 -37.74 15.88 19.85
CA CYS A 484 -39.14 16.06 20.24
C CYS A 484 -40.07 14.98 19.71
N GLU A 485 -39.57 14.04 18.91
CA GLU A 485 -40.37 12.95 18.41
C GLU A 485 -40.94 12.15 19.59
N ASN A 486 -42.21 12.41 19.89
CA ASN A 486 -42.91 11.75 20.96
C ASN A 486 -43.95 10.80 20.39
N THR A 487 -43.97 9.59 20.93
CA THR A 487 -44.94 8.58 20.52
C THR A 487 -46.20 8.68 21.37
N GLY A 488 -47.33 8.80 20.70
CA GLY A 488 -48.67 8.80 21.26
C GLY A 488 -49.57 7.90 20.44
N THR A 489 -50.88 8.10 20.55
CA THR A 489 -51.85 7.28 19.83
C THR A 489 -52.89 8.13 19.12
N ILE A 490 -53.34 7.76 17.93
CA ILE A 490 -54.32 8.60 17.20
C ILE A 490 -55.67 8.58 17.94
N VAL A 491 -56.30 9.75 18.15
CA VAL A 491 -57.56 9.98 18.89
C VAL A 491 -58.49 10.93 18.13
N CYS A 492 -59.80 10.95 18.43
CA CYS A 492 -60.74 11.88 17.81
C CYS A 492 -60.59 13.33 18.32
N ASP A 493 -60.60 14.32 17.42
CA ASP A 493 -60.41 15.75 17.72
C ASP A 493 -61.68 16.47 18.25
N GLY A 494 -62.83 15.79 18.21
CA GLY A 494 -64.13 16.31 18.64
C GLY A 494 -64.82 17.28 17.67
N MET A 495 -64.21 17.57 16.52
CA MET A 495 -64.81 18.30 15.38
C MET A 495 -65.13 17.38 14.19
N GLY A 496 -64.72 16.11 14.26
CA GLY A 496 -65.10 15.05 13.33
C GLY A 496 -63.93 14.42 12.56
N GLY A 497 -62.69 14.78 12.90
CA GLY A 497 -61.45 14.21 12.36
C GLY A 497 -60.62 13.51 13.45
N ALA A 498 -59.51 12.91 13.03
CA ALA A 498 -58.56 12.22 13.91
C ALA A 498 -57.26 13.00 14.02
N THR A 499 -56.69 13.03 15.22
CA THR A 499 -55.45 13.74 15.55
C THR A 499 -54.59 12.88 16.45
N CYS A 500 -53.27 13.00 16.37
CA CYS A 500 -52.40 12.25 17.26
C CYS A 500 -52.53 12.77 18.70
N SER A 501 -52.66 11.88 19.68
CA SER A 501 -52.63 12.26 21.10
C SER A 501 -51.22 12.55 21.61
N ALA A 502 -50.19 12.22 20.82
CA ALA A 502 -48.84 12.69 21.08
C ALA A 502 -48.87 14.22 21.02
N THR A 503 -48.39 14.81 22.09
CA THR A 503 -47.94 16.20 22.04
C THR A 503 -46.45 16.10 21.74
N PRO A 504 -45.91 16.79 20.73
CA PRO A 504 -44.46 16.86 20.55
C PRO A 504 -43.77 17.17 21.87
N GLY A 505 -42.55 16.65 22.02
CA GLY A 505 -41.68 17.07 23.11
C GLY A 505 -41.67 18.59 23.21
N ALA A 506 -41.52 19.12 24.42
CA ALA A 506 -41.18 20.53 24.49
C ALA A 506 -39.78 20.65 23.87
N PRO A 507 -39.57 21.52 22.88
CA PRO A 507 -38.24 21.78 22.38
C PRO A 507 -37.38 22.19 23.57
N THR A 508 -36.23 21.54 23.68
CA THR A 508 -35.21 21.95 24.61
C THR A 508 -34.34 23.01 23.95
N THR A 509 -33.41 23.56 24.71
CA THR A 509 -32.31 24.28 24.07
C THR A 509 -31.52 23.25 23.26
N GLU A 510 -31.01 23.67 22.11
CA GLU A 510 -30.08 22.86 21.31
C GLU A 510 -28.91 22.38 22.16
N ILE A 511 -28.49 21.15 21.92
CA ILE A 511 -27.22 20.60 22.39
C ILE A 511 -26.45 20.40 21.09
N CYS A 512 -25.36 21.13 20.92
CA CYS A 512 -24.68 21.12 19.64
C CYS A 512 -23.75 19.91 19.50
N ALA A 513 -23.23 19.69 18.29
CA ALA A 513 -22.25 18.66 17.95
C ALA A 513 -22.68 17.20 18.28
N ASN A 514 -23.99 16.90 18.29
CA ASN A 514 -24.49 15.58 18.70
C ASN A 514 -25.40 14.87 17.67
N ASP A 515 -25.52 15.40 16.46
CA ASP A 515 -26.36 14.89 15.36
C ASP A 515 -27.86 14.71 15.69
N ILE A 516 -28.38 15.46 16.67
CA ILE A 516 -29.79 15.43 17.08
C ILE A 516 -30.40 16.84 16.93
N ASP A 517 -31.70 16.90 16.58
CA ASP A 517 -32.49 18.15 16.45
C ASP A 517 -33.34 18.37 17.73
N GLU A 518 -32.78 19.06 18.72
CA GLU A 518 -33.35 19.28 20.07
C GLU A 518 -34.37 20.43 20.10
N SER A 519 -34.22 21.39 19.19
CA SER A 519 -35.13 22.50 18.93
C SER A 519 -36.36 22.07 18.13
N CYS A 520 -36.26 20.91 17.46
CA CYS A 520 -37.31 20.14 16.81
C CYS A 520 -37.97 20.86 15.64
N ASP A 521 -37.17 21.63 14.93
CA ASP A 521 -37.61 22.49 13.84
C ASP A 521 -37.20 21.95 12.45
N GLY A 522 -36.38 20.88 12.46
CA GLY A 522 -35.90 20.17 11.29
C GLY A 522 -34.58 20.70 10.73
N VAL A 523 -33.89 21.55 11.47
CA VAL A 523 -32.53 22.01 11.20
C VAL A 523 -31.66 21.54 12.38
N LEU A 524 -30.61 20.77 12.10
CA LEU A 524 -29.63 20.38 13.11
C LEU A 524 -28.86 21.63 13.53
N ASN A 525 -28.56 21.76 14.83
CA ASN A 525 -27.66 22.79 15.37
C ASN A 525 -28.10 24.25 15.12
N ASP A 526 -29.40 24.51 14.89
CA ASP A 526 -29.94 25.82 14.44
C ASP A 526 -29.96 26.94 15.51
N GLY A 527 -29.43 26.65 16.68
CA GLY A 527 -29.29 27.55 17.81
C GLY A 527 -27.93 27.50 18.49
N CYS A 528 -26.96 26.89 17.81
CA CYS A 528 -25.57 26.82 18.22
C CYS A 528 -24.88 28.14 17.95
N VAL A 529 -23.86 28.42 18.75
CA VAL A 529 -23.01 29.57 18.54
C VAL A 529 -21.91 29.12 17.59
N ASP A 530 -21.52 30.08 16.78
CA ASP A 530 -20.49 30.08 15.73
C ASP A 530 -20.03 31.54 15.88
N THR A 531 -18.89 31.71 16.55
CA THR A 531 -18.54 32.95 17.25
C THR A 531 -17.78 33.92 16.34
N ASP A 532 -16.84 33.39 15.58
CA ASP A 532 -16.07 33.92 14.45
C ASP A 532 -16.91 34.00 13.15
N GLY A 533 -17.80 33.04 12.88
CA GLY A 533 -18.69 33.05 11.72
C GLY A 533 -18.16 32.29 10.51
N ASP A 534 -17.22 31.37 10.70
CA ASP A 534 -16.43 30.67 9.69
C ASP A 534 -17.26 29.57 8.96
N GLY A 535 -18.19 28.92 9.67
CA GLY A 535 -18.98 27.81 9.18
C GLY A 535 -19.02 26.61 10.12
N ILE A 536 -18.07 26.50 11.04
CA ILE A 536 -18.05 25.54 12.14
C ILE A 536 -18.82 26.15 13.33
N ILE A 537 -19.05 25.39 14.38
CA ILE A 537 -19.78 25.85 15.58
C ILE A 537 -18.89 25.63 16.79
N ASP A 538 -18.98 26.50 17.82
CA ASP A 538 -18.09 26.47 19.00
C ASP A 538 -17.93 25.07 19.63
N ASP A 539 -19.02 24.29 19.67
CA ASP A 539 -19.02 22.96 20.30
C ASP A 539 -18.33 21.88 19.43
N VAL A 540 -18.10 22.14 18.14
CA VAL A 540 -17.30 21.29 17.21
C VAL A 540 -15.85 21.72 17.22
N GLU A 541 -15.55 23.02 17.18
CA GLU A 541 -14.18 23.58 17.28
C GLU A 541 -13.50 23.07 18.56
N ILE A 542 -14.17 23.21 19.72
CA ILE A 542 -13.69 22.64 21.00
C ILE A 542 -13.46 21.12 20.95
N LEU A 543 -14.15 20.39 20.07
CA LEU A 543 -14.01 18.94 19.96
C LEU A 543 -12.85 18.53 19.06
N ILE A 544 -12.53 19.35 18.05
CA ILE A 544 -11.46 19.07 17.08
C ILE A 544 -10.15 19.79 17.43
N GLY A 545 -10.16 20.70 18.40
CA GLY A 545 -8.99 21.42 18.87
C GLY A 545 -8.96 22.89 18.45
N SER A 546 -9.71 23.27 17.41
CA SER A 546 -9.67 24.63 16.86
C SER A 546 -10.27 25.71 17.78
N ASP A 547 -9.85 26.98 17.68
CA ASP A 547 -10.33 28.06 18.58
C ASP A 547 -11.69 28.61 18.12
N PRO A 548 -12.76 28.49 18.92
CA PRO A 548 -14.07 29.09 18.65
C PRO A 548 -14.13 30.63 18.61
N ASN A 549 -13.01 31.33 18.49
CA ASN A 549 -12.96 32.77 18.35
C ASN A 549 -12.01 33.19 17.25
N ASP A 550 -11.31 32.22 16.67
CA ASP A 550 -10.50 32.36 15.49
C ASP A 550 -11.24 31.72 14.33
N ALA A 551 -11.15 32.31 13.15
CA ALA A 551 -11.84 31.75 11.99
C ALA A 551 -10.92 30.89 11.13
N ASP A 552 -9.63 30.86 11.46
CA ASP A 552 -8.48 30.42 10.68
C ASP A 552 -7.43 30.07 11.74
N THR A 553 -7.56 28.89 12.33
CA THR A 553 -6.87 28.56 13.59
C THR A 553 -5.38 28.27 13.41
N ASP A 554 -5.04 27.65 12.29
CA ASP A 554 -3.69 27.36 11.80
C ASP A 554 -3.03 28.55 11.09
N ASP A 555 -3.79 29.63 10.84
CA ASP A 555 -3.29 30.88 10.26
C ASP A 555 -2.68 30.73 8.85
N ASP A 556 -3.05 29.70 8.10
CA ASP A 556 -2.55 29.39 6.75
C ASP A 556 -3.22 30.28 5.67
N GLY A 557 -4.34 30.93 6.01
CA GLY A 557 -5.12 31.81 5.14
C GLY A 557 -6.40 31.20 4.57
N VAL A 558 -6.67 29.92 4.87
CA VAL A 558 -7.96 29.26 4.73
C VAL A 558 -8.71 29.38 6.06
N VAL A 559 -10.03 29.54 6.00
CA VAL A 559 -10.82 29.58 7.24
C VAL A 559 -11.27 28.17 7.57
N ASP A 560 -11.25 27.76 8.84
CA ASP A 560 -11.55 26.39 9.30
C ASP A 560 -12.73 25.73 8.54
N GLY A 561 -13.85 26.44 8.37
CA GLY A 561 -15.04 25.93 7.67
C GLY A 561 -14.93 25.81 6.14
N GLN A 562 -13.79 26.12 5.53
CA GLN A 562 -13.47 26.07 4.09
C GLN A 562 -12.35 25.10 3.72
N GLU A 563 -11.73 24.46 4.70
CA GLU A 563 -10.71 23.42 4.56
C GLU A 563 -11.02 22.31 3.51
N PRO A 564 -10.01 21.71 2.84
CA PRO A 564 -10.18 20.72 1.76
C PRO A 564 -10.97 19.47 2.18
N THR A 565 -10.86 19.05 3.44
CA THR A 565 -11.58 17.90 4.00
C THR A 565 -13.04 18.23 4.39
N PHE A 566 -13.43 19.51 4.35
CA PHE A 566 -14.75 20.04 4.70
C PHE A 566 -15.82 19.85 3.59
N GLY A 567 -16.19 18.59 3.34
CA GLY A 567 -17.32 18.25 2.47
C GLY A 567 -18.71 18.72 2.98
N SER A 568 -19.79 18.03 2.57
CA SER A 568 -21.18 18.39 2.99
C SER A 568 -21.52 18.02 4.46
N CYS A 569 -20.53 17.94 5.34
CA CYS A 569 -20.52 17.23 6.62
C CYS A 569 -20.22 18.15 7.83
N VAL A 570 -20.60 19.43 7.74
CA VAL A 570 -20.38 20.55 8.69
C VAL A 570 -20.72 20.31 10.20
N TYR A 571 -21.23 19.14 10.59
CA TYR A 571 -21.81 18.95 11.94
C TYR A 571 -21.48 17.62 12.65
N ALA A 572 -20.51 16.84 12.15
CA ALA A 572 -20.18 15.54 12.76
C ALA A 572 -18.66 15.32 12.92
N PRO A 573 -18.19 14.69 14.04
CA PRO A 573 -16.77 14.41 14.32
C PRO A 573 -16.10 13.42 13.35
N SER A 574 -16.88 12.79 12.45
CA SER A 574 -16.36 11.80 11.50
C SER A 574 -15.99 12.41 10.15
N CYS A 575 -15.84 13.74 10.10
CA CYS A 575 -15.60 14.49 8.88
C CYS A 575 -14.23 15.21 8.90
N PHE A 576 -13.48 15.06 9.99
CA PHE A 576 -12.12 15.56 10.20
C PHE A 576 -11.20 14.38 9.96
N GLY A 577 -10.34 14.51 8.95
CA GLY A 577 -9.36 13.52 8.58
C GLY A 577 -8.04 14.24 8.46
N ASP A 578 -7.08 13.74 9.22
CA ASP A 578 -5.65 13.80 9.01
C ASP A 578 -5.35 13.14 7.64
N GLY A 579 -4.84 13.92 6.69
CA GLY A 579 -4.76 13.57 5.26
C GLY A 579 -3.50 12.79 4.89
N ASP A 580 -2.42 13.23 5.50
CA ASP A 580 -0.99 12.97 5.35
C ASP A 580 -0.46 12.07 6.48
N GLY A 581 -1.05 12.13 7.68
CA GLY A 581 -0.80 11.21 8.79
C GLY A 581 0.08 11.77 9.90
N ASP A 582 0.29 13.09 9.96
CA ASP A 582 1.19 13.79 10.89
C ASP A 582 0.65 13.92 12.32
N GLY A 583 -0.64 13.66 12.52
CA GLY A 583 -1.33 13.75 13.80
C GLY A 583 -2.17 15.01 13.98
N LEU A 584 -2.00 16.01 13.10
CA LEU A 584 -2.87 17.16 13.00
C LEU A 584 -4.09 16.83 12.13
N ASN A 585 -5.04 17.74 12.11
CA ASN A 585 -6.14 17.66 11.16
C ASN A 585 -6.10 18.93 10.34
N SER A 586 -6.54 18.91 9.08
CA SER A 586 -6.47 20.07 8.16
C SER A 586 -6.97 21.41 8.72
N VAL A 587 -7.75 21.45 9.81
CA VAL A 587 -8.19 22.72 10.46
C VAL A 587 -7.15 23.29 11.45
N LEU A 588 -6.14 22.50 11.77
CA LEU A 588 -5.03 22.81 12.67
C LEU A 588 -3.69 22.65 11.97
N ASP A 589 -3.72 22.35 10.68
CA ASP A 589 -2.60 21.85 9.91
C ASP A 589 -2.42 22.78 8.70
N PRO A 590 -1.43 23.68 8.76
CA PRO A 590 -1.26 24.73 7.76
C PRO A 590 -0.70 24.24 6.42
N ASP A 591 -0.18 23.01 6.33
CA ASP A 591 0.34 22.36 5.11
C ASP A 591 -0.10 20.89 5.07
N SER A 592 -1.35 20.66 4.63
CA SER A 592 -2.05 19.37 4.75
C SER A 592 -1.47 18.20 3.91
N ASP A 593 -0.40 18.43 3.14
CA ASP A 593 0.35 17.38 2.46
C ASP A 593 1.88 17.45 2.64
N ASN A 594 2.37 18.34 3.52
CA ASN A 594 3.77 18.50 3.93
C ASN A 594 4.75 18.66 2.77
N ASP A 595 4.38 19.49 1.81
CA ASP A 595 5.19 19.70 0.61
C ASP A 595 6.01 21.01 0.66
N GLY A 596 5.81 21.78 1.74
CA GLY A 596 6.40 23.08 2.01
C GLY A 596 5.50 24.26 1.61
N LEU A 597 4.39 24.05 0.91
CA LEU A 597 3.51 25.09 0.39
C LEU A 597 2.15 25.11 1.11
N LEU A 598 1.97 26.10 2.01
CA LEU A 598 0.75 26.19 2.82
C LEU A 598 -0.57 26.14 2.02
N ASP A 599 -1.58 25.45 2.57
CA ASP A 599 -2.93 25.23 2.01
C ASP A 599 -3.54 26.51 1.41
N GLY A 600 -3.46 27.62 2.15
CA GLY A 600 -3.97 28.91 1.72
C GLY A 600 -3.28 29.45 0.47
N THR A 601 -1.98 29.22 0.32
CA THR A 601 -1.19 29.60 -0.86
C THR A 601 -1.64 28.78 -2.07
N GLU A 602 -1.73 27.48 -1.91
CA GLU A 602 -2.12 26.53 -2.95
C GLU A 602 -3.53 26.75 -3.48
N MET A 603 -4.46 27.06 -2.57
CA MET A 603 -5.84 27.41 -2.91
C MET A 603 -5.98 28.83 -3.51
N GLY A 604 -4.91 29.62 -3.49
CA GLY A 604 -4.81 30.96 -4.08
C GLY A 604 -5.44 32.07 -3.22
N PHE A 605 -5.30 31.99 -1.90
CA PHE A 605 -5.76 32.98 -0.93
C PHE A 605 -4.68 34.03 -0.57
N ASP A 606 -5.11 35.22 -0.15
CA ASP A 606 -4.24 36.40 0.01
C ASP A 606 -4.03 36.84 1.46
N CYS A 607 -4.11 35.90 2.42
CA CYS A 607 -4.01 36.12 3.89
C CYS A 607 -4.82 37.31 4.39
N SER A 608 -5.94 37.62 3.72
CA SER A 608 -6.67 38.88 3.95
C SER A 608 -7.82 38.76 4.94
N HIS A 609 -8.04 37.56 5.48
CA HIS A 609 -8.99 37.38 6.56
C HIS A 609 -8.49 38.15 7.80
N PRO A 610 -9.39 38.73 8.63
CA PRO A 610 -8.96 39.52 9.79
C PRO A 610 -8.45 38.69 10.96
N ASP A 611 -8.68 37.38 10.90
CA ASP A 611 -8.43 36.44 11.98
C ASP A 611 -7.13 35.66 11.70
N THR A 612 -6.75 35.40 10.43
CA THR A 612 -5.37 35.03 10.01
C THR A 612 -4.28 35.96 10.55
N ASP A 613 -3.28 35.39 11.23
CA ASP A 613 -1.99 36.03 11.47
C ASP A 613 -1.13 36.00 10.21
N VAL A 614 -0.94 37.18 9.62
CA VAL A 614 -0.12 37.38 8.42
C VAL A 614 1.38 37.11 8.62
N ALA A 615 1.81 36.76 9.85
CA ALA A 615 3.15 36.28 10.12
C ALA A 615 3.31 34.77 9.83
N ARG A 616 2.22 33.99 9.96
CA ARG A 616 2.17 32.54 9.74
C ARG A 616 1.52 32.13 8.42
N CYS A 617 1.18 33.12 7.59
CA CYS A 617 0.54 32.93 6.29
C CYS A 617 1.42 33.44 5.17
N VAL A 618 1.57 32.65 4.10
CA VAL A 618 2.18 33.10 2.85
C VAL A 618 1.10 33.52 1.83
N PRO A 619 1.04 34.79 1.41
CA PRO A 619 -0.04 35.24 0.53
C PRO A 619 0.26 34.91 -0.93
N ASP A 620 -0.66 34.21 -1.60
CA ASP A 620 -0.54 33.90 -3.02
C ASP A 620 -0.37 35.18 -3.87
N ALA A 621 0.76 35.22 -4.57
CA ALA A 621 1.25 36.37 -5.30
C ALA A 621 0.52 36.60 -6.63
N ASP A 622 -0.21 35.62 -7.17
CA ASP A 622 -0.94 35.75 -8.44
C ASP A 622 -2.47 35.68 -8.39
N MET A 623 -3.03 35.48 -7.19
CA MET A 623 -4.46 35.46 -6.88
C MET A 623 -5.20 34.30 -7.59
N GLY A 624 -4.66 33.08 -7.45
CA GLY A 624 -5.18 31.78 -7.87
C GLY A 624 -5.12 31.59 -9.38
N ALA A 625 -4.08 32.13 -10.02
CA ALA A 625 -3.81 31.85 -11.44
C ALA A 625 -3.00 30.56 -11.61
N THR A 626 -2.12 30.26 -10.67
CA THR A 626 -1.62 28.91 -10.35
C THR A 626 -2.28 28.46 -9.04
N THR A 627 -2.60 27.16 -8.93
CA THR A 627 -3.21 26.53 -7.75
C THR A 627 -2.92 25.03 -7.84
N THR A 628 -2.56 24.44 -6.72
CA THR A 628 -2.27 23.02 -6.49
C THR A 628 -3.38 22.40 -5.64
N ASP A 629 -3.31 21.10 -5.33
CA ASP A 629 -4.29 20.41 -4.49
C ASP A 629 -3.66 20.17 -3.11
N PRO A 630 -4.15 20.83 -2.04
CA PRO A 630 -3.55 20.82 -0.69
C PRO A 630 -3.70 19.51 0.08
N LEU A 631 -3.76 18.39 -0.63
CA LEU A 631 -3.86 17.04 -0.09
C LEU A 631 -3.06 16.07 -0.98
N ASP A 632 -2.22 16.59 -1.86
CA ASP A 632 -1.49 15.92 -2.92
C ASP A 632 -0.19 16.69 -3.23
N ALA A 633 0.84 16.44 -2.43
CA ALA A 633 2.17 17.06 -2.48
C ALA A 633 2.85 17.11 -3.88
N ASP A 634 2.35 16.36 -4.87
CA ASP A 634 2.77 16.43 -6.28
C ASP A 634 1.50 16.45 -7.16
N SER A 635 0.89 17.62 -7.30
CA SER A 635 -0.37 17.85 -8.03
C SER A 635 -0.37 17.38 -9.49
N ASP A 636 0.81 17.15 -10.03
CA ASP A 636 1.13 16.97 -11.43
C ASP A 636 1.47 15.50 -11.76
N ASP A 637 1.77 14.68 -10.75
CA ASP A 637 2.35 13.33 -10.80
C ASP A 637 3.73 13.33 -11.52
N GLY A 638 4.55 14.35 -11.30
CA GLY A 638 5.85 14.62 -11.95
C GLY A 638 7.07 14.05 -11.22
N GLY A 639 6.95 13.86 -9.91
CA GLY A 639 8.00 13.36 -9.02
C GLY A 639 8.80 14.46 -8.31
N VAL A 640 8.36 15.72 -8.35
CA VAL A 640 8.88 16.84 -7.56
C VAL A 640 7.70 17.44 -6.80
N SER A 641 7.88 17.85 -5.55
CA SER A 641 6.79 18.44 -4.76
C SER A 641 6.37 19.81 -5.28
N ASP A 642 5.11 20.22 -5.06
CA ASP A 642 4.63 21.51 -5.54
C ASP A 642 5.40 22.67 -4.88
N GLY A 643 5.76 22.55 -3.60
CA GLY A 643 6.67 23.45 -2.89
C GLY A 643 8.08 23.51 -3.50
N SER A 644 8.67 22.39 -3.91
CA SER A 644 9.97 22.36 -4.61
C SER A 644 9.91 22.96 -6.02
N GLU A 645 8.75 22.90 -6.67
CA GLU A 645 8.53 23.57 -7.95
C GLU A 645 8.29 25.08 -7.80
N ASP A 646 7.81 25.54 -6.64
CA ASP A 646 7.64 26.94 -6.24
C ASP A 646 8.60 27.33 -5.10
N HIS A 647 9.91 27.29 -5.37
CA HIS A 647 10.99 27.50 -4.39
C HIS A 647 10.93 28.77 -3.49
N ASN A 648 10.01 29.70 -3.72
CA ASN A 648 9.83 30.88 -2.85
C ASN A 648 8.47 30.90 -2.13
N LEU A 649 7.71 29.82 -2.32
CA LEU A 649 6.44 29.48 -1.70
C LEU A 649 5.36 30.56 -1.88
N ASP A 650 5.40 31.35 -2.96
CA ASP A 650 4.45 32.48 -3.18
C ASP A 650 3.23 32.13 -4.03
N GLY A 651 3.01 30.85 -4.34
CA GLY A 651 1.89 30.32 -5.12
C GLY A 651 1.91 30.72 -6.60
N LYS A 652 3.00 31.32 -7.08
CA LYS A 652 3.06 31.90 -8.43
C LYS A 652 4.36 31.56 -9.13
N LEU A 653 4.16 30.73 -10.17
CA LEU A 653 5.08 30.48 -11.26
C LEU A 653 5.84 31.73 -11.77
N ASP A 654 7.05 31.88 -11.29
CA ASP A 654 8.01 32.92 -11.54
C ASP A 654 9.14 32.49 -12.48
N PRO A 655 9.97 33.43 -12.97
CA PRO A 655 11.06 33.09 -13.86
C PRO A 655 12.24 32.39 -13.15
N GLY A 656 12.19 31.07 -13.02
CA GLY A 656 13.23 30.26 -12.39
C GLY A 656 12.67 28.88 -12.06
N GLU A 657 11.47 28.90 -11.49
CA GLU A 657 10.57 27.81 -11.11
C GLU A 657 10.06 26.97 -12.28
N THR A 658 9.68 25.75 -11.93
CA THR A 658 8.91 24.81 -12.75
C THR A 658 7.41 24.96 -12.44
N ASP A 659 6.55 24.37 -13.25
CA ASP A 659 5.09 24.62 -13.19
C ASP A 659 4.42 23.41 -12.51
N PRO A 660 3.97 23.52 -11.24
CA PRO A 660 3.41 22.40 -10.45
C PRO A 660 2.07 21.85 -10.96
N THR A 661 1.68 22.20 -12.19
CA THR A 661 0.44 21.75 -12.82
C THR A 661 0.65 21.19 -14.23
N ALA A 662 1.91 20.96 -14.61
CA ALA A 662 2.35 20.63 -15.96
C ALA A 662 2.09 19.19 -16.43
N GLY A 663 1.58 18.28 -15.62
CA GLY A 663 1.12 16.95 -15.97
C GLY A 663 2.21 15.96 -16.39
N GLN A 664 2.58 15.10 -15.44
CA GLN A 664 3.65 14.09 -15.49
C GLN A 664 5.04 14.68 -15.63
N GLY A 665 5.29 15.78 -14.94
CA GLY A 665 6.60 16.39 -14.80
C GLY A 665 7.15 16.93 -16.10
N GLY A 666 6.30 17.69 -16.82
CA GLY A 666 6.59 18.10 -18.18
C GLY A 666 7.84 18.99 -18.31
N ASP A 667 8.25 19.63 -17.22
CA ASP A 667 9.33 20.62 -17.14
C ASP A 667 10.26 20.51 -15.92
N ASP A 668 10.06 19.51 -15.08
CA ASP A 668 10.82 19.22 -13.84
C ASP A 668 12.27 18.84 -14.11
N VAL A 669 12.60 18.64 -15.40
CA VAL A 669 13.96 18.38 -15.86
C VAL A 669 14.87 19.56 -15.50
N GLY A 670 15.53 19.45 -14.35
CA GLY A 670 16.51 20.41 -13.84
C GLY A 670 16.17 21.04 -12.49
N VAL A 671 15.12 20.57 -11.79
CA VAL A 671 15.08 20.68 -10.32
C VAL A 671 16.19 19.78 -9.78
N ILE A 672 17.00 20.33 -8.87
CA ILE A 672 18.14 19.64 -8.27
C ILE A 672 17.75 19.46 -6.80
N ASP A 673 17.99 18.25 -6.33
CA ASP A 673 17.82 17.77 -4.96
C ASP A 673 19.13 17.02 -4.72
N THR A 674 20.02 17.67 -3.99
CA THR A 674 21.43 17.30 -3.95
C THR A 674 21.67 16.16 -2.97
N ASP A 675 21.02 16.10 -1.82
CA ASP A 675 21.15 14.98 -0.87
C ASP A 675 20.08 13.88 -1.05
N GLY A 676 19.04 14.13 -1.84
CA GLY A 676 18.06 13.13 -2.28
C GLY A 676 16.94 12.86 -1.29
N ASP A 677 16.63 13.84 -0.44
CA ASP A 677 15.76 13.68 0.72
C ASP A 677 14.27 13.97 0.41
N GLY A 678 14.00 14.70 -0.68
CA GLY A 678 12.67 15.06 -1.17
C GLY A 678 12.44 16.57 -1.31
N LEU A 679 13.26 17.43 -0.69
CA LEU A 679 13.29 18.87 -0.94
C LEU A 679 14.27 19.19 -2.08
N SER A 680 14.21 20.40 -2.62
CA SER A 680 15.11 20.83 -3.69
C SER A 680 16.10 21.86 -3.17
N ASP A 681 17.32 21.90 -3.74
CA ASP A 681 18.37 22.83 -3.29
C ASP A 681 17.89 24.28 -3.19
N ASP A 682 17.04 24.69 -4.15
CA ASP A 682 16.51 26.05 -4.24
C ASP A 682 15.47 26.31 -3.13
N LEU A 683 14.71 25.30 -2.69
CA LEU A 683 13.77 25.35 -1.56
C LEU A 683 14.50 25.27 -0.22
N GLU A 684 15.45 24.35 -0.04
CA GLU A 684 16.25 24.22 1.19
C GLU A 684 17.04 25.50 1.45
N THR A 685 17.68 26.06 0.42
CA THR A 685 18.32 27.38 0.51
C THR A 685 17.35 28.50 0.91
N PHE A 686 16.06 28.37 0.56
CA PHE A 686 15.03 29.34 0.92
C PHE A 686 14.56 29.18 2.36
N LEU A 687 14.38 27.94 2.83
CA LEU A 687 14.02 27.60 4.22
C LEU A 687 15.19 27.86 5.19
N GLY A 688 16.42 27.67 4.73
CA GLY A 688 17.64 27.88 5.48
C GLY A 688 18.34 26.60 5.91
N SER A 689 17.84 25.44 5.47
CA SER A 689 18.47 24.13 5.59
C SER A 689 19.65 23.96 4.61
N ASP A 690 20.48 22.93 4.81
CA ASP A 690 21.66 22.67 3.96
C ASP A 690 21.32 21.71 2.82
N PRO A 691 21.37 22.13 1.54
CA PRO A 691 21.10 21.27 0.37
C PRO A 691 21.95 20.00 0.23
N ASN A 692 22.96 19.81 1.08
CA ASN A 692 23.86 18.66 1.03
C ASN A 692 23.70 17.77 2.26
N ASP A 693 22.78 18.09 3.15
CA ASP A 693 22.56 17.39 4.39
C ASP A 693 21.07 17.07 4.59
N ALA A 694 20.71 15.83 4.25
CA ALA A 694 19.32 15.36 4.26
C ALA A 694 18.63 15.36 5.65
N ASP A 695 19.29 15.80 6.71
CA ASP A 695 18.81 15.82 8.11
C ASP A 695 19.54 16.99 8.81
N THR A 696 19.18 18.22 8.44
CA THR A 696 19.93 19.44 8.76
C THR A 696 20.04 19.69 10.27
N ASP A 697 19.04 19.28 11.04
CA ASP A 697 18.96 19.52 12.49
C ASP A 697 19.35 18.28 13.33
N ASP A 698 19.70 17.17 12.67
CA ASP A 698 20.24 15.94 13.26
C ASP A 698 19.30 15.22 14.25
N ASP A 699 17.99 15.44 14.12
CA ASP A 699 16.97 14.94 15.04
C ASP A 699 16.57 13.47 14.72
N GLY A 700 16.85 13.03 13.48
CA GLY A 700 16.61 11.69 12.95
C GLY A 700 15.44 11.58 11.96
N VAL A 701 14.76 12.68 11.66
CA VAL A 701 13.84 12.89 10.53
C VAL A 701 14.66 13.50 9.38
N LEU A 702 14.29 13.22 8.12
CA LEU A 702 14.97 13.88 7.00
C LEU A 702 14.20 15.15 6.64
N ASP A 703 14.85 16.21 6.16
CA ASP A 703 14.22 17.51 5.87
C ASP A 703 12.95 17.34 4.99
N GLY A 704 13.02 16.53 3.94
CA GLY A 704 11.89 16.21 3.04
C GLY A 704 10.85 15.22 3.59
N GLN A 705 11.02 14.72 4.81
CA GLN A 705 10.10 13.83 5.52
C GLN A 705 9.49 14.47 6.76
N GLU A 706 9.89 15.69 7.09
CA GLU A 706 9.33 16.40 8.21
C GLU A 706 7.88 16.79 7.99
N PRO A 707 7.06 16.69 9.04
CA PRO A 707 5.77 17.34 9.07
C PRO A 707 5.92 18.86 9.01
N ASN A 708 5.15 19.53 8.16
CA ASN A 708 5.09 20.98 8.11
C ASN A 708 6.49 21.68 8.00
N PRO A 709 7.37 21.31 7.04
CA PRO A 709 8.80 21.68 7.04
C PRO A 709 9.08 23.20 6.93
N SER A 710 8.09 23.99 6.53
CA SER A 710 8.21 25.44 6.38
C SER A 710 7.61 26.25 7.55
N VAL A 711 7.10 25.56 8.58
CA VAL A 711 6.25 26.12 9.63
C VAL A 711 6.95 26.06 10.98
N ASP A 712 6.82 27.14 11.74
CA ASP A 712 7.21 27.29 13.14
C ASP A 712 6.00 26.91 14.01
N HIS A 713 5.97 25.68 14.49
CA HIS A 713 4.79 25.06 15.09
C HIS A 713 4.51 25.59 16.51
N ASP A 714 5.53 25.58 17.37
CA ASP A 714 5.44 25.97 18.77
C ASP A 714 5.60 27.50 18.98
N GLY A 715 6.16 28.21 18.00
CA GLY A 715 6.40 29.65 18.03
C GLY A 715 7.74 30.05 18.65
N ASP A 716 8.73 29.17 18.75
CA ASP A 716 10.05 29.47 19.29
C ASP A 716 10.94 30.30 18.35
N GLY A 717 10.66 30.22 17.04
CA GLY A 717 11.33 30.95 15.97
C GLY A 717 12.17 30.10 15.02
N LEU A 718 12.25 28.79 15.23
CA LEU A 718 12.70 27.78 14.28
C LEU A 718 11.49 27.27 13.49
N ILE A 719 11.75 26.78 12.28
CA ILE A 719 10.75 26.08 11.46
C ILE A 719 11.10 24.60 11.53
N GLY A 720 10.15 23.69 11.26
CA GLY A 720 10.34 22.22 11.36
C GLY A 720 11.75 21.78 10.94
N VAL A 721 12.16 22.15 9.72
CA VAL A 721 13.47 21.76 9.12
C VAL A 721 14.74 22.25 9.80
N LEU A 722 14.59 22.99 10.87
CA LEU A 722 15.69 23.50 11.69
C LEU A 722 15.42 23.26 13.18
N ASP A 723 14.36 22.53 13.54
CA ASP A 723 13.83 22.41 14.88
C ASP A 723 13.73 20.95 15.35
N VAL A 724 14.61 20.62 16.30
CA VAL A 724 14.85 19.24 16.72
C VAL A 724 13.73 18.63 17.58
N ASP A 725 12.82 19.44 18.12
CA ASP A 725 11.69 19.06 19.00
C ASP A 725 10.54 20.06 18.74
N SER A 726 9.87 19.87 17.60
CA SER A 726 8.92 20.81 16.97
C SER A 726 7.72 21.23 17.83
N ASP A 727 7.44 20.53 18.93
CA ASP A 727 6.37 20.85 19.87
C ASP A 727 6.82 21.09 21.32
N ASP A 728 8.14 21.16 21.53
CA ASP A 728 8.80 21.68 22.72
C ASP A 728 8.51 20.86 23.99
N ASP A 729 8.29 19.56 23.81
CA ASP A 729 7.79 18.65 24.85
C ASP A 729 8.91 17.87 25.56
N GLY A 730 10.10 17.88 24.96
CA GLY A 730 11.33 17.25 25.39
C GLY A 730 11.68 15.95 24.67
N LEU A 731 10.89 15.49 23.70
CA LEU A 731 11.18 14.36 22.81
C LEU A 731 11.50 14.86 21.40
N TYR A 732 12.68 14.52 20.88
CA TYR A 732 13.02 14.84 19.50
C TYR A 732 12.08 14.16 18.48
N ASP A 733 11.77 14.82 17.37
CA ASP A 733 10.74 14.41 16.41
C ASP A 733 10.99 13.01 15.86
N GLY A 734 12.25 12.69 15.56
CA GLY A 734 12.67 11.36 15.12
C GLY A 734 12.35 10.26 16.14
N THR A 735 12.42 10.57 17.44
CA THR A 735 12.04 9.63 18.52
C THR A 735 10.54 9.39 18.52
N GLU A 736 9.77 10.45 18.36
CA GLU A 736 8.31 10.46 18.38
C GLU A 736 7.72 9.68 17.21
N MET A 737 8.31 9.84 16.02
CA MET A 737 7.98 9.12 14.81
C MET A 737 8.45 7.65 14.84
N GLY A 738 9.22 7.26 15.86
CA GLY A 738 9.71 5.90 16.07
C GLY A 738 10.87 5.52 15.15
N LEU A 739 11.66 6.51 14.73
CA LEU A 739 12.82 6.37 13.86
C LEU A 739 14.09 6.00 14.65
N ASP A 740 15.16 5.65 13.93
CA ASP A 740 16.47 5.42 14.51
C ASP A 740 17.52 6.36 13.92
N CYS A 741 18.57 6.68 14.71
CA CYS A 741 19.68 7.54 14.26
C CYS A 741 20.68 6.78 13.36
N ALA A 742 20.17 6.02 12.37
CA ALA A 742 21.00 5.18 11.51
C ALA A 742 21.25 5.79 10.13
N HIS A 743 20.54 6.87 9.77
CA HIS A 743 20.82 7.59 8.52
C HIS A 743 22.24 8.18 8.56
N PRO A 744 22.96 8.25 7.42
CA PRO A 744 24.31 8.81 7.39
C PRO A 744 24.38 10.31 7.66
N SER A 745 23.32 11.04 7.33
CA SER A 745 23.18 12.49 7.57
C SER A 745 23.07 12.78 9.07
N THR A 746 22.17 12.09 9.78
CA THR A 746 22.05 12.21 11.25
C THR A 746 23.36 11.99 12.04
N ASP A 747 23.93 13.03 12.64
CA ASP A 747 25.06 12.93 13.57
C ASP A 747 24.62 12.42 14.95
N ALA A 748 24.71 11.09 15.10
CA ALA A 748 24.53 10.43 16.40
C ALA A 748 25.71 10.66 17.40
N GLY A 749 26.65 11.57 17.12
CA GLY A 749 27.80 11.97 17.93
C GLY A 749 27.43 13.05 18.96
N PRO A 750 28.02 13.10 20.18
CA PRO A 750 27.62 14.07 21.19
C PRO A 750 28.25 15.46 20.99
N PRO A 751 27.47 16.57 21.09
CA PRO A 751 26.02 16.59 21.35
C PRO A 751 25.24 16.06 20.14
N SER A 752 24.31 15.12 20.38
CA SER A 752 23.54 14.44 19.34
C SER A 752 22.10 14.84 19.51
N HIS A 753 21.49 15.42 18.47
CA HIS A 753 20.08 15.81 18.46
C HIS A 753 19.15 14.62 18.15
N CYS A 754 19.68 13.45 17.82
CA CYS A 754 18.86 12.24 17.68
C CYS A 754 18.92 11.28 18.88
N THR A 755 17.74 10.83 19.32
CA THR A 755 17.56 9.69 20.25
C THR A 755 16.82 8.52 19.60
N ALA A 756 17.55 7.47 19.21
CA ALA A 756 16.94 6.33 18.53
C ALA A 756 15.85 5.64 19.38
N ASP A 757 14.67 5.45 18.78
CA ASP A 757 13.54 4.80 19.45
C ASP A 757 13.88 3.37 19.92
N GLY A 758 13.62 3.12 21.19
CA GLY A 758 14.00 1.90 21.88
C GLY A 758 13.11 0.69 21.56
N ASP A 759 11.94 0.87 20.94
CA ASP A 759 11.00 -0.22 20.64
C ASP A 759 10.63 -0.44 19.16
N GLY A 760 11.17 0.37 18.26
CA GLY A 760 11.06 0.31 16.80
C GLY A 760 9.68 0.68 16.28
N GLY A 761 9.14 1.83 16.72
CA GLY A 761 7.85 2.42 16.39
C GLY A 761 6.66 1.64 16.95
N THR A 762 6.82 0.94 18.07
CA THR A 762 5.69 0.29 18.75
C THR A 762 4.88 1.31 19.55
N THR A 763 5.56 2.30 20.12
CA THR A 763 4.99 3.53 20.65
C THR A 763 5.45 4.66 19.72
N THR A 764 4.54 5.53 19.33
CA THR A 764 4.83 6.74 18.56
C THR A 764 3.92 7.84 19.09
N THR A 765 4.40 9.07 19.01
CA THR A 765 3.69 10.32 19.36
C THR A 765 3.71 11.22 18.12
N SER A 766 3.22 12.45 18.22
CA SER A 766 3.14 13.37 17.09
C SER A 766 4.08 14.54 17.39
N PRO A 767 5.08 14.80 16.52
CA PRO A 767 6.07 15.86 16.72
C PRO A 767 5.49 17.27 16.71
N LEU A 768 4.22 17.39 16.31
CA LEU A 768 3.50 18.66 16.25
C LEU A 768 2.47 18.78 17.37
N LEU A 769 2.44 17.87 18.35
CA LEU A 769 1.44 17.87 19.40
C LEU A 769 2.06 17.46 20.72
N TRP A 770 2.41 18.48 21.52
CA TRP A 770 3.02 18.30 22.84
C TRP A 770 2.26 17.34 23.78
N ASP A 771 1.00 16.96 23.49
CA ASP A 771 0.17 15.99 24.23
C ASP A 771 -0.69 15.18 23.23
N THR A 772 -0.12 14.12 22.68
CA THR A 772 -0.72 13.28 21.62
C THR A 772 -2.12 12.76 21.97
N ASP A 773 -2.37 12.40 23.24
CA ASP A 773 -3.65 11.79 23.65
C ASP A 773 -4.68 12.76 24.27
N GLY A 774 -4.29 14.02 24.47
CA GLY A 774 -5.11 15.07 25.04
C GLY A 774 -5.43 14.89 26.53
N GLY A 775 -4.56 14.19 27.27
CA GLY A 775 -4.61 13.94 28.71
C GLY A 775 -4.28 15.19 29.53
N GLY A 776 -3.45 16.06 28.96
CA GLY A 776 -2.95 17.32 29.51
C GLY A 776 -1.62 17.18 30.24
N VAL A 777 -0.77 16.23 29.82
CA VAL A 777 0.60 16.01 30.26
C VAL A 777 1.42 15.79 28.99
N ALA A 778 2.62 16.37 28.92
CA ALA A 778 3.43 16.27 27.73
C ALA A 778 3.90 14.84 27.44
N ASP A 779 4.07 14.45 26.19
CA ASP A 779 4.52 13.11 25.81
C ASP A 779 5.91 12.82 26.37
N GLY A 780 6.86 13.75 26.29
CA GLY A 780 8.16 13.65 26.97
C GLY A 780 8.06 13.58 28.51
N SER A 781 7.00 14.16 29.10
CA SER A 781 6.70 14.00 30.52
C SER A 781 6.10 12.64 30.88
N GLU A 782 5.47 11.96 29.92
CA GLU A 782 4.93 10.62 30.05
C GLU A 782 6.00 9.55 29.79
N ASP A 783 6.94 9.82 28.87
CA ASP A 783 8.16 9.06 28.58
C ASP A 783 9.41 9.70 29.21
N ALA A 784 9.42 9.84 30.53
CA ALA A 784 10.43 10.62 31.24
C ALA A 784 11.92 10.17 31.13
N ASP A 785 12.25 9.07 30.45
CA ASP A 785 13.62 8.74 30.06
C ASP A 785 13.95 8.92 28.57
N LEU A 786 13.01 9.49 27.82
CA LEU A 786 13.11 10.00 26.44
C LEU A 786 13.68 8.95 25.51
N ASP A 787 13.16 7.72 25.56
CA ASP A 787 13.65 6.60 24.78
C ASP A 787 12.62 5.97 23.84
N GLY A 788 11.43 6.59 23.72
CA GLY A 788 10.32 6.16 22.89
C GLY A 788 9.60 4.92 23.41
N VAL A 789 9.97 4.38 24.59
CA VAL A 789 9.44 3.12 25.09
C VAL A 789 8.58 3.29 26.34
N VAL A 790 7.30 2.90 26.25
CA VAL A 790 6.43 2.77 27.43
C VAL A 790 6.95 1.68 28.40
N GLY A 791 7.79 2.10 29.33
CA GLY A 791 8.58 1.23 30.16
C GLY A 791 7.91 0.85 31.47
N ALA A 792 8.67 0.91 32.56
CA ALA A 792 8.27 0.35 33.85
C ALA A 792 8.37 1.37 34.97
N GLY A 793 7.70 2.48 34.80
CA GLY A 793 7.77 3.64 35.67
C GLY A 793 7.04 4.82 35.04
N GLU A 794 7.19 4.92 33.71
CA GLU A 794 6.52 5.82 32.78
C GLU A 794 5.00 5.67 32.75
N LEU A 795 4.38 6.71 32.21
CA LEU A 795 2.99 6.72 31.75
C LEU A 795 2.96 6.31 30.27
N ASP A 796 1.79 6.31 29.65
CA ASP A 796 1.62 5.88 28.26
C ASP A 796 1.15 7.10 27.48
N PRO A 797 2.00 7.73 26.64
CA PRO A 797 1.68 8.94 25.85
C PRO A 797 0.44 8.82 24.95
N ASN A 798 -0.11 7.61 24.83
CA ASN A 798 -1.28 7.28 24.02
C ASN A 798 -2.51 6.84 24.88
N ASP A 799 -2.49 6.98 26.22
CA ASP A 799 -3.61 6.71 27.15
C ASP A 799 -3.86 7.82 28.20
N GLY A 800 -4.60 8.86 27.76
CA GLY A 800 -5.02 10.04 28.55
C GLY A 800 -5.99 9.77 29.71
N SER A 801 -6.07 8.51 30.13
CA SER A 801 -6.75 8.09 31.35
C SER A 801 -5.82 7.88 32.54
N ASP A 802 -4.51 8.02 32.36
CA ASP A 802 -3.48 7.60 33.30
C ASP A 802 -2.48 8.71 33.74
N ASP A 803 -2.28 9.74 32.94
CA ASP A 803 -1.75 11.12 33.13
C ASP A 803 -2.28 11.82 34.39
N GLY A 804 -3.47 11.45 34.88
CA GLY A 804 -3.91 11.80 36.24
C GLY A 804 -2.98 11.31 37.38
N ASN A 805 -1.95 10.52 37.05
CA ASN A 805 -0.88 10.06 37.94
C ASN A 805 0.43 10.86 37.81
N ALA A 806 0.60 11.67 36.76
CA ALA A 806 1.71 12.60 36.61
C ALA A 806 1.74 13.55 37.81
N THR A 807 2.94 13.83 38.29
CA THR A 807 3.15 14.77 39.40
C THR A 807 3.98 15.91 38.87
N ASP A 808 3.38 17.09 38.87
CA ASP A 808 4.03 18.37 38.65
C ASP A 808 3.84 19.17 39.96
N SER A 809 4.94 19.58 40.58
CA SER A 809 4.97 20.05 41.97
C SER A 809 4.90 21.57 42.13
N ASP A 810 5.36 22.32 41.15
CA ASP A 810 5.44 23.78 41.06
C ASP A 810 4.50 24.38 40.00
N GLY A 811 4.19 23.65 38.94
CA GLY A 811 3.14 23.97 37.98
C GLY A 811 3.60 24.78 36.80
N ASP A 812 4.80 24.52 36.27
CA ASP A 812 5.29 25.08 34.99
C ASP A 812 4.73 24.33 33.78
N GLY A 813 4.72 23.00 33.78
CA GLY A 813 4.31 22.21 32.63
C GLY A 813 5.00 20.85 32.57
N LEU A 814 6.22 20.75 33.12
CA LEU A 814 7.01 19.53 33.11
C LEU A 814 6.73 18.65 34.33
N SER A 815 6.91 17.33 34.17
CA SER A 815 6.71 16.38 35.27
C SER A 815 7.93 16.29 36.21
N ASP A 816 7.68 16.04 37.51
CA ASP A 816 8.70 15.81 38.55
C ASP A 816 9.75 14.75 38.11
N ASP A 817 9.35 13.78 37.31
CA ASP A 817 10.18 12.66 36.86
C ASP A 817 11.04 13.07 35.64
N LEU A 818 10.50 13.82 34.66
CA LEU A 818 11.25 14.41 33.53
C LEU A 818 12.25 15.47 34.00
N GLU A 819 11.82 16.42 34.83
CA GLU A 819 12.72 17.40 35.45
C GLU A 819 13.85 16.73 36.25
N SER A 820 13.56 15.58 36.88
CA SER A 820 14.60 14.81 37.57
C SER A 820 15.60 14.14 36.62
N PHE A 821 15.17 13.83 35.39
CA PHE A 821 16.00 13.25 34.32
C PHE A 821 16.91 14.32 33.71
N LEU A 822 16.33 15.44 33.25
CA LEU A 822 17.02 16.60 32.67
C LEU A 822 17.85 17.38 33.72
N GLY A 823 17.40 17.35 34.98
CA GLY A 823 18.19 17.73 36.15
C GLY A 823 17.81 19.06 36.81
N SER A 824 16.66 19.66 36.45
CA SER A 824 16.00 20.79 37.12
C SER A 824 15.58 20.44 38.56
N ASP A 825 15.08 21.42 39.32
CA ASP A 825 14.46 21.18 40.64
C ASP A 825 12.94 21.12 40.49
N PRO A 826 12.31 19.94 40.70
CA PRO A 826 10.85 19.73 40.70
C PRO A 826 10.02 20.51 41.72
N ASN A 827 10.48 21.66 42.19
CA ASN A 827 9.79 22.53 43.11
C ASN A 827 10.12 24.01 42.85
N ASP A 828 10.84 24.30 41.76
CA ASP A 828 11.27 25.59 41.30
C ASP A 828 11.02 25.68 39.79
N ALA A 829 9.89 26.28 39.43
CA ALA A 829 9.41 26.40 38.05
C ALA A 829 10.22 27.36 37.14
N ASP A 830 11.48 27.58 37.47
CA ASP A 830 12.47 28.49 36.85
C ASP A 830 13.80 28.14 37.54
N SER A 831 14.41 27.04 37.11
CA SER A 831 15.48 26.30 37.80
C SER A 831 16.85 26.98 37.71
N ASP A 832 17.07 27.72 36.64
CA ASP A 832 18.27 28.43 36.24
C ASP A 832 18.22 29.93 36.63
N ASP A 833 17.02 30.45 36.92
CA ASP A 833 16.66 31.79 37.39
C ASP A 833 16.75 32.91 36.31
N ASP A 834 16.68 32.64 35.00
CA ASP A 834 16.87 33.61 33.91
C ASP A 834 15.61 34.42 33.50
N GLY A 835 14.41 33.94 33.85
CA GLY A 835 13.13 34.58 33.57
C GLY A 835 12.17 33.80 32.68
N VAL A 836 12.60 32.71 32.05
CA VAL A 836 11.77 31.68 31.40
C VAL A 836 11.36 30.65 32.46
N LEU A 837 10.32 29.85 32.21
CA LEU A 837 9.96 28.74 33.10
C LEU A 837 10.45 27.44 32.49
N ASP A 838 10.82 26.46 33.31
CA ASP A 838 11.42 25.20 32.82
C ASP A 838 10.60 24.50 31.71
N GLY A 839 9.27 24.68 31.67
CA GLY A 839 8.40 24.13 30.62
C GLY A 839 7.85 25.16 29.63
N ASP A 840 8.40 26.37 29.60
CA ASP A 840 8.21 27.38 28.54
C ASP A 840 9.58 27.63 27.83
N GLU A 841 10.54 26.72 27.99
CA GLU A 841 11.93 26.79 27.48
C GLU A 841 12.00 26.10 26.11
N PRO A 842 12.49 26.79 25.06
CA PRO A 842 12.72 26.18 23.75
C PRO A 842 13.73 25.04 23.79
N ASN A 843 13.42 23.94 23.11
CA ASN A 843 14.17 22.71 23.03
C ASN A 843 14.69 22.27 24.42
N PRO A 844 13.81 22.02 25.41
CA PRO A 844 14.18 21.99 26.83
C PRO A 844 15.16 20.86 27.19
N ALA A 845 15.19 19.79 26.38
CA ALA A 845 16.09 18.65 26.56
C ALA A 845 17.49 18.87 25.97
N ASP A 846 17.68 19.90 25.15
CA ASP A 846 18.86 20.10 24.32
C ASP A 846 20.01 20.88 25.01
N ASP A 847 21.26 20.78 24.54
CA ASP A 847 22.49 21.41 25.07
C ASP A 847 23.19 22.20 23.96
N VAL A 848 22.55 23.30 23.52
CA VAL A 848 22.86 24.06 22.30
C VAL A 848 24.32 24.51 22.23
N ASP A 849 24.90 25.04 23.31
CA ASP A 849 26.29 25.54 23.31
C ASP A 849 27.35 24.46 23.67
N GLY A 850 26.91 23.24 24.01
CA GLY A 850 27.76 22.13 24.42
C GLY A 850 28.52 22.34 25.75
N ASP A 851 28.06 23.25 26.62
CA ASP A 851 28.53 23.48 27.99
C ASP A 851 28.37 22.24 28.89
N GLY A 852 27.38 21.39 28.57
CA GLY A 852 26.94 20.26 29.35
C GLY A 852 25.79 20.59 30.31
N LEU A 853 25.03 21.64 30.00
CA LEU A 853 23.81 22.06 30.65
C LEU A 853 22.73 22.14 29.57
N VAL A 854 21.65 21.40 29.78
CA VAL A 854 20.49 21.51 28.89
C VAL A 854 19.82 22.87 29.05
N ASN A 855 19.12 23.35 28.03
CA ASN A 855 18.52 24.69 27.92
C ASN A 855 17.78 25.08 29.20
N LEU A 856 16.86 24.23 29.71
CA LEU A 856 16.10 24.49 30.95
C LEU A 856 16.93 24.74 32.23
N ARG A 857 18.25 24.51 32.14
CA ARG A 857 19.24 24.67 33.21
C ARG A 857 20.37 25.62 32.86
N ASP A 858 20.49 26.03 31.61
CA ASP A 858 21.31 27.15 31.22
C ASP A 858 20.53 28.45 31.36
N VAL A 859 21.23 29.58 31.36
CA VAL A 859 20.66 30.91 31.54
C VAL A 859 20.82 31.76 30.29
N ASP A 860 21.52 31.23 29.30
CA ASP A 860 22.16 31.84 28.12
C ASP A 860 22.44 30.66 27.17
N SER A 861 21.38 30.06 26.62
CA SER A 861 21.43 28.74 25.96
C SER A 861 22.38 28.67 24.75
N ASP A 862 22.57 29.80 24.06
CA ASP A 862 23.51 29.95 22.93
C ASP A 862 24.85 30.65 23.30
N ASP A 863 25.03 31.00 24.59
CA ASP A 863 26.22 31.59 25.21
C ASP A 863 26.68 32.91 24.53
N ASP A 864 25.73 33.65 23.96
CA ASP A 864 25.94 34.90 23.24
C ASP A 864 26.16 36.10 24.20
N GLY A 865 25.67 35.96 25.44
CA GLY A 865 25.81 36.90 26.54
C GLY A 865 24.55 37.71 26.88
N LEU A 866 23.47 37.57 26.12
CA LEU A 866 22.11 37.82 26.58
C LEU A 866 21.69 36.67 27.50
N TYR A 867 20.43 36.63 27.88
CA TYR A 867 19.90 35.56 28.75
C TYR A 867 18.55 35.26 28.16
N ASP A 868 18.12 34.01 28.11
CA ASP A 868 17.02 33.55 27.26
C ASP A 868 15.73 34.36 27.54
N GLY A 869 15.41 34.58 28.81
CA GLY A 869 14.29 35.42 29.21
C GLY A 869 14.39 36.90 28.82
N THR A 870 15.59 37.43 28.58
CA THR A 870 15.81 38.77 27.98
C THR A 870 15.49 38.78 26.50
N GLU A 871 15.85 37.71 25.80
CA GLU A 871 15.76 37.54 24.35
C GLU A 871 14.32 37.34 23.92
N LEU A 872 13.59 36.51 24.67
CA LEU A 872 12.14 36.35 24.60
C LEU A 872 11.36 37.60 25.09
N GLY A 873 12.07 38.67 25.48
CA GLY A 873 11.47 39.96 25.86
C GLY A 873 10.72 39.93 27.20
N LEU A 874 11.03 38.96 28.06
CA LEU A 874 10.38 38.74 29.34
C LEU A 874 10.89 39.67 30.45
N ASP A 875 10.13 39.73 31.54
CA ASP A 875 10.54 40.46 32.75
C ASP A 875 10.75 39.50 33.94
N CYS A 876 11.69 39.83 34.83
CA CYS A 876 11.93 39.06 36.06
C CYS A 876 10.82 39.20 37.12
N ALA A 877 9.54 39.28 36.72
CA ALA A 877 8.43 39.47 37.65
C ALA A 877 7.80 38.16 38.11
N ASN A 878 8.08 37.02 37.46
CA ASN A 878 7.61 35.73 37.92
C ASN A 878 8.11 35.48 39.36
N PRO A 879 7.26 35.00 40.28
CA PRO A 879 7.67 34.69 41.64
C PRO A 879 8.63 33.50 41.79
N SER A 880 8.73 32.64 40.78
CA SER A 880 9.64 31.48 40.73
C SER A 880 11.07 31.98 40.52
N THR A 881 11.30 32.80 39.48
CA THR A 881 12.54 33.58 39.30
C THR A 881 13.00 34.25 40.60
N ASP A 882 14.11 33.80 41.20
CA ASP A 882 14.78 34.47 42.31
C ASP A 882 15.85 35.43 41.76
N PRO A 883 15.57 36.74 41.67
CA PRO A 883 16.59 37.75 41.32
C PRO A 883 17.61 38.00 42.46
N GLY A 884 17.91 36.98 43.25
CA GLY A 884 18.89 36.93 44.30
C GLY A 884 20.31 37.02 43.71
N PRO A 885 21.27 37.75 44.31
CA PRO A 885 22.55 38.01 43.65
C PRO A 885 23.56 36.83 43.69
N PRO A 886 24.22 36.49 42.57
CA PRO A 886 24.02 37.09 41.22
C PRO A 886 22.65 36.69 40.67
N SER A 887 21.88 37.68 40.20
CA SER A 887 20.58 37.40 39.56
C SER A 887 20.91 36.91 38.17
N HIS A 888 20.38 35.75 37.81
CA HIS A 888 20.50 35.21 36.47
C HIS A 888 19.44 35.85 35.57
N CYS A 889 18.30 36.29 36.10
CA CYS A 889 17.39 37.08 35.27
C CYS A 889 17.81 38.53 35.05
N ARG A 890 17.69 38.95 33.79
CA ARG A 890 17.82 40.32 33.34
C ARG A 890 16.53 40.79 32.64
N PRO A 891 15.80 41.77 33.20
CA PRO A 891 14.53 42.16 32.60
C PRO A 891 14.75 42.97 31.34
N ASP A 892 14.02 42.63 30.29
CA ASP A 892 13.99 43.38 29.05
C ASP A 892 13.48 44.83 29.26
N ALA A 893 14.16 45.77 28.62
CA ALA A 893 13.99 47.20 28.82
C ALA A 893 12.88 47.81 27.98
N ASP A 894 12.48 47.18 26.86
CA ASP A 894 11.45 47.69 25.97
C ASP A 894 10.14 46.88 25.94
N MET A 895 10.10 45.79 26.70
CA MET A 895 9.05 44.79 26.92
C MET A 895 8.66 44.03 25.64
N GLY A 896 9.63 43.34 25.05
CA GLY A 896 9.51 42.51 23.84
C GLY A 896 9.23 43.34 22.59
N ALA A 897 9.70 44.59 22.54
CA ALA A 897 9.62 45.37 21.31
C ALA A 897 10.80 45.08 20.36
N THR A 898 11.88 44.54 20.93
CA THR A 898 12.95 43.82 20.27
C THR A 898 13.04 42.46 20.97
N THR A 899 13.24 41.39 20.20
CA THR A 899 13.48 40.03 20.67
C THR A 899 14.59 39.43 19.81
N THR A 900 15.29 38.44 20.35
CA THR A 900 16.33 37.64 19.69
C THR A 900 16.03 36.18 19.99
N HIS A 901 16.71 35.26 19.30
CA HIS A 901 16.48 33.83 19.42
C HIS A 901 17.41 33.24 20.48
N PRO A 902 16.88 32.59 21.55
CA PRO A 902 17.71 32.09 22.65
C PRO A 902 18.61 30.90 22.26
N LEU A 903 18.30 30.24 21.15
CA LEU A 903 19.08 29.12 20.61
C LEU A 903 20.05 29.54 19.48
N LEU A 904 20.02 30.80 19.03
CA LEU A 904 20.87 31.28 17.92
C LEU A 904 21.66 32.52 18.31
N ALA A 905 22.97 32.33 18.53
CA ALA A 905 23.87 33.38 19.00
C ALA A 905 23.97 34.64 18.11
N ASP A 906 23.46 34.62 16.88
CA ASP A 906 23.40 35.74 15.93
C ASP A 906 22.08 35.65 15.14
N THR A 907 21.00 36.21 15.71
CA THR A 907 19.63 36.13 15.18
C THR A 907 19.52 36.62 13.73
N ASP A 908 20.29 37.64 13.33
CA ASP A 908 20.21 38.21 11.98
C ASP A 908 21.26 37.72 10.99
N ARG A 909 22.13 36.81 11.43
CA ARG A 909 23.26 36.23 10.70
C ARG A 909 24.19 37.32 10.12
N GLY A 910 24.40 38.39 10.89
CA GLY A 910 25.16 39.59 10.50
C GLY A 910 26.66 39.52 10.78
N GLY A 911 27.12 38.47 11.46
CA GLY A 911 28.51 38.24 11.89
C GLY A 911 28.84 38.86 13.24
N VAL A 912 27.84 39.22 14.03
CA VAL A 912 27.98 39.82 15.37
C VAL A 912 26.91 39.22 16.27
N ARG A 913 27.34 38.65 17.40
CA ARG A 913 26.40 38.06 18.36
C ARG A 913 25.46 39.09 18.97
N ASP A 914 24.24 38.69 19.28
CA ASP A 914 23.16 39.58 19.73
C ASP A 914 23.52 40.33 21.03
N GLY A 915 24.13 39.66 21.99
CA GLY A 915 24.67 40.27 23.20
C GLY A 915 25.82 41.24 22.95
N SER A 916 26.54 41.09 21.85
CA SER A 916 27.56 42.06 21.42
C SER A 916 26.93 43.30 20.78
N GLU A 917 25.82 43.14 20.07
CA GLU A 917 25.04 44.19 19.47
C GLU A 917 24.28 45.02 20.51
N ASP A 918 23.62 44.36 21.46
CA ASP A 918 23.14 44.94 22.71
C ASP A 918 24.26 45.00 23.75
N ALA A 919 25.23 45.87 23.51
CA ALA A 919 26.37 46.09 24.40
C ALA A 919 26.02 46.40 25.87
N ASN A 920 24.75 46.73 26.14
CA ASN A 920 24.28 46.92 27.48
C ASN A 920 23.63 45.64 28.04
N LEU A 921 23.04 44.77 27.23
CA LEU A 921 22.35 43.47 27.43
C LEU A 921 20.94 43.58 28.04
N ASP A 922 20.23 44.70 27.83
CA ASP A 922 18.86 44.89 28.32
C ASP A 922 17.75 44.60 27.30
N GLY A 923 18.03 43.86 26.22
CA GLY A 923 17.07 43.37 25.23
C GLY A 923 16.50 44.46 24.32
N ALA A 924 16.96 45.71 24.44
CA ALA A 924 16.37 46.84 23.73
C ALA A 924 17.35 47.54 22.80
N VAL A 925 16.94 47.82 21.56
CA VAL A 925 17.74 48.60 20.60
C VAL A 925 17.89 50.06 21.06
N ASP A 926 18.98 50.35 21.77
CA ASP A 926 19.21 51.64 22.40
C ASP A 926 20.13 52.55 21.57
N ALA A 927 20.17 53.83 21.91
CA ALA A 927 20.84 54.83 21.08
C ALA A 927 22.39 54.71 21.12
N GLY A 928 22.95 53.95 20.19
CA GLY A 928 24.39 53.77 19.98
C GLY A 928 24.90 52.34 20.12
N GLU A 929 23.99 51.40 20.34
CA GLU A 929 24.11 49.96 20.08
C GLU A 929 23.84 49.67 18.59
N LEU A 930 24.13 48.43 18.19
CA LEU A 930 23.71 47.84 16.91
C LEU A 930 22.29 47.25 17.11
N ASP A 931 21.71 46.63 16.10
CA ASP A 931 20.31 46.20 16.08
C ASP A 931 20.30 44.70 15.75
N PRO A 932 20.14 43.80 16.74
CA PRO A 932 20.28 42.33 16.60
C PRO A 932 19.39 41.63 15.57
N ASN A 933 18.56 42.40 14.87
CA ASN A 933 17.59 41.93 13.87
C ASN A 933 17.84 42.59 12.50
N ALA A 934 19.02 43.20 12.31
CA ALA A 934 19.37 44.01 11.15
C ALA A 934 20.86 43.95 10.73
N SER A 935 21.26 42.83 10.11
CA SER A 935 22.59 42.49 9.53
C SER A 935 23.30 43.57 8.67
N GLY A 936 22.55 44.59 8.25
CA GLY A 936 23.08 45.71 7.48
C GLY A 936 23.87 46.74 8.29
N ASP A 937 23.89 46.62 9.63
CA ASP A 937 24.38 47.67 10.53
C ASP A 937 25.67 47.29 11.32
N ASP A 938 26.03 46.01 11.26
CA ASP A 938 27.18 45.31 11.90
C ASP A 938 28.54 45.69 11.39
N GLN A 939 28.58 46.34 10.23
CA GLN A 939 29.74 47.05 9.70
C GLN A 939 30.31 48.11 10.67
N GLY A 940 29.63 48.38 11.79
CA GLY A 940 30.05 49.22 12.91
C GLY A 940 30.88 48.54 14.01
N ALA A 941 30.88 47.20 14.07
CA ALA A 941 31.59 46.38 15.04
C ALA A 941 33.13 46.52 14.91
N THR A 942 33.86 46.04 15.92
CA THR A 942 35.33 46.01 15.83
C THR A 942 35.71 44.72 15.15
N ASP A 943 36.30 44.87 13.98
CA ASP A 943 36.86 43.82 13.13
C ASP A 943 38.30 44.28 12.83
N SER A 944 39.27 43.58 13.42
CA SER A 944 40.64 44.06 13.63
C SER A 944 41.57 43.78 12.45
N ASP A 945 41.33 42.71 11.73
CA ASP A 945 42.03 42.20 10.54
C ASP A 945 41.24 42.43 9.25
N GLY A 946 39.91 42.44 9.28
CA GLY A 946 39.06 42.93 8.20
C GLY A 946 38.42 41.86 7.32
N ASP A 947 38.22 40.65 7.81
CA ASP A 947 37.68 39.52 7.03
C ASP A 947 36.16 39.52 6.92
N GLY A 948 35.45 40.02 7.94
CA GLY A 948 33.98 40.00 7.97
C GLY A 948 33.42 39.54 9.30
N LEU A 949 34.17 38.80 10.11
CA LEU A 949 33.79 38.45 11.47
C LEU A 949 34.20 39.57 12.44
N SER A 950 33.50 39.65 13.56
CA SER A 950 33.83 40.61 14.61
C SER A 950 34.85 40.03 15.60
N ASP A 951 35.68 40.90 16.19
CA ASP A 951 36.67 40.55 17.23
C ASP A 951 36.06 39.73 18.40
N ASP A 952 34.75 39.87 18.60
CA ASP A 952 34.01 39.19 19.66
C ASP A 952 33.58 37.78 19.24
N LEU A 953 33.00 37.64 18.04
CA LEU A 953 32.59 36.35 17.47
C LEU A 953 33.81 35.42 17.24
N GLU A 954 34.89 35.94 16.65
CA GLU A 954 36.15 35.21 16.51
C GLU A 954 36.69 34.73 17.87
N GLY A 955 36.55 35.57 18.90
CA GLY A 955 36.98 35.24 20.25
C GLY A 955 36.13 34.14 20.91
N PHE A 956 34.87 34.01 20.52
CA PHE A 956 33.93 32.99 20.96
C PHE A 956 34.23 31.64 20.28
N LEU A 957 34.24 31.65 18.94
CA LEU A 957 34.56 30.49 18.10
C LEU A 957 36.01 30.00 18.29
N GLY A 958 36.89 30.88 18.81
CA GLY A 958 38.24 30.52 19.23
C GLY A 958 39.35 30.85 18.21
N SER A 959 39.00 31.54 17.14
CA SER A 959 39.90 32.11 16.13
C SER A 959 40.65 33.37 16.66
N ASP A 960 41.72 33.82 16.00
CA ASP A 960 42.49 35.01 16.43
C ASP A 960 42.01 36.24 15.67
N ALA A 961 41.23 37.09 16.36
CA ALA A 961 40.80 38.44 15.96
C ALA A 961 41.89 39.46 15.55
N ASN A 962 43.06 39.04 15.10
CA ASN A 962 44.05 39.87 14.43
C ASN A 962 44.72 39.12 13.26
N ASP A 963 44.17 37.97 12.89
CA ASP A 963 44.65 36.99 11.93
C ASP A 963 43.45 36.51 11.12
N ALA A 964 43.21 37.14 9.97
CA ALA A 964 42.01 36.91 9.15
C ALA A 964 41.94 35.53 8.46
N ASP A 965 42.73 34.57 8.92
CA ASP A 965 42.97 33.22 8.36
C ASP A 965 43.69 32.45 9.49
N SER A 966 42.90 32.03 10.49
CA SER A 966 43.35 31.58 11.81
C SER A 966 44.02 30.20 11.82
N ASP A 967 43.63 29.36 10.88
CA ASP A 967 44.04 27.98 10.67
C ASP A 967 45.14 27.86 9.56
N ASP A 968 45.39 28.93 8.80
CA ASP A 968 46.44 29.11 7.79
C ASP A 968 46.22 28.31 6.48
N ASP A 969 44.99 27.99 6.08
CA ASP A 969 44.61 27.18 4.91
C ASP A 969 44.45 28.00 3.59
N GLY A 970 44.26 29.32 3.72
CA GLY A 970 44.08 30.25 2.62
C GLY A 970 42.64 30.67 2.32
N LEU A 971 41.65 30.16 3.04
CA LEU A 971 40.34 30.78 3.19
C LEU A 971 40.44 31.86 4.27
N LEU A 972 39.46 32.76 4.38
CA LEU A 972 39.47 33.76 5.46
C LEU A 972 38.40 33.35 6.44
N ASP A 973 38.62 33.60 7.72
CA ASP A 973 37.70 33.31 8.80
C ASP A 973 36.24 33.72 8.47
N GLY A 974 36.03 34.91 7.92
CA GLY A 974 34.70 35.41 7.52
C GLY A 974 34.21 35.04 6.11
N ASP A 975 35.00 34.29 5.34
CA ASP A 975 34.64 33.75 4.02
C ASP A 975 34.25 32.25 4.09
N GLU A 976 34.35 31.62 5.26
CA GLU A 976 33.97 30.23 5.49
C GLU A 976 32.47 30.03 5.65
N HIS A 977 32.02 28.84 5.26
CA HIS A 977 30.63 28.43 5.40
C HIS A 977 30.40 27.82 6.77
N ASN A 978 29.31 28.22 7.42
CA ASN A 978 28.98 27.88 8.80
C ASN A 978 30.20 27.83 9.76
N PRO A 979 30.83 28.96 10.10
CA PRO A 979 32.13 28.97 10.79
C PRO A 979 32.14 28.31 12.18
N ALA A 980 30.96 28.13 12.79
CA ALA A 980 30.80 27.55 14.11
C ALA A 980 30.61 26.02 14.08
N ASP A 981 30.34 25.46 12.92
CA ASP A 981 29.97 24.07 12.72
C ASP A 981 31.20 23.16 12.57
N ASN A 982 31.05 21.87 12.87
CA ASN A 982 32.07 20.84 12.80
C ASN A 982 31.59 19.73 11.85
N HIS A 983 32.02 19.83 10.59
CA HIS A 983 31.53 18.95 9.52
C HIS A 983 32.18 17.55 9.51
N ASP A 984 33.18 17.30 10.37
CA ASP A 984 33.92 16.04 10.39
C ASP A 984 34.12 15.45 11.81
N THR A 985 34.78 14.29 11.88
CA THR A 985 34.94 13.56 13.14
C THR A 985 36.14 14.00 14.00
N ASP A 986 36.80 15.10 13.66
CA ASP A 986 38.09 15.50 14.22
C ASP A 986 38.00 16.53 15.37
N TRP A 987 36.82 17.14 15.54
CA TRP A 987 36.42 18.09 16.59
C TRP A 987 36.96 19.51 16.42
N PHE A 988 37.38 19.91 15.23
CA PHE A 988 37.61 21.31 14.90
C PHE A 988 36.40 21.86 14.13
N ILE A 989 35.88 22.99 14.58
CA ILE A 989 34.90 23.75 13.79
C ILE A 989 35.57 24.25 12.51
N ASN A 990 34.80 24.48 11.44
CA ASN A 990 35.28 24.88 10.11
C ASN A 990 36.32 26.02 10.19
N LEU A 991 36.06 27.03 11.06
CA LEU A 991 36.98 28.16 11.35
C LEU A 991 38.36 27.85 11.88
N LEU A 992 38.55 26.65 12.37
CA LEU A 992 39.80 26.19 12.96
C LEU A 992 40.31 24.92 12.30
N ASP A 993 39.56 24.37 11.35
CA ASP A 993 39.96 23.23 10.57
C ASP A 993 40.52 23.67 9.23
N VAL A 994 41.59 22.99 8.82
CA VAL A 994 42.32 23.30 7.60
C VAL A 994 41.85 22.49 6.40
N ASP A 995 40.97 21.50 6.62
CA ASP A 995 40.56 20.39 5.74
C ASP A 995 39.21 19.88 6.28
N SER A 996 38.16 20.72 6.17
CA SER A 996 36.90 20.58 6.93
C SER A 996 36.09 19.32 6.59
N ASP A 997 36.44 18.56 5.55
CA ASP A 997 35.83 17.30 5.13
C ASP A 997 36.79 16.07 5.23
N ASP A 998 38.01 16.26 5.76
CA ASP A 998 39.13 15.31 5.86
C ASP A 998 39.41 14.55 4.54
N ASP A 999 39.28 15.23 3.40
CA ASP A 999 39.53 14.66 2.08
C ASP A 999 41.03 14.73 1.69
N GLY A 1000 41.77 15.65 2.32
CA GLY A 1000 43.19 15.87 2.18
C GLY A 1000 43.60 17.04 1.29
N LEU A 1001 42.66 17.76 0.66
CA LEU A 1001 42.78 19.14 0.20
C LEU A 1001 42.69 20.08 1.42
N TYR A 1002 42.64 21.37 1.15
CA TYR A 1002 42.58 22.37 2.19
C TYR A 1002 41.60 23.41 1.69
N ASP A 1003 40.66 23.86 2.51
CA ASP A 1003 39.46 24.60 2.15
C ASP A 1003 39.76 25.81 1.24
N GLY A 1004 40.83 26.54 1.53
CA GLY A 1004 41.31 27.67 0.73
C GLY A 1004 41.76 27.28 -0.68
N THR A 1005 42.25 26.06 -0.88
CA THR A 1005 42.57 25.48 -2.20
C THR A 1005 41.31 25.19 -3.00
N GLU A 1006 40.28 24.69 -2.32
CA GLU A 1006 39.01 24.20 -2.87
C GLU A 1006 38.12 25.34 -3.29
N ALA A 1007 38.02 26.36 -2.42
CA ALA A 1007 37.44 27.66 -2.71
C ALA A 1007 38.23 28.49 -3.75
N GLY A 1008 39.32 27.95 -4.31
CA GLY A 1008 40.14 28.56 -5.36
C GLY A 1008 40.84 29.85 -4.92
N LYS A 1009 41.10 29.97 -3.62
CA LYS A 1009 41.82 31.09 -3.02
C LYS A 1009 43.33 30.89 -3.19
N ASP A 1010 44.07 31.98 -2.99
CA ASP A 1010 45.53 31.94 -3.09
C ASP A 1010 46.16 32.30 -1.74
N CYS A 1011 47.31 31.69 -1.42
CA CYS A 1011 48.07 32.03 -0.20
C CYS A 1011 48.74 33.43 -0.25
N ASN A 1012 48.18 34.40 -0.96
CA ASN A 1012 48.70 35.77 -1.02
C ASN A 1012 47.88 36.76 -0.17
N HIS A 1013 47.26 36.30 0.92
CA HIS A 1013 46.89 37.18 2.02
C HIS A 1013 48.12 37.53 2.88
N ASP A 1014 48.08 38.67 3.60
CA ASP A 1014 49.22 39.08 4.45
C ASP A 1014 49.26 38.29 5.78
N ASP A 1015 48.16 37.57 6.08
CA ASP A 1015 47.87 36.92 7.37
C ASP A 1015 48.04 35.38 7.32
N THR A 1016 47.71 34.69 6.21
CA THR A 1016 48.19 33.31 5.92
C THR A 1016 49.73 33.16 6.03
N ASP A 1017 50.29 32.33 6.92
CA ASP A 1017 51.74 32.03 7.03
C ASP A 1017 52.15 30.85 6.12
N PRO A 1018 52.81 31.07 4.96
CA PRO A 1018 53.32 30.01 4.09
C PRO A 1018 54.61 29.34 4.65
N GLY A 1019 54.75 29.24 5.97
CA GLY A 1019 55.87 28.69 6.70
C GLY A 1019 55.70 27.21 7.05
N PRO A 1020 56.63 26.29 6.73
CA PRO A 1020 56.37 24.85 6.82
C PRO A 1020 56.21 24.29 8.26
N PRO A 1021 55.19 23.42 8.50
CA PRO A 1021 54.17 23.00 7.52
C PRO A 1021 53.20 24.16 7.26
N SER A 1022 53.04 24.54 5.99
CA SER A 1022 52.07 25.55 5.56
C SER A 1022 50.81 24.78 5.24
N HIS A 1023 49.71 25.16 5.88
CA HIS A 1023 48.39 24.61 5.66
C HIS A 1023 47.72 25.24 4.43
N CYS A 1024 48.26 26.33 3.88
CA CYS A 1024 47.82 26.81 2.58
C CYS A 1024 48.66 26.27 1.39
N ILE A 1025 47.96 25.77 0.35
CA ILE A 1025 48.52 25.52 -0.98
C ILE A 1025 47.79 26.40 -2.00
N PRO A 1026 48.48 27.30 -2.73
CA PRO A 1026 47.76 28.21 -3.62
C PRO A 1026 47.23 27.44 -4.82
N ASP A 1027 45.94 27.60 -5.08
CA ASP A 1027 45.27 27.04 -6.24
C ASP A 1027 45.96 27.51 -7.56
N ALA A 1028 46.29 26.53 -8.39
CA ALA A 1028 46.93 26.68 -9.68
C ALA A 1028 45.94 26.75 -10.86
N ASP A 1029 44.65 26.42 -10.68
CA ASP A 1029 43.55 26.57 -11.62
C ASP A 1029 42.19 26.94 -10.95
N PRO A 1030 41.87 28.25 -10.81
CA PRO A 1030 40.63 28.76 -10.18
C PRO A 1030 39.34 28.52 -10.98
N SER A 1031 39.31 27.47 -11.79
CA SER A 1031 38.14 27.02 -12.52
C SER A 1031 37.79 25.56 -12.28
N SER A 1032 38.55 24.86 -11.44
CA SER A 1032 38.22 23.58 -10.81
C SER A 1032 38.14 23.83 -9.31
N LEU A 1033 36.99 24.36 -8.86
CA LEU A 1033 36.70 24.60 -7.45
C LEU A 1033 36.01 23.36 -6.89
N THR A 1034 36.48 22.88 -5.75
CA THR A 1034 35.85 21.84 -4.94
C THR A 1034 35.17 22.47 -3.73
N SER A 1035 34.25 21.77 -3.08
CA SER A 1035 33.61 22.20 -1.85
C SER A 1035 34.55 21.95 -0.67
N PRO A 1036 34.74 22.90 0.24
CA PRO A 1036 35.45 22.67 1.50
C PRO A 1036 34.77 21.70 2.47
N LEU A 1037 33.47 21.48 2.29
CA LEU A 1037 32.65 20.65 3.18
C LEU A 1037 32.28 19.32 2.51
N ASP A 1038 32.35 19.22 1.19
CA ASP A 1038 32.02 17.97 0.49
C ASP A 1038 33.30 17.24 0.08
N ARG A 1039 33.53 16.12 0.75
CA ARG A 1039 34.68 15.24 0.57
C ARG A 1039 34.86 14.72 -0.87
N ASP A 1040 33.82 14.73 -1.68
CA ASP A 1040 33.82 14.30 -3.08
C ASP A 1040 32.89 15.20 -3.91
N THR A 1041 33.32 16.43 -4.21
CA THR A 1041 32.51 17.49 -4.85
C THR A 1041 31.81 17.07 -6.14
N ASP A 1042 32.34 16.08 -6.86
CA ASP A 1042 31.74 15.58 -8.11
C ASP A 1042 31.12 14.19 -8.01
N ARG A 1043 31.06 13.68 -6.77
CA ARG A 1043 30.53 12.40 -6.30
C ARG A 1043 31.02 11.23 -7.15
N GLY A 1044 32.30 11.30 -7.52
CA GLY A 1044 32.92 10.42 -8.51
C GLY A 1044 33.57 9.17 -7.93
N GLY A 1045 33.51 8.93 -6.62
CA GLY A 1045 34.11 7.73 -6.01
C GLY A 1045 35.44 7.93 -5.34
N VAL A 1046 36.01 9.10 -5.56
CA VAL A 1046 37.40 9.38 -5.26
C VAL A 1046 37.42 10.79 -4.71
N ILE A 1047 37.54 10.87 -3.38
CA ILE A 1047 37.67 12.13 -2.67
C ILE A 1047 38.62 13.11 -3.37
N ASP A 1048 38.29 14.40 -3.36
CA ASP A 1048 38.93 15.42 -4.17
C ASP A 1048 40.45 15.49 -3.94
N GLY A 1049 40.92 15.29 -2.71
CA GLY A 1049 42.34 15.23 -2.35
C GLY A 1049 43.08 14.02 -2.92
N SER A 1050 42.35 12.95 -3.26
CA SER A 1050 42.88 11.79 -3.98
C SER A 1050 42.90 12.02 -5.49
N GLU A 1051 41.94 12.77 -6.03
CA GLU A 1051 41.85 13.21 -7.43
C GLU A 1051 42.97 14.21 -7.77
N ASP A 1052 43.11 15.26 -6.96
CA ASP A 1052 44.20 16.21 -6.98
C ASP A 1052 45.33 15.76 -6.05
N HIS A 1053 45.98 14.66 -6.44
CA HIS A 1053 47.12 14.06 -5.74
C HIS A 1053 48.29 14.99 -5.36
N ASN A 1054 48.32 16.21 -5.89
CA ASN A 1054 49.34 17.20 -5.65
C ASN A 1054 48.86 18.44 -4.90
N LEU A 1055 47.56 18.48 -4.59
CA LEU A 1055 46.84 19.41 -3.72
C LEU A 1055 47.06 20.85 -4.16
N ASP A 1056 47.10 21.09 -5.48
CA ASP A 1056 47.36 22.41 -6.06
C ASP A 1056 46.16 23.00 -6.79
N GLY A 1057 44.97 22.46 -6.58
CA GLY A 1057 43.68 22.85 -7.18
C GLY A 1057 43.64 22.68 -8.70
N ALA A 1058 44.68 22.09 -9.33
CA ALA A 1058 44.82 22.06 -10.78
C ALA A 1058 44.95 20.65 -11.34
N VAL A 1059 44.01 20.32 -12.22
CA VAL A 1059 43.99 19.07 -12.99
C VAL A 1059 45.18 19.00 -13.97
N ASN A 1060 46.28 18.35 -13.56
CA ASN A 1060 47.40 18.08 -14.46
C ASN A 1060 47.26 16.70 -15.12
N GLY A 1061 48.05 16.45 -16.17
CA GLY A 1061 47.94 15.20 -16.96
C GLY A 1061 48.36 13.88 -16.26
N ALA A 1062 48.39 13.85 -14.93
CA ALA A 1062 48.57 12.67 -14.09
C ALA A 1062 47.60 12.62 -12.89
N GLU A 1063 46.77 13.66 -12.69
CA GLU A 1063 45.66 13.78 -11.75
C GLU A 1063 44.33 13.52 -12.48
N THR A 1064 43.30 13.12 -11.72
CA THR A 1064 41.89 13.11 -12.15
C THR A 1064 41.27 14.49 -11.82
N ASP A 1065 40.00 14.69 -12.10
CA ASP A 1065 39.42 16.04 -12.28
C ASP A 1065 38.24 16.18 -11.33
N PRO A 1066 38.45 16.73 -10.11
CA PRO A 1066 37.53 16.66 -8.97
C PRO A 1066 36.26 17.53 -9.12
N THR A 1067 36.00 18.01 -10.33
CA THR A 1067 34.87 18.92 -10.63
C THR A 1067 34.17 18.52 -11.92
N ALA A 1068 34.63 17.43 -12.52
CA ALA A 1068 34.16 16.97 -13.81
C ALA A 1068 33.22 15.81 -13.56
N GLY A 1069 32.06 16.17 -12.97
CA GLY A 1069 30.93 15.31 -12.66
C GLY A 1069 30.89 14.07 -13.51
N HIS A 1070 30.95 12.95 -12.81
CA HIS A 1070 30.91 11.58 -13.31
C HIS A 1070 31.51 11.42 -14.72
N ARG A 1071 32.84 11.28 -14.78
CA ARG A 1071 33.39 10.55 -15.92
C ARG A 1071 32.83 9.14 -15.84
N SER A 1072 32.44 8.61 -17.00
CA SER A 1072 31.87 7.27 -17.19
C SER A 1072 32.84 6.12 -16.85
N ASP A 1073 33.74 6.30 -15.88
CA ASP A 1073 34.74 5.35 -15.43
C ASP A 1073 35.04 5.37 -13.91
N ASP A 1074 34.24 6.01 -13.05
CA ASP A 1074 34.54 6.12 -11.60
C ASP A 1074 33.30 6.07 -10.67
N THR A 1075 33.31 5.19 -9.67
CA THR A 1075 32.14 4.68 -8.92
C THR A 1075 31.86 5.51 -7.67
N ASP A 1076 30.71 6.19 -7.55
CA ASP A 1076 30.28 6.99 -6.39
C ASP A 1076 30.49 6.22 -5.06
N PRO A 1077 31.23 6.77 -4.07
CA PRO A 1077 31.60 6.04 -2.87
C PRO A 1077 30.51 6.08 -1.79
N GLU A 1078 29.50 6.92 -1.99
CA GLU A 1078 28.36 7.19 -1.10
C GLU A 1078 27.08 6.55 -1.64
N ASN A 1079 26.93 6.48 -2.96
CA ASN A 1079 25.96 5.61 -3.59
C ASN A 1079 26.49 4.16 -3.67
N LEU A 1080 25.86 3.26 -2.92
CA LEU A 1080 26.25 1.85 -2.91
C LEU A 1080 26.06 1.14 -4.27
N ASP A 1081 25.33 1.73 -5.21
CA ASP A 1081 24.93 1.23 -6.55
C ASP A 1081 24.89 2.41 -7.55
N THR A 1082 26.08 2.77 -8.03
CA THR A 1082 26.39 4.03 -8.70
C THR A 1082 25.65 4.25 -10.02
N ASP A 1083 25.44 3.20 -10.82
CA ASP A 1083 24.68 3.30 -12.07
C ASP A 1083 23.21 2.90 -11.92
N MET A 1084 22.78 2.63 -10.67
CA MET A 1084 21.41 2.42 -10.22
C MET A 1084 20.71 1.27 -10.94
N ASP A 1085 21.45 0.24 -11.29
CA ASP A 1085 20.92 -0.91 -12.01
C ASP A 1085 20.40 -2.04 -11.11
N GLY A 1086 20.69 -1.94 -9.81
CA GLY A 1086 20.34 -2.93 -8.80
C GLY A 1086 21.51 -3.77 -8.30
N LEU A 1087 22.73 -3.57 -8.82
CA LEU A 1087 23.96 -4.15 -8.32
C LEU A 1087 24.84 -3.11 -7.64
N SER A 1088 25.21 -3.40 -6.39
CA SER A 1088 26.14 -2.51 -5.70
C SER A 1088 27.52 -2.47 -6.36
N ASP A 1089 28.22 -1.33 -6.28
CA ASP A 1089 29.56 -1.17 -6.87
C ASP A 1089 30.59 -2.17 -6.35
N ALA A 1090 30.45 -2.50 -5.08
CA ALA A 1090 31.29 -3.47 -4.42
C ALA A 1090 31.09 -4.89 -4.98
N LEU A 1091 29.88 -5.21 -5.45
CA LEU A 1091 29.53 -6.45 -6.12
C LEU A 1091 30.02 -6.43 -7.56
N GLU A 1092 29.76 -5.36 -8.29
CA GLU A 1092 30.12 -5.19 -9.70
C GLU A 1092 31.64 -5.20 -9.93
N THR A 1093 32.37 -4.41 -9.15
CA THR A 1093 33.85 -4.44 -9.11
C THR A 1093 34.38 -5.85 -8.76
N PHE A 1094 33.63 -6.61 -7.95
CA PHE A 1094 34.01 -7.95 -7.54
C PHE A 1094 33.77 -9.01 -8.64
N ILE A 1095 32.70 -8.86 -9.43
CA ILE A 1095 32.31 -9.80 -10.49
C ILE A 1095 32.94 -9.44 -11.84
N GLY A 1096 33.35 -8.18 -12.01
CA GLY A 1096 34.07 -7.69 -13.17
C GLY A 1096 33.20 -6.96 -14.19
N SER A 1097 31.94 -6.65 -13.85
CA SER A 1097 31.13 -5.62 -14.49
C SER A 1097 31.66 -4.23 -14.09
N ASN A 1098 31.22 -3.22 -14.81
CA ASN A 1098 31.62 -1.84 -14.67
C ASN A 1098 30.53 -1.09 -13.90
N PRO A 1099 30.79 -0.64 -12.65
CA PRO A 1099 29.77 -0.03 -11.78
C PRO A 1099 29.30 1.37 -12.16
N MET A 1100 29.30 1.62 -13.46
CA MET A 1100 29.24 2.92 -14.12
C MET A 1100 28.51 2.83 -15.45
N ASP A 1101 28.10 1.62 -15.79
CA ASP A 1101 27.65 1.19 -17.08
C ASP A 1101 26.63 0.09 -16.82
N ILE A 1102 25.40 0.54 -16.60
CA ILE A 1102 24.17 -0.25 -16.42
C ILE A 1102 23.98 -1.36 -17.48
N ASP A 1103 24.81 -1.45 -18.52
CA ASP A 1103 24.92 -2.55 -19.49
C ASP A 1103 26.41 -2.75 -19.87
N SER A 1104 27.18 -3.35 -18.96
CA SER A 1104 28.65 -3.42 -18.98
C SER A 1104 29.26 -4.16 -20.15
N ASP A 1105 28.50 -5.04 -20.80
CA ASP A 1105 28.96 -5.81 -21.96
C ASP A 1105 28.30 -5.40 -23.29
N ASP A 1106 27.43 -4.38 -23.25
CA ASP A 1106 26.76 -3.72 -24.37
C ASP A 1106 25.89 -4.66 -25.21
N ASP A 1107 25.25 -5.63 -24.58
CA ASP A 1107 24.50 -6.68 -25.26
C ASP A 1107 22.99 -6.40 -25.36
N GLY A 1108 22.51 -5.39 -24.62
CA GLY A 1108 21.12 -4.93 -24.60
C GLY A 1108 20.31 -5.40 -23.39
N LEU A 1109 20.90 -6.19 -22.50
CA LEU A 1109 20.41 -6.54 -21.16
C LEU A 1109 21.23 -5.77 -20.11
N LEU A 1110 20.57 -5.29 -19.04
CA LEU A 1110 21.24 -4.49 -18.01
C LEU A 1110 21.85 -5.40 -16.93
N ASP A 1111 22.99 -5.03 -16.32
CA ASP A 1111 23.73 -5.94 -15.43
C ASP A 1111 22.89 -6.38 -14.21
N GLY A 1112 22.11 -5.45 -13.64
CA GLY A 1112 21.18 -5.75 -12.55
C GLY A 1112 19.92 -6.53 -12.96
N ASP A 1113 19.55 -6.49 -14.24
CA ASP A 1113 18.49 -7.33 -14.81
C ASP A 1113 18.98 -8.76 -15.15
N GLU A 1114 20.29 -9.00 -15.09
CA GLU A 1114 20.86 -10.31 -15.37
C GLU A 1114 20.66 -11.32 -14.25
N ASN A 1115 20.37 -12.56 -14.66
CA ASN A 1115 20.10 -13.62 -13.69
C ASN A 1115 21.41 -14.21 -13.15
N ASN A 1116 21.65 -14.03 -11.85
CA ASN A 1116 22.90 -14.42 -11.18
C ASN A 1116 24.13 -13.69 -11.77
N PRO A 1117 24.17 -12.35 -11.67
CA PRO A 1117 25.16 -11.53 -12.37
C PRO A 1117 26.61 -11.90 -12.00
N ALA A 1118 26.82 -12.43 -10.80
CA ALA A 1118 28.12 -12.84 -10.29
C ALA A 1118 28.65 -14.22 -10.75
N ASP A 1119 27.82 -15.04 -11.40
CA ASP A 1119 28.22 -16.36 -11.88
C ASP A 1119 28.96 -16.25 -13.22
N ASP A 1120 29.92 -17.15 -13.47
CA ASP A 1120 30.66 -17.29 -14.74
C ASP A 1120 30.12 -18.56 -15.39
N ARG A 1121 29.07 -18.41 -16.21
CA ARG A 1121 28.21 -19.53 -16.61
C ARG A 1121 28.89 -20.44 -17.64
N ASP A 1122 29.46 -19.89 -18.70
CA ASP A 1122 30.15 -20.67 -19.73
C ASP A 1122 31.58 -21.11 -19.28
N GLY A 1123 32.12 -20.46 -18.25
CA GLY A 1123 33.42 -20.74 -17.65
C GLY A 1123 34.61 -20.11 -18.39
N ASP A 1124 34.40 -19.07 -19.19
CA ASP A 1124 35.44 -18.35 -19.92
C ASP A 1124 36.25 -17.39 -19.04
N GLY A 1125 35.69 -17.00 -17.90
CA GLY A 1125 36.28 -16.15 -16.88
C GLY A 1125 35.74 -14.72 -16.80
N HIS A 1126 34.68 -14.40 -17.54
CA HIS A 1126 33.78 -13.26 -17.33
C HIS A 1126 32.58 -13.70 -16.47
N ALA A 1127 32.02 -12.78 -15.69
CA ALA A 1127 30.75 -13.04 -14.99
C ALA A 1127 29.62 -12.65 -15.94
N ASN A 1128 28.42 -13.19 -15.75
CA ASN A 1128 27.28 -12.94 -16.62
C ASN A 1128 27.09 -11.43 -16.88
N ALA A 1129 27.09 -10.62 -15.80
CA ALA A 1129 27.11 -9.15 -15.75
C ALA A 1129 28.13 -8.42 -16.65
N ALA A 1130 29.04 -9.14 -17.30
CA ALA A 1130 30.16 -8.61 -18.04
C ALA A 1130 30.55 -9.55 -19.20
N ASP A 1131 29.61 -10.37 -19.65
CA ASP A 1131 29.78 -11.42 -20.65
C ASP A 1131 28.60 -11.41 -21.63
N GLU A 1132 28.84 -10.74 -22.77
CA GLU A 1132 27.93 -10.52 -23.91
C GLU A 1132 27.20 -11.76 -24.48
N ASP A 1133 27.52 -12.98 -24.02
CA ASP A 1133 26.99 -14.29 -24.41
C ASP A 1133 27.24 -15.27 -23.23
N ALA A 1134 26.51 -15.10 -22.13
CA ALA A 1134 26.85 -15.69 -20.83
C ALA A 1134 26.88 -17.22 -20.82
N ASP A 1135 26.23 -17.88 -21.79
CA ASP A 1135 26.26 -19.33 -21.94
C ASP A 1135 27.12 -19.86 -23.11
N GLY A 1136 27.65 -18.95 -23.93
CA GLY A 1136 28.69 -19.18 -24.93
C GLY A 1136 28.20 -19.92 -26.17
N ASP A 1137 26.94 -19.75 -26.53
CA ASP A 1137 26.27 -20.45 -27.62
C ASP A 1137 26.28 -19.68 -28.94
N GLY A 1138 26.46 -18.37 -28.84
CA GLY A 1138 26.65 -17.43 -29.92
C GLY A 1138 25.51 -16.43 -30.11
N LEU A 1139 24.38 -16.59 -29.44
CA LEU A 1139 23.36 -15.54 -29.31
C LEU A 1139 23.74 -14.60 -28.14
N PHE A 1140 23.31 -13.35 -28.17
CA PHE A 1140 23.68 -12.35 -27.15
C PHE A 1140 22.54 -12.18 -26.16
N ASP A 1141 22.81 -11.99 -24.88
CA ASP A 1141 21.83 -12.14 -23.80
C ASP A 1141 20.65 -11.19 -23.94
N GLY A 1142 20.91 -9.93 -24.34
CA GLY A 1142 19.87 -8.98 -24.72
C GLY A 1142 18.99 -9.45 -25.89
N THR A 1143 19.55 -10.11 -26.90
CA THR A 1143 18.76 -10.69 -28.01
C THR A 1143 17.91 -11.86 -27.53
N GLU A 1144 18.49 -12.71 -26.67
CA GLU A 1144 17.81 -13.85 -26.08
C GLU A 1144 16.64 -13.43 -25.20
N ASN A 1145 16.77 -12.32 -24.49
CA ASN A 1145 15.70 -11.73 -23.69
C ASN A 1145 14.70 -10.89 -24.53
N GLY A 1146 14.86 -10.83 -25.86
CA GLY A 1146 13.93 -10.14 -26.77
C GLY A 1146 14.06 -8.62 -26.75
N LEU A 1147 15.21 -8.12 -26.30
CA LEU A 1147 15.51 -6.70 -26.16
C LEU A 1147 16.12 -6.12 -27.44
N GLY A 1148 15.99 -4.81 -27.56
CA GLY A 1148 16.59 -4.04 -28.64
C GLY A 1148 17.81 -3.28 -28.15
N CYS A 1149 18.72 -2.92 -29.06
CA CYS A 1149 19.88 -2.06 -28.73
C CYS A 1149 19.52 -0.56 -28.68
N ASP A 1150 18.29 -0.22 -28.27
CA ASP A 1150 17.83 1.16 -28.18
C ASP A 1150 17.85 1.74 -26.76
N HIS A 1151 18.24 0.94 -25.76
CA HIS A 1151 18.57 1.45 -24.44
C HIS A 1151 19.77 2.43 -24.53
N PRO A 1152 19.72 3.59 -23.84
CA PRO A 1152 20.78 4.59 -23.92
C PRO A 1152 22.16 4.14 -23.43
N ALA A 1153 22.19 3.15 -22.53
CA ALA A 1153 23.41 2.58 -21.98
C ALA A 1153 24.13 1.65 -22.96
N THR A 1154 23.39 0.81 -23.67
CA THR A 1154 23.93 -0.11 -24.67
C THR A 1154 24.63 0.60 -25.85
N ASP A 1155 25.97 0.53 -25.95
CA ASP A 1155 26.73 0.95 -27.13
C ASP A 1155 26.66 -0.11 -28.24
N ALA A 1156 25.54 -0.08 -28.97
CA ALA A 1156 25.30 -0.86 -30.19
C ALA A 1156 26.40 -0.69 -31.28
N SER A 1157 27.33 0.26 -31.14
CA SER A 1157 28.45 0.45 -32.06
C SER A 1157 29.63 -0.50 -31.82
N LEU A 1158 29.75 -1.10 -30.62
CA LEU A 1158 30.71 -2.17 -30.32
C LEU A 1158 30.33 -3.49 -31.00
N GLY A 1159 29.02 -3.69 -31.21
CA GLY A 1159 28.45 -4.80 -31.95
C GLY A 1159 28.32 -6.08 -31.11
N HIS A 1160 28.15 -5.89 -29.81
CA HIS A 1160 27.79 -6.91 -28.81
C HIS A 1160 26.29 -6.98 -28.59
N CYS A 1161 25.52 -5.98 -29.02
CA CYS A 1161 24.07 -6.12 -29.18
C CYS A 1161 23.63 -6.33 -30.65
N ILE A 1162 22.70 -7.26 -30.87
CA ILE A 1162 21.90 -7.38 -32.10
C ILE A 1162 20.44 -7.15 -31.69
N PRO A 1163 19.74 -6.14 -32.25
CA PRO A 1163 18.38 -5.87 -31.80
C PRO A 1163 17.47 -7.03 -32.21
N ASP A 1164 16.68 -7.52 -31.27
CA ASP A 1164 15.70 -8.54 -31.58
C ASP A 1164 14.69 -8.04 -32.63
N GLY A 1165 14.56 -8.82 -33.69
CA GLY A 1165 13.84 -8.49 -34.91
C GLY A 1165 12.33 -8.73 -34.80
N ASP A 1166 11.86 -9.45 -33.77
CA ASP A 1166 10.45 -9.73 -33.55
C ASP A 1166 9.84 -9.19 -32.24
N MET A 1167 10.63 -8.45 -31.45
CA MET A 1167 10.26 -7.71 -30.24
C MET A 1167 9.78 -8.64 -29.10
N GLY A 1168 10.58 -9.65 -28.80
CA GLY A 1168 10.40 -10.65 -27.76
C GLY A 1168 9.34 -11.71 -28.10
N ALA A 1169 9.02 -11.91 -29.38
CA ALA A 1169 8.09 -12.98 -29.76
C ALA A 1169 8.76 -14.35 -29.74
N THR A 1170 10.07 -14.40 -29.94
CA THR A 1170 10.93 -15.55 -29.66
C THR A 1170 12.05 -15.08 -28.71
N THR A 1171 12.15 -15.72 -27.55
CA THR A 1171 13.17 -15.45 -26.54
C THR A 1171 13.79 -16.78 -26.10
N THR A 1172 15.09 -16.78 -25.82
CA THR A 1172 15.84 -17.94 -25.31
C THR A 1172 16.40 -17.60 -23.93
N ASN A 1173 17.03 -18.57 -23.28
CA ASN A 1173 17.58 -18.37 -21.95
C ASN A 1173 19.08 -18.15 -22.07
N HIS A 1174 19.52 -16.91 -21.87
CA HIS A 1174 20.92 -16.47 -21.90
C HIS A 1174 21.89 -17.24 -20.98
N LEU A 1175 21.37 -18.08 -20.08
CA LEU A 1175 22.18 -18.95 -19.22
C LEU A 1175 22.13 -20.44 -19.62
N ASP A 1176 21.41 -20.82 -20.66
CA ASP A 1176 21.29 -22.21 -21.12
C ASP A 1176 21.46 -22.33 -22.65
N PRO A 1177 22.62 -22.85 -23.13
CA PRO A 1177 23.07 -22.71 -24.52
C PRO A 1177 22.38 -23.71 -25.48
N ASP A 1178 21.12 -24.06 -25.20
CA ASP A 1178 20.24 -25.07 -25.81
C ASP A 1178 18.91 -25.03 -25.01
N THR A 1179 18.17 -23.94 -25.13
CA THR A 1179 16.98 -23.59 -24.33
C THR A 1179 15.91 -24.69 -24.36
N ASP A 1180 15.72 -25.32 -25.51
CA ASP A 1180 14.76 -26.41 -25.66
C ASP A 1180 15.29 -27.81 -25.26
N GLY A 1181 16.60 -27.91 -24.99
CA GLY A 1181 17.30 -29.11 -24.56
C GLY A 1181 17.37 -30.22 -25.60
N SER A 1182 17.26 -29.89 -26.88
CA SER A 1182 17.31 -30.81 -28.01
C SER A 1182 18.73 -31.29 -28.32
N GLY A 1183 19.74 -30.49 -27.95
CA GLY A 1183 21.17 -30.73 -28.14
C GLY A 1183 21.78 -29.96 -29.31
N THR A 1184 21.06 -29.01 -29.89
CA THR A 1184 21.57 -28.00 -30.82
C THR A 1184 21.52 -26.65 -30.08
N PRO A 1185 22.62 -25.88 -30.03
CA PRO A 1185 22.59 -24.59 -29.36
C PRO A 1185 21.68 -23.58 -30.04
N ASP A 1186 21.10 -22.67 -29.28
CA ASP A 1186 20.13 -21.65 -29.73
C ASP A 1186 20.76 -20.76 -30.80
N GLY A 1187 22.00 -20.32 -30.62
CA GLY A 1187 22.78 -19.63 -31.67
C GLY A 1187 23.16 -20.47 -32.89
N GLU A 1188 23.01 -21.81 -32.88
CA GLU A 1188 23.06 -22.64 -34.10
C GLU A 1188 21.68 -22.81 -34.77
N GLU A 1189 20.59 -22.53 -34.05
CA GLU A 1189 19.19 -22.66 -34.47
C GLU A 1189 18.71 -21.35 -35.09
N ASP A 1190 18.99 -20.20 -34.45
CA ASP A 1190 18.94 -18.84 -34.99
C ASP A 1190 20.31 -18.47 -35.59
N VAL A 1191 20.43 -18.54 -36.92
CA VAL A 1191 21.72 -18.49 -37.61
C VAL A 1191 22.17 -17.07 -37.94
N ASP A 1192 21.26 -16.10 -37.97
CA ASP A 1192 21.61 -14.69 -38.13
C ASP A 1192 21.48 -13.84 -36.87
N HIS A 1193 21.11 -14.49 -35.76
CA HIS A 1193 21.21 -14.02 -34.38
C HIS A 1193 20.37 -12.75 -34.17
N ASP A 1194 19.25 -12.65 -34.90
CA ASP A 1194 18.36 -11.51 -34.82
C ASP A 1194 17.12 -11.80 -33.99
N GLY A 1195 17.12 -12.92 -33.26
CA GLY A 1195 16.04 -13.35 -32.35
C GLY A 1195 14.81 -13.87 -33.08
N VAL A 1196 14.75 -13.78 -34.41
CA VAL A 1196 13.56 -14.17 -35.20
C VAL A 1196 13.71 -15.57 -35.77
N VAL A 1197 12.67 -16.40 -35.64
CA VAL A 1197 12.63 -17.69 -36.35
C VAL A 1197 12.34 -17.45 -37.84
N ASP A 1198 13.40 -17.33 -38.63
CA ASP A 1198 13.32 -16.94 -40.03
C ASP A 1198 13.15 -18.14 -40.98
N ASP A 1199 12.84 -17.85 -42.24
CA ASP A 1199 12.41 -18.84 -43.25
C ASP A 1199 13.60 -19.75 -43.70
N GLY A 1200 14.05 -20.67 -42.85
CA GLY A 1200 15.21 -21.54 -43.07
C GLY A 1200 16.01 -21.94 -41.83
N GLU A 1201 15.71 -21.33 -40.69
CA GLU A 1201 16.20 -21.66 -39.35
C GLU A 1201 15.33 -22.72 -38.66
N THR A 1202 15.83 -23.21 -37.54
CA THR A 1202 15.06 -24.04 -36.58
C THR A 1202 14.71 -23.17 -35.39
N ASP A 1203 13.59 -23.45 -34.75
CA ASP A 1203 13.08 -22.64 -33.64
C ASP A 1203 13.84 -23.02 -32.36
N PRO A 1204 14.64 -22.12 -31.77
CA PRO A 1204 15.42 -22.41 -30.55
C PRO A 1204 14.58 -22.89 -29.35
N ASN A 1205 13.25 -22.72 -29.41
CA ASN A 1205 12.30 -23.13 -28.39
C ASN A 1205 11.48 -24.40 -28.73
N ASP A 1206 11.66 -25.01 -29.91
CA ASP A 1206 10.93 -26.22 -30.33
C ASP A 1206 11.86 -27.43 -30.55
N PRO A 1207 12.01 -28.33 -29.54
CA PRO A 1207 12.96 -29.44 -29.57
C PRO A 1207 12.53 -30.58 -30.49
N THR A 1208 11.52 -30.33 -31.34
CA THR A 1208 10.98 -31.27 -32.31
C THR A 1208 11.31 -30.90 -33.75
N ASP A 1209 11.89 -29.72 -34.01
CA ASP A 1209 12.10 -29.19 -35.35
C ASP A 1209 13.58 -29.26 -35.83
N ASP A 1210 14.52 -29.14 -34.90
CA ASP A 1210 15.94 -29.54 -34.86
C ASP A 1210 16.12 -31.06 -35.12
N GLY A 1211 15.02 -31.80 -34.97
CA GLY A 1211 14.86 -33.23 -35.23
C GLY A 1211 14.41 -33.68 -36.63
N ILE A 1212 14.52 -32.90 -37.72
CA ILE A 1212 14.15 -33.25 -39.13
C ILE A 1212 13.21 -34.48 -39.29
N GLU A 1213 11.91 -34.32 -38.97
CA GLU A 1213 10.87 -35.23 -39.47
C GLU A 1213 10.58 -34.89 -40.95
N CYS A 1214 10.88 -35.81 -41.86
CA CYS A 1214 10.47 -35.64 -43.24
C CYS A 1214 8.95 -35.88 -43.34
N PHE A 1215 8.21 -35.01 -44.01
CA PHE A 1215 6.79 -35.23 -44.33
C PHE A 1215 6.55 -35.51 -45.81
N VAL A 1216 7.50 -35.10 -46.65
CA VAL A 1216 7.53 -35.32 -48.10
C VAL A 1216 8.96 -35.62 -48.55
N ASP A 1217 9.10 -36.34 -49.66
CA ASP A 1217 10.41 -36.77 -50.17
C ASP A 1217 11.38 -35.59 -50.48
N ALA A 1218 10.86 -34.37 -50.65
CA ALA A 1218 11.65 -33.17 -50.88
C ALA A 1218 12.41 -32.66 -49.64
N HIS A 1219 12.02 -33.12 -48.45
CA HIS A 1219 12.70 -32.81 -47.18
C HIS A 1219 13.86 -33.79 -46.90
N CYS A 1220 14.15 -34.72 -47.83
CA CYS A 1220 15.26 -35.65 -47.70
C CYS A 1220 16.43 -35.30 -48.65
N PRO A 1221 17.69 -35.51 -48.24
CA PRO A 1221 18.85 -35.32 -49.11
C PRO A 1221 18.77 -36.16 -50.40
N ASP A 1222 19.46 -35.72 -51.45
CA ASP A 1222 19.52 -36.40 -52.74
C ASP A 1222 19.80 -37.92 -52.58
N LEU A 1223 18.92 -38.76 -53.16
CA LEU A 1223 18.91 -40.25 -53.14
C LEU A 1223 18.25 -40.92 -51.92
N GLU A 1224 17.50 -40.16 -51.11
CA GLU A 1224 16.65 -40.68 -50.03
C GLU A 1224 15.19 -40.25 -50.22
N VAL A 1225 14.26 -41.03 -49.66
CA VAL A 1225 12.82 -40.74 -49.71
C VAL A 1225 12.21 -40.89 -48.34
N CYS A 1226 11.15 -40.14 -48.11
CA CYS A 1226 10.54 -40.04 -46.81
C CYS A 1226 9.51 -41.15 -46.60
N GLU A 1227 9.70 -42.02 -45.61
CA GLU A 1227 8.75 -43.07 -45.25
C GLU A 1227 8.67 -43.20 -43.72
N ASP A 1228 7.44 -43.18 -43.17
CA ASP A 1228 7.18 -43.20 -41.73
C ASP A 1228 8.00 -42.11 -40.97
N HIS A 1229 7.99 -40.89 -41.54
CA HIS A 1229 8.66 -39.67 -41.04
C HIS A 1229 10.17 -39.76 -40.86
N GLN A 1230 10.84 -40.72 -41.52
CA GLN A 1230 12.30 -40.77 -41.58
C GLN A 1230 12.81 -40.90 -43.01
N CYS A 1231 13.91 -40.19 -43.31
CA CYS A 1231 14.60 -40.33 -44.60
C CYS A 1231 15.26 -41.70 -44.70
N GLN A 1232 14.85 -42.48 -45.71
CA GLN A 1232 15.41 -43.80 -45.96
C GLN A 1232 15.95 -43.92 -47.39
N PRO A 1233 17.05 -44.65 -47.61
CA PRO A 1233 17.58 -44.90 -48.94
C PRO A 1233 16.56 -45.61 -49.84
N GLY A 1234 16.14 -44.95 -50.92
CA GLY A 1234 15.05 -45.42 -51.77
C GLY A 1234 14.68 -44.45 -52.87
N CYS A 1235 13.62 -44.77 -53.62
CA CYS A 1235 13.14 -43.91 -54.70
C CYS A 1235 11.63 -44.09 -54.91
N ARG A 1236 10.94 -43.03 -55.37
CA ARG A 1236 9.54 -43.11 -55.83
C ARG A 1236 9.42 -42.75 -57.31
N VAL A 1237 10.36 -41.97 -57.84
CA VAL A 1237 10.48 -41.60 -59.26
C VAL A 1237 11.94 -41.73 -59.74
N ASP A 1238 12.14 -41.77 -61.06
CA ASP A 1238 13.48 -41.98 -61.65
C ASP A 1238 14.47 -40.82 -61.40
N THR A 1239 13.99 -39.66 -60.95
CA THR A 1239 14.83 -38.52 -60.55
C THR A 1239 15.49 -38.70 -59.19
N ASP A 1240 14.98 -39.63 -58.37
CA ASP A 1240 15.52 -39.93 -57.04
C ASP A 1240 16.68 -40.95 -57.12
N CYS A 1241 17.15 -41.24 -58.34
CA CYS A 1241 18.23 -42.16 -58.63
C CYS A 1241 19.33 -41.45 -59.43
N ASP A 1242 20.56 -41.94 -59.27
CA ASP A 1242 21.73 -41.49 -60.05
C ASP A 1242 21.42 -41.60 -61.57
N PRO A 1243 21.92 -40.70 -62.45
CA PRO A 1243 21.49 -40.62 -63.86
C PRO A 1243 21.74 -41.85 -64.76
N ALA A 1244 22.32 -42.91 -64.21
CA ALA A 1244 22.57 -44.20 -64.86
C ALA A 1244 21.70 -45.36 -64.30
N GLU A 1245 20.79 -45.07 -63.38
CA GLU A 1245 19.90 -46.01 -62.69
C GLU A 1245 18.42 -45.60 -62.85
N PHE A 1246 17.50 -46.53 -62.58
CA PHE A 1246 16.06 -46.29 -62.61
C PHE A 1246 15.38 -46.98 -61.43
N CYS A 1247 14.25 -46.43 -60.99
CA CYS A 1247 13.59 -46.85 -59.77
C CYS A 1247 12.72 -48.09 -59.99
N LEU A 1248 13.07 -49.22 -59.37
CA LEU A 1248 12.31 -50.48 -59.48
C LEU A 1248 11.31 -50.66 -58.32
N LEU A 1249 10.10 -51.10 -58.69
CA LEU A 1249 8.99 -51.48 -57.79
C LEU A 1249 8.28 -50.33 -57.07
N ALA A 1250 8.49 -49.08 -57.49
CA ALA A 1250 7.80 -47.92 -56.92
C ALA A 1250 6.32 -47.80 -57.38
N THR A 1251 5.46 -47.44 -56.43
CA THR A 1251 4.13 -46.85 -56.64
C THR A 1251 3.96 -45.74 -55.60
N ASN A 1252 2.96 -44.85 -55.73
CA ASN A 1252 2.69 -43.76 -54.76
C ASN A 1252 2.49 -44.23 -53.30
N ALA A 1253 2.53 -45.53 -52.99
CA ALA A 1253 2.34 -46.08 -51.66
C ALA A 1253 3.45 -47.04 -51.19
N THR A 1254 4.56 -47.21 -51.92
CA THR A 1254 5.69 -48.09 -51.49
C THR A 1254 7.03 -47.63 -52.07
N VAL A 1255 8.06 -47.51 -51.21
CA VAL A 1255 9.45 -47.15 -51.58
C VAL A 1255 10.10 -48.20 -52.50
N GLY A 1256 10.66 -47.74 -53.62
CA GLY A 1256 11.41 -48.55 -54.60
C GLY A 1256 12.92 -48.54 -54.36
N THR A 1257 13.68 -49.27 -55.18
CA THR A 1257 15.15 -49.28 -55.13
C THR A 1257 15.78 -48.91 -56.48
N CYS A 1258 16.82 -48.06 -56.46
CA CYS A 1258 17.56 -47.67 -57.65
C CYS A 1258 18.35 -48.86 -58.20
N THR A 1259 18.19 -49.13 -59.50
CA THR A 1259 18.92 -50.21 -60.17
C THR A 1259 19.48 -49.77 -61.53
N PRO A 1260 20.68 -50.24 -61.93
CA PRO A 1260 21.28 -49.87 -63.22
C PRO A 1260 20.51 -50.36 -64.45
N GLU A 1261 20.46 -49.53 -65.51
CA GLU A 1261 19.93 -49.90 -66.84
C GLU A 1261 20.73 -51.08 -67.46
N ASP A 1262 20.08 -52.25 -67.64
CA ASP A 1262 20.43 -53.21 -68.69
C ASP A 1262 19.54 -52.87 -69.92
N PRO A 1263 20.12 -52.51 -71.08
CA PRO A 1263 19.50 -51.61 -72.04
C PRO A 1263 18.38 -52.31 -72.84
N GLY A 1264 17.17 -51.77 -72.80
CA GLY A 1264 16.11 -52.31 -73.66
C GLY A 1264 14.71 -51.68 -73.58
N THR A 1265 14.44 -50.77 -74.53
CA THR A 1265 13.13 -50.45 -75.18
C THR A 1265 12.14 -49.61 -74.35
N GLY A 1266 11.64 -48.43 -74.71
CA GLY A 1266 11.57 -47.65 -75.95
C GLY A 1266 10.11 -47.26 -76.27
N GLY A 1267 9.74 -45.97 -76.22
CA GLY A 1267 8.70 -45.42 -77.11
C GLY A 1267 7.63 -44.44 -76.56
N ALA A 1268 7.80 -43.16 -76.92
CA ALA A 1268 6.83 -42.29 -77.61
C ALA A 1268 5.48 -41.87 -76.94
N GLY A 1269 5.43 -40.62 -76.49
CA GLY A 1269 4.65 -39.52 -77.11
C GLY A 1269 3.13 -39.38 -76.85
N GLY A 1270 2.73 -38.19 -76.36
CA GLY A 1270 1.61 -37.44 -76.94
C GLY A 1270 0.41 -37.09 -76.05
N THR A 1271 0.31 -35.78 -75.75
CA THR A 1271 -0.89 -34.90 -75.83
C THR A 1271 -2.16 -35.17 -75.00
N GLY A 1272 -2.50 -34.20 -74.14
CA GLY A 1272 -3.73 -33.40 -74.25
C GLY A 1272 -4.98 -33.82 -73.45
N GLY A 1273 -5.30 -33.04 -72.41
CA GLY A 1273 -6.51 -32.20 -72.34
C GLY A 1273 -7.88 -32.79 -71.94
N GLU A 1274 -8.47 -32.11 -70.96
CA GLU A 1274 -9.90 -31.81 -70.70
C GLU A 1274 -10.78 -32.72 -69.81
N GLY A 1275 -11.47 -32.01 -68.89
CA GLY A 1275 -12.78 -32.34 -68.29
C GLY A 1275 -12.67 -33.03 -66.93
N GLY A 1276 -13.09 -32.45 -65.79
CA GLY A 1276 -14.26 -31.61 -65.54
C GLY A 1276 -15.38 -32.47 -64.95
N GLY A 1277 -15.84 -32.14 -63.74
CA GLY A 1277 -17.12 -32.61 -63.20
C GLY A 1277 -17.06 -33.28 -61.82
N ASP A 1278 -17.59 -32.53 -60.86
CA ASP A 1278 -18.12 -32.88 -59.54
C ASP A 1278 -18.71 -34.29 -59.40
N ALA A 1279 -18.53 -34.92 -58.23
CA ALA A 1279 -19.62 -35.31 -57.33
C ALA A 1279 -19.14 -36.21 -56.17
N GLU A 1280 -19.71 -35.92 -55.00
CA GLU A 1280 -19.84 -36.69 -53.73
C GLU A 1280 -18.63 -36.76 -52.79
#